data_AF-A0A9N8NCY1-F1
#
_entry.id   AF-A0A9N8NCY1-F1
#
_cell.length_a   1.000
_cell.length_b   1.000
_cell.length_c   1.000
_cell.angle_alpha   90.00
_cell.angle_beta   90.00
_cell.angle_gamma   90.00
#
_symmetry.space_group_name_H-M   'P 1'
#
loop_
_entity.id
_entity.type
_entity.pdbx_description
1 polymer ?
#
loop_
_entity_poly.entity_id
_entity_poly.type
_entity_poly.pdbx_seq_one_letter_code
_entity_poly.pdbx_strand_id
1 'polypeptide(L)'
;MEALNMRPRSALSSFEAKKAYFGNDFADLKKTINSSTIHEDEQPRFDRHRSWQNASFSSTAETVVGNDEPEPLKDFSTLHIENPLPPLPPKIIDEPLFPSHTENITPLFNLKAAPARNPLHAVTIEDDDDNICPLEKDPKKAAPTVSVTEKPVQVTPMHANGTVETCGYPEIEDPVDPARILSKKDLFNQRVAFMGLVVIINICMAITAFFGKKSKLVFIVVLFVKSKDFLSAILSPMGMIYRAIYEKFYPPGPVTRRWILSLIPAYSESEEQIVKTIFSLRDNGVEPHRQVMVVILDGKPRDVRSHMIRMVREFQRPYVSLKWKKGVLNILAGFMEDVPVIVIEKVKNAGKKDSLVLCHDLFNYPRENSPLYTQLLRKEMWDEILPELTKGEEFNGFDMVFCTDADSTIYKGAVALLANALARDKDAIAACGLVLVELEPGYEWSFWNLYQQFQYTFGQYVRRRAEGFVGKVTCLPGCITMMAVRPEMAGAIRKYSEPVTGELVIHHQVQYLGTDRRLTYSMLSQGKHLRTLFVPDAVSETVAPQSLFHYLSQRRRWGSNAYFNNYFYLAGEKMIPITRIAASIEVIRLSLVYYRILNTALFIASCVRHITALKLVPMLVVGQLPSLWFFCSILLEPVLRKRGHKLLIGYLINKCVSPFMSVIIFTKVATNLGSQVWGVSGVTASSAAPPTAAPGGGEVDKKIATDALDAAERGEVVPSMNQDTGGLTKPERARLRDERVEVESRLYDSRTDIFPFTDSFFPMPLPRQCFSRCAIFIVVGCFVIVVVTCGTYFGLAKRQHHSFDWTTIVSDRGDVFPDFSFSGYHNSAIILPNEPSANITMTFNSSIDDVKPLIQEAIDSIAASGGGAVILPEGRWPITAGINITSGVVVAGAGETKTVLVLQDRPSQPVFTLGTPANNTRPRYGFRSNITNQYLPIGSSSVDVISSAGFAVDQLVYVSRNATEAWIRANGMDGLVRNDAQQTWLPVDKRILSPNQISSVSGTNITLRIPLTDNLDSNYAQPELLVYTPPYENSEIGIQDFGIEVPDTCSGAPLNDKTCNSAAVYFPSWTLDSWASALSLKGFNKFFQVDQDASRITIQNCTMNRDQDIQGAALPFDILIQGSQVLIQDCSQVGIPSARCFTVGTGSLTPGPNAVLRHKTKSDVQTIYPHQRWAHGLLVEDSSVQTLFVDRGIKGSGHGWSINGGVGWNLDGNSDFESPPLGINWCVGCGGNGHETKGNATFIESGKRVEPRSLFKAQLEERDTYTYDQVDE
;
A
#
# COMPACT_ATOMS: atom_id res chain seq x y z
N MET A 1 -71.44 -25.88 11.44
CA MET A 1 -70.26 -25.98 10.55
C MET A 1 -69.20 -25.00 11.07
N GLU A 2 -68.54 -25.23 12.21
CA GLU A 2 -67.84 -26.44 12.69
C GLU A 2 -66.64 -26.82 11.80
N ALA A 3 -65.42 -27.05 12.32
CA ALA A 3 -64.92 -26.72 13.66
C ALA A 3 -63.37 -26.65 13.70
N LEU A 4 -62.85 -25.66 14.44
CA LEU A 4 -61.67 -25.71 15.33
C LEU A 4 -60.39 -26.52 14.96
N ASN A 5 -59.31 -25.76 14.72
CA ASN A 5 -58.02 -25.77 15.44
C ASN A 5 -56.86 -26.78 15.16
N MET A 6 -55.66 -26.24 15.50
CA MET A 6 -54.40 -26.86 15.99
C MET A 6 -53.29 -27.36 15.02
N ARG A 7 -52.11 -26.73 15.18
CA ARG A 7 -50.73 -27.25 14.99
C ARG A 7 -50.38 -28.20 16.20
N PRO A 8 -49.16 -28.83 16.38
CA PRO A 8 -47.85 -28.62 15.73
C PRO A 8 -46.92 -29.87 15.56
N ARG A 9 -45.62 -29.63 15.23
CA ARG A 9 -44.44 -30.54 15.39
C ARG A 9 -44.39 -31.80 14.48
N SER A 10 -43.25 -32.43 14.18
CA SER A 10 -41.82 -32.02 14.17
C SER A 10 -40.92 -33.11 13.54
N ALA A 11 -39.71 -32.74 13.12
CA ALA A 11 -38.51 -33.59 12.96
C ALA A 11 -38.33 -34.44 11.68
N LEU A 12 -37.05 -34.79 11.50
CA LEU A 12 -36.32 -35.38 10.36
C LEU A 12 -37.03 -36.50 9.57
N SER A 13 -37.08 -36.35 8.24
CA SER A 13 -36.97 -37.49 7.29
C SER A 13 -36.67 -37.01 5.86
N SER A 14 -35.45 -37.30 5.36
CA SER A 14 -35.09 -37.35 3.91
C SER A 14 -33.58 -37.48 3.64
N PHE A 15 -32.70 -37.21 4.62
CA PHE A 15 -31.24 -37.24 4.38
C PHE A 15 -30.65 -38.65 4.20
N GLU A 16 -31.33 -39.71 4.68
CA GLU A 16 -30.82 -41.08 4.57
C GLU A 16 -30.99 -41.69 3.17
N ALA A 17 -31.95 -41.21 2.38
CA ALA A 17 -32.30 -41.75 1.06
C ALA A 17 -31.20 -41.58 -0.02
N LYS A 18 -30.13 -40.84 0.26
CA LYS A 18 -28.98 -40.62 -0.66
C LYS A 18 -27.63 -41.15 -0.16
N LYS A 19 -27.58 -41.83 1.00
CA LYS A 19 -26.32 -42.37 1.56
C LYS A 19 -25.91 -43.73 0.96
N ALA A 20 -26.80 -44.37 0.20
CA ALA A 20 -26.67 -45.79 -0.20
C ALA A 20 -25.75 -46.10 -1.40
N TYR A 21 -25.15 -45.10 -2.07
CA TYR A 21 -24.47 -45.31 -3.37
C TYR A 21 -22.93 -45.38 -3.33
N PHE A 22 -22.29 -45.16 -2.16
CA PHE A 22 -20.81 -45.12 -2.04
C PHE A 22 -20.28 -45.85 -0.79
N GLY A 23 -20.97 -46.91 -0.36
CA GLY A 23 -20.70 -47.57 0.94
C GLY A 23 -19.72 -48.76 0.93
N ASN A 24 -19.46 -49.42 -0.21
CA ASN A 24 -19.05 -50.84 -0.19
C ASN A 24 -17.55 -51.13 -0.35
N ASP A 25 -16.76 -50.28 -1.01
CA ASP A 25 -15.35 -50.62 -1.35
C ASP A 25 -14.35 -50.47 -0.19
N PHE A 26 -14.79 -50.03 1.00
CA PHE A 26 -13.93 -49.89 2.19
C PHE A 26 -14.05 -51.04 3.20
N ALA A 27 -14.85 -52.07 2.93
CA ALA A 27 -15.07 -53.19 3.84
C ALA A 27 -13.96 -54.27 3.78
N ASP A 28 -13.54 -54.68 2.58
CA ASP A 28 -12.67 -55.86 2.43
C ASP A 28 -11.19 -55.61 2.73
N LEU A 29 -10.72 -54.35 2.76
CA LEU A 29 -9.35 -54.04 3.19
C LEU A 29 -9.09 -54.30 4.69
N LYS A 30 -10.14 -54.60 5.46
CA LYS A 30 -10.09 -54.75 6.93
C LYS A 30 -10.03 -56.20 7.42
N LYS A 31 -9.84 -57.17 6.51
CA LYS A 31 -10.03 -58.61 6.79
C LYS A 31 -8.76 -59.47 6.84
N THR A 32 -7.59 -58.90 6.55
CA THR A 32 -6.32 -59.66 6.40
C THR A 32 -5.24 -59.25 7.41
N ILE A 33 -5.58 -58.45 8.43
CA ILE A 33 -4.65 -58.06 9.52
C ILE A 33 -5.39 -58.21 10.87
N ASN A 34 -5.51 -59.44 11.35
CA ASN A 34 -5.84 -59.78 12.75
C ASN A 34 -5.71 -61.30 13.03
N SER A 35 -4.47 -61.81 13.10
CA SER A 35 -4.18 -63.16 13.64
C SER A 35 -2.70 -63.32 14.00
N SER A 36 -2.43 -64.08 15.07
CA SER A 36 -1.10 -64.32 15.69
C SER A 36 -0.45 -63.09 16.35
N THR A 37 0.44 -63.33 17.31
CA THR A 37 0.75 -62.40 18.41
C THR A 37 2.12 -62.75 19.02
N ILE A 38 2.82 -61.77 19.63
CA ILE A 38 4.07 -61.94 20.43
C ILE A 38 5.30 -62.24 19.50
N HIS A 39 6.56 -61.84 19.74
CA HIS A 39 7.30 -61.29 20.91
C HIS A 39 8.01 -59.94 20.61
N GLU A 40 8.96 -59.54 21.47
CA GLU A 40 9.69 -58.27 21.48
C GLU A 40 10.97 -58.23 20.59
N ASP A 41 11.59 -57.03 20.60
CA ASP A 41 13.00 -56.69 20.39
C ASP A 41 13.60 -56.31 19.01
N GLU A 42 14.64 -55.47 19.15
CA GLU A 42 15.63 -54.93 18.21
C GLU A 42 15.23 -54.10 16.96
N GLN A 43 15.86 -52.92 16.85
CA GLN A 43 16.14 -52.29 15.55
C GLN A 43 17.30 -53.02 14.86
N PRO A 44 17.33 -53.04 13.52
CA PRO A 44 18.55 -52.52 12.89
C PRO A 44 18.32 -51.54 11.73
N ARG A 45 19.37 -50.77 11.44
CA ARG A 45 19.54 -49.97 10.21
C ARG A 45 19.97 -50.88 9.07
N PHE A 46 19.57 -50.61 7.83
CA PHE A 46 20.39 -50.62 6.59
C PHE A 46 19.49 -49.98 5.49
N ASP A 47 19.82 -48.86 4.82
CA ASP A 47 20.91 -48.53 3.88
C ASP A 47 20.64 -48.98 2.41
N ARG A 48 21.43 -48.45 1.48
CA ARG A 48 21.23 -48.53 0.02
C ARG A 48 21.84 -49.79 -0.59
N HIS A 49 21.04 -50.57 -1.33
CA HIS A 49 21.10 -50.65 -2.80
C HIS A 49 20.36 -51.85 -3.42
N ARG A 50 19.92 -51.66 -4.68
CA ARG A 50 19.60 -52.71 -5.70
C ARG A 50 18.33 -53.55 -5.41
N SER A 51 17.60 -54.05 -6.42
CA SER A 51 17.63 -53.82 -7.88
C SER A 51 16.29 -54.26 -8.56
N TRP A 52 16.33 -54.53 -9.87
CA TRP A 52 15.28 -54.85 -10.87
C TRP A 52 14.80 -53.61 -11.67
N GLN A 53 15.23 -53.35 -12.91
CA GLN A 53 15.27 -54.14 -14.18
C GLN A 53 13.85 -54.36 -14.76
N ASN A 54 13.53 -54.06 -16.04
CA ASN A 54 14.24 -53.45 -17.20
C ASN A 54 13.30 -52.39 -17.87
N ALA A 55 13.57 -51.67 -18.97
CA ALA A 55 14.53 -51.70 -20.09
C ALA A 55 14.54 -50.30 -20.79
N SER A 56 15.36 -49.89 -21.77
CA SER A 56 16.74 -50.18 -22.24
C SER A 56 17.07 -49.23 -23.45
N PHE A 57 18.31 -49.26 -23.99
CA PHE A 57 18.90 -48.45 -25.09
C PHE A 57 19.41 -47.03 -24.71
N SER A 58 20.71 -46.66 -24.74
CA SER A 58 21.86 -46.89 -25.66
C SER A 58 21.91 -45.91 -26.84
N SER A 59 23.03 -45.31 -27.30
CA SER A 59 24.50 -45.56 -27.14
C SER A 59 25.27 -44.18 -27.13
N THR A 60 26.60 -43.92 -27.11
CA THR A 60 27.96 -44.55 -26.96
C THR A 60 28.99 -43.36 -26.85
N ALA A 61 30.33 -43.40 -26.69
CA ALA A 61 31.43 -44.39 -26.53
C ALA A 61 32.77 -43.66 -26.11
N GLU A 62 33.96 -44.25 -25.88
CA GLU A 62 34.39 -45.50 -25.17
C GLU A 62 35.94 -45.74 -25.27
N THR A 63 36.77 -45.29 -24.32
CA THR A 63 38.21 -45.74 -24.13
C THR A 63 38.69 -45.40 -22.70
N VAL A 64 39.11 -46.30 -21.77
CA VAL A 64 40.09 -47.44 -21.75
C VAL A 64 41.54 -46.91 -21.58
N VAL A 65 42.43 -47.26 -20.61
CA VAL A 65 42.65 -48.33 -19.56
C VAL A 65 42.90 -47.65 -18.16
N GLY A 66 42.99 -48.22 -16.94
CA GLY A 66 42.82 -49.57 -16.32
C GLY A 66 43.99 -50.00 -15.37
N ASN A 67 43.76 -50.98 -14.47
CA ASN A 67 44.73 -51.84 -13.70
C ASN A 67 45.57 -51.20 -12.54
N ASP A 68 45.93 -51.85 -11.41
CA ASP A 68 45.78 -53.25 -10.89
C ASP A 68 45.55 -53.32 -9.33
N GLU A 69 45.22 -54.52 -8.82
CA GLU A 69 45.08 -54.94 -7.38
C GLU A 69 46.35 -55.73 -6.88
N PRO A 70 46.49 -56.38 -5.68
CA PRO A 70 45.51 -56.81 -4.65
C PRO A 70 45.90 -56.60 -3.15
N GLU A 71 45.10 -57.16 -2.23
CA GLU A 71 45.24 -57.23 -0.75
C GLU A 71 46.13 -58.42 -0.26
N PRO A 72 46.45 -58.60 1.07
CA PRO A 72 45.56 -59.40 1.95
C PRO A 72 45.59 -59.15 3.51
N LEU A 73 44.40 -59.06 4.14
CA LEU A 73 44.03 -59.56 5.51
C LEU A 73 44.73 -58.90 6.76
N LYS A 74 44.47 -59.15 8.07
CA LYS A 74 43.60 -60.01 8.95
C LYS A 74 43.57 -59.37 10.41
N ASP A 75 43.00 -59.83 11.54
CA ASP A 75 42.30 -61.07 12.01
C ASP A 75 41.39 -60.91 13.29
N PHE A 76 40.91 -62.05 13.84
CA PHE A 76 40.08 -62.41 15.03
C PHE A 76 39.95 -61.57 16.35
N SER A 77 38.72 -61.60 16.92
CA SER A 77 38.30 -61.67 18.37
C SER A 77 38.23 -60.38 19.23
N THR A 78 37.57 -60.22 20.41
CA THR A 78 36.34 -60.72 21.16
C THR A 78 36.25 -59.91 22.51
N LEU A 79 35.22 -59.83 23.41
CA LEU A 79 33.78 -60.20 23.54
C LEU A 79 33.15 -59.46 24.78
N HIS A 80 31.81 -59.28 24.84
CA HIS A 80 30.94 -58.91 26.00
C HIS A 80 31.21 -57.62 26.83
N ILE A 81 30.30 -57.08 27.66
CA ILE A 81 28.88 -56.60 27.54
C ILE A 81 28.59 -55.79 28.83
N GLU A 82 27.93 -54.61 28.77
CA GLU A 82 27.02 -54.08 29.82
C GLU A 82 26.26 -52.81 29.35
N ASN A 83 25.23 -52.37 30.12
CA ASN A 83 24.12 -51.52 29.67
C ASN A 83 24.20 -50.02 30.07
N PRO A 84 23.47 -49.13 29.35
CA PRO A 84 22.91 -47.91 29.94
C PRO A 84 21.38 -47.73 29.69
N LEU A 85 20.71 -47.05 30.63
CA LEU A 85 19.28 -46.66 30.60
C LEU A 85 19.04 -45.27 29.96
N PRO A 86 17.80 -44.92 29.56
CA PRO A 86 17.52 -43.74 28.71
C PRO A 86 17.26 -42.43 29.48
N PRO A 87 17.47 -41.26 28.84
CA PRO A 87 17.11 -39.96 29.40
C PRO A 87 15.63 -39.59 29.16
N LEU A 88 14.97 -39.06 30.20
CA LEU A 88 13.64 -38.44 30.17
C LEU A 88 13.76 -36.89 30.13
N PRO A 89 12.68 -36.14 29.80
CA PRO A 89 12.81 -34.75 29.32
C PRO A 89 13.02 -33.70 30.42
N PRO A 90 13.58 -32.52 30.08
CA PRO A 90 13.68 -31.38 31.00
C PRO A 90 12.30 -30.81 31.35
N LYS A 91 12.11 -30.47 32.62
CA LYS A 91 10.96 -29.72 33.15
C LYS A 91 11.31 -28.25 33.41
N ILE A 92 10.27 -27.42 33.47
CA ILE A 92 10.29 -26.00 33.86
C ILE A 92 10.61 -25.85 35.36
N ILE A 93 11.30 -24.77 35.73
CA ILE A 93 11.34 -24.18 37.07
C ILE A 93 11.26 -22.65 36.91
N ASP A 94 10.50 -21.99 37.79
CA ASP A 94 10.20 -20.55 37.73
C ASP A 94 10.81 -19.77 38.94
N GLU A 95 10.85 -18.44 38.79
CA GLU A 95 10.74 -17.43 39.88
C GLU A 95 11.95 -17.17 40.87
N PRO A 96 11.98 -16.11 41.74
CA PRO A 96 12.43 -14.75 41.32
C PRO A 96 13.16 -13.86 42.40
N LEU A 97 13.25 -12.55 42.12
CA LEU A 97 13.33 -11.37 43.04
C LEU A 97 14.67 -10.91 43.68
N PHE A 98 14.63 -9.61 44.09
CA PHE A 98 15.71 -8.68 44.47
C PHE A 98 16.31 -8.88 45.89
N PRO A 99 17.28 -8.03 46.33
CA PRO A 99 16.86 -6.85 47.11
C PRO A 99 17.64 -5.53 46.84
N SER A 100 17.06 -4.42 47.29
CA SER A 100 17.66 -3.08 47.37
C SER A 100 18.25 -2.80 48.76
N HIS A 101 19.32 -1.99 48.88
CA HIS A 101 19.53 -1.12 50.06
C HIS A 101 20.55 0.00 49.77
N THR A 102 20.36 1.15 50.43
CA THR A 102 21.30 2.27 50.50
C THR A 102 21.98 2.32 51.87
N GLU A 103 23.31 2.50 51.93
CA GLU A 103 23.98 3.50 52.79
C GLU A 103 25.51 3.54 52.57
N ASN A 104 26.18 4.48 53.24
CA ASN A 104 27.60 4.81 53.08
C ASN A 104 28.56 3.82 53.78
N ILE A 105 29.83 3.80 53.35
CA ILE A 105 31.04 4.06 54.16
C ILE A 105 32.32 3.63 53.41
N THR A 106 33.23 4.59 53.18
CA THR A 106 34.66 4.37 52.91
C THR A 106 35.43 4.33 54.25
N PRO A 107 36.51 3.54 54.41
CA PRO A 107 37.84 4.06 54.04
C PRO A 107 38.90 3.04 53.57
N LEU A 108 40.06 3.62 53.24
CA LEU A 108 41.33 3.10 52.71
C LEU A 108 41.97 1.91 53.47
N PHE A 109 42.97 1.24 52.87
CA PHE A 109 44.44 1.38 53.15
C PHE A 109 45.24 0.28 52.37
N ASN A 110 46.53 0.38 51.97
CA ASN A 110 47.44 1.47 51.52
C ASN A 110 48.82 0.87 51.06
N LEU A 111 49.74 1.71 50.53
CA LEU A 111 51.20 1.54 50.33
C LEU A 111 51.62 0.74 49.06
N LYS A 112 52.67 1.08 48.29
CA LYS A 112 53.76 2.10 48.37
C LYS A 112 54.37 2.28 46.93
N ALA A 113 55.25 3.21 46.54
CA ALA A 113 56.09 4.25 47.19
C ALA A 113 56.36 5.44 46.21
N ALA A 114 57.51 6.14 46.32
CA ALA A 114 57.95 7.24 45.42
C ALA A 114 59.50 7.29 45.30
N PRO A 115 60.08 8.07 44.35
CA PRO A 115 60.55 9.45 44.65
C PRO A 115 60.49 10.44 43.44
N ALA A 116 60.92 11.72 43.49
CA ALA A 116 60.84 12.81 44.49
C ALA A 116 61.47 14.14 43.93
N ARG A 117 61.26 15.26 44.65
CA ARG A 117 62.05 16.54 44.70
C ARG A 117 61.93 17.64 43.59
N ASN A 118 61.26 18.73 44.00
CA ASN A 118 61.78 20.13 44.12
C ASN A 118 61.91 21.06 42.85
N PRO A 119 61.95 22.42 42.99
CA PRO A 119 60.83 23.30 43.44
C PRO A 119 60.78 24.69 42.70
N LEU A 120 59.95 25.65 43.19
CA LEU A 120 60.16 27.14 43.30
C LEU A 120 59.07 28.09 42.71
N HIS A 121 58.88 29.23 43.42
CA HIS A 121 58.23 30.54 43.15
C HIS A 121 56.90 30.63 42.35
N ALA A 122 55.83 31.39 42.69
CA ALA A 122 55.49 32.45 43.67
C ALA A 122 55.54 33.94 43.21
N VAL A 123 54.54 34.73 43.66
CA VAL A 123 54.48 36.22 43.84
C VAL A 123 54.34 37.10 42.58
N THR A 124 53.42 38.09 42.46
CA THR A 124 52.13 38.37 43.18
C THR A 124 51.02 38.79 42.15
N ILE A 125 50.40 39.99 41.97
CA ILE A 125 50.39 41.32 42.66
C ILE A 125 49.15 42.18 42.30
N GLU A 126 48.86 43.14 43.19
CA GLU A 126 48.00 44.36 43.24
C GLU A 126 47.39 44.93 41.92
N ASP A 127 46.21 45.57 41.90
CA ASP A 127 45.19 45.89 42.94
C ASP A 127 43.79 46.08 42.27
N ASP A 128 42.67 46.61 42.80
CA ASP A 128 42.36 47.63 43.84
C ASP A 128 40.91 47.41 44.42
N ASP A 129 40.44 48.22 45.37
CA ASP A 129 39.22 48.00 46.21
C ASP A 129 38.31 49.28 46.36
N ASP A 130 37.62 49.41 47.50
CA ASP A 130 36.99 50.58 48.17
C ASP A 130 35.43 50.57 48.34
N ASN A 131 35.02 50.28 49.59
CA ASN A 131 33.92 50.86 50.40
C ASN A 131 32.40 50.53 50.23
N ILE A 132 31.88 49.77 51.22
CA ILE A 132 30.82 50.12 52.21
C ILE A 132 29.40 50.59 51.73
N CYS A 133 28.40 49.69 51.88
CA CYS A 133 27.09 49.76 52.63
C CYS A 133 26.44 51.12 53.09
N PRO A 134 25.16 51.18 53.55
CA PRO A 134 24.11 50.13 53.79
C PRO A 134 22.63 50.57 53.47
N LEU A 135 21.62 49.91 54.10
CA LEU A 135 20.22 50.35 54.42
C LEU A 135 19.14 50.29 53.31
N GLU A 136 17.85 49.89 53.56
CA GLU A 136 17.17 49.27 54.72
C GLU A 136 15.80 48.62 54.33
N LYS A 137 15.19 47.85 55.24
CA LYS A 137 13.74 47.44 55.38
C LYS A 137 13.24 46.11 54.79
N ASP A 138 13.52 45.02 55.52
CA ASP A 138 12.58 44.30 56.43
C ASP A 138 11.04 44.54 56.25
N PRO A 139 10.13 43.56 56.51
CA PRO A 139 10.25 42.62 57.64
C PRO A 139 9.95 41.12 57.43
N LYS A 140 10.65 40.31 58.23
CA LYS A 140 10.47 38.87 58.46
C LYS A 140 9.06 38.43 58.90
N LYS A 141 8.68 37.18 58.59
CA LYS A 141 8.60 36.07 59.58
C LYS A 141 8.37 34.69 58.92
N ALA A 142 8.48 33.61 59.71
CA ALA A 142 8.55 32.22 59.23
C ALA A 142 7.58 31.26 59.95
N ALA A 143 7.18 30.20 59.23
CA ALA A 143 6.50 28.96 59.67
C ALA A 143 5.05 29.10 60.21
N PRO A 144 4.20 28.03 60.17
CA PRO A 144 4.52 26.62 59.90
C PRO A 144 3.56 25.84 58.96
N THR A 145 3.85 24.54 58.77
CA THR A 145 2.95 23.39 58.48
C THR A 145 2.01 23.39 57.25
N VAL A 146 2.42 22.57 56.26
CA VAL A 146 1.62 21.68 55.37
C VAL A 146 0.24 22.14 54.87
N SER A 147 0.16 22.34 53.55
CA SER A 147 -0.96 21.88 52.72
C SER A 147 -0.44 21.43 51.35
N VAL A 148 -1.11 20.46 50.71
CA VAL A 148 -0.72 19.94 49.39
C VAL A 148 -1.59 20.59 48.32
N THR A 149 -0.95 21.21 47.33
CA THR A 149 -1.56 21.55 46.03
C THR A 149 -0.50 21.45 44.96
N GLU A 150 -0.69 20.55 44.00
CA GLU A 150 0.08 20.54 42.77
C GLU A 150 -0.27 21.78 41.94
N LYS A 151 0.74 22.40 41.32
CA LYS A 151 0.57 23.31 40.19
C LYS A 151 1.45 22.83 39.02
N PRO A 152 1.00 22.99 37.76
CA PRO A 152 1.75 22.47 36.63
C PRO A 152 3.11 23.16 36.51
N VAL A 153 4.18 22.37 36.37
CA VAL A 153 5.49 22.89 35.95
C VAL A 153 5.39 23.31 34.49
N GLN A 154 5.69 24.57 34.19
CA GLN A 154 5.89 25.02 32.82
C GLN A 154 7.12 24.31 32.25
N VAL A 155 6.91 23.39 31.30
CA VAL A 155 8.01 22.83 30.50
C VAL A 155 8.36 23.86 29.42
N THR A 156 9.33 24.73 29.73
CA THR A 156 9.97 25.59 28.74
C THR A 156 10.56 24.71 27.62
N PRO A 157 10.37 25.03 26.33
CA PRO A 157 10.97 24.27 25.25
C PRO A 157 12.51 24.33 25.37
N MET A 158 13.14 23.18 25.59
CA MET A 158 14.60 23.08 25.55
C MET A 158 15.08 23.28 24.10
N HIS A 159 15.71 24.42 23.83
CA HIS A 159 16.41 24.65 22.58
C HIS A 159 17.53 23.61 22.39
N ALA A 160 17.63 23.08 21.17
CA ALA A 160 18.67 22.14 20.80
C ALA A 160 20.05 22.83 20.81
N ASN A 161 20.86 22.53 21.82
CA ASN A 161 22.27 22.95 21.94
C ASN A 161 23.24 21.75 22.04
N GLY A 162 22.77 20.55 21.67
CA GLY A 162 23.58 19.34 21.60
C GLY A 162 24.47 19.30 20.36
N THR A 163 25.51 20.14 20.30
CA THR A 163 26.60 19.97 19.33
C THR A 163 27.26 18.59 19.53
N VAL A 164 27.86 18.03 18.48
CA VAL A 164 28.45 16.67 18.52
C VAL A 164 29.48 16.52 19.67
N GLU A 165 30.18 17.58 20.03
CA GLU A 165 31.15 17.64 21.14
C GLU A 165 30.52 17.40 22.53
N THR A 166 29.21 17.62 22.69
CA THR A 166 28.49 17.49 23.97
C THR A 166 27.67 16.20 24.10
N CYS A 167 27.69 15.32 23.09
CA CYS A 167 26.83 14.12 23.08
C CYS A 167 27.26 12.97 24.01
N GLY A 168 28.39 13.11 24.72
CA GLY A 168 28.89 12.11 25.68
C GLY A 168 29.44 10.80 25.08
N TYR A 169 29.47 10.66 23.75
CA TYR A 169 30.10 9.52 23.09
C TYR A 169 31.64 9.68 23.17
N PRO A 170 32.41 8.59 23.39
CA PRO A 170 33.86 8.66 23.51
C PRO A 170 34.50 9.02 22.18
N GLU A 171 35.46 9.94 22.16
CA GLU A 171 36.20 10.23 20.93
C GLU A 171 37.03 9.01 20.48
N ILE A 172 36.94 8.69 19.19
CA ILE A 172 37.70 7.61 18.55
C ILE A 172 38.72 8.20 17.56
N GLU A 173 39.83 7.49 17.36
CA GLU A 173 40.80 7.80 16.31
C GLU A 173 40.14 7.79 14.91
N ASP A 174 40.78 8.43 13.93
CA ASP A 174 40.25 8.48 12.57
C ASP A 174 40.24 7.07 11.93
N PRO A 175 39.08 6.57 11.46
CA PRO A 175 38.95 5.21 10.96
C PRO A 175 39.74 5.00 9.67
N VAL A 176 40.80 4.19 9.74
CA VAL A 176 41.62 3.79 8.58
C VAL A 176 40.85 2.77 7.72
N ASP A 177 40.70 3.00 6.41
CA ASP A 177 40.07 2.04 5.50
C ASP A 177 40.97 0.80 5.28
N PRO A 178 40.55 -0.41 5.70
CA PRO A 178 41.28 -1.65 5.45
C PRO A 178 41.00 -2.25 4.06
N ALA A 179 40.14 -1.63 3.23
CA ALA A 179 39.89 -2.09 1.87
C ALA A 179 41.10 -1.85 0.96
N ARG A 180 41.48 -2.89 0.21
CA ARG A 180 42.64 -2.82 -0.69
C ARG A 180 42.27 -2.08 -1.98
N ILE A 181 42.71 -0.84 -2.11
CA ILE A 181 42.65 -0.10 -3.38
C ILE A 181 43.53 -0.80 -4.41
N LEU A 182 42.93 -1.27 -5.51
CA LEU A 182 43.68 -1.87 -6.63
C LEU A 182 44.42 -0.77 -7.41
N SER A 183 45.68 -1.00 -7.80
CA SER A 183 46.41 -0.01 -8.57
C SER A 183 45.85 0.14 -9.99
N LYS A 184 46.09 1.29 -10.62
CA LYS A 184 45.73 1.54 -12.03
C LYS A 184 46.33 0.46 -12.97
N LYS A 185 47.49 -0.13 -12.61
CA LYS A 185 48.15 -1.21 -13.34
C LYS A 185 47.46 -2.56 -13.15
N ASP A 186 47.08 -2.92 -11.93
CA ASP A 186 46.39 -4.19 -11.65
C ASP A 186 45.01 -4.22 -12.30
N LEU A 187 44.28 -3.10 -12.19
CA LEU A 187 42.95 -2.93 -12.76
C LEU A 187 42.99 -2.94 -14.30
N PHE A 188 44.02 -2.36 -14.92
CA PHE A 188 44.27 -2.50 -16.36
C PHE A 188 44.57 -3.96 -16.75
N ASN A 189 45.54 -4.60 -16.09
CA ASN A 189 45.95 -5.98 -16.36
C ASN A 189 44.78 -6.97 -16.24
N GLN A 190 44.00 -6.88 -15.16
CA GLN A 190 42.83 -7.74 -14.94
C GLN A 190 41.71 -7.46 -15.95
N ARG A 191 41.50 -6.21 -16.36
CA ARG A 191 40.55 -5.86 -17.43
C ARG A 191 40.99 -6.42 -18.78
N VAL A 192 42.27 -6.31 -19.13
CA VAL A 192 42.82 -6.89 -20.38
C VAL A 192 42.74 -8.41 -20.35
N ALA A 193 43.10 -9.07 -19.25
CA ALA A 193 42.99 -10.52 -19.10
C ALA A 193 41.53 -10.99 -19.19
N PHE A 194 40.59 -10.29 -18.57
CA PHE A 194 39.16 -10.59 -18.64
C PHE A 194 38.60 -10.43 -20.06
N MET A 195 38.89 -9.29 -20.73
CA MET A 195 38.45 -9.08 -22.12
C MET A 195 39.11 -10.07 -23.07
N GLY A 196 40.40 -10.38 -22.88
CA GLY A 196 41.12 -11.40 -23.65
C GLY A 196 40.48 -12.78 -23.53
N LEU A 197 40.18 -13.24 -22.31
CA LEU A 197 39.48 -14.51 -22.08
C LEU A 197 38.11 -14.55 -22.77
N VAL A 198 37.32 -13.46 -22.68
CA VAL A 198 36.02 -13.37 -23.35
C VAL A 198 36.17 -13.36 -24.88
N VAL A 199 37.13 -12.62 -25.44
CA VAL A 199 37.38 -12.59 -26.88
C VAL A 199 37.83 -13.97 -27.38
N ILE A 200 38.77 -14.61 -26.68
CA ILE A 200 39.28 -15.96 -27.01
C ILE A 200 38.14 -16.98 -27.00
N ILE A 201 37.31 -17.07 -25.94
CA ILE A 201 36.24 -18.08 -25.91
C ILE A 201 35.18 -17.85 -27.00
N ASN A 202 34.85 -16.59 -27.34
CA ASN A 202 33.93 -16.31 -28.44
C ASN A 202 34.53 -16.63 -29.82
N ILE A 203 35.83 -16.36 -30.03
CA ILE A 203 36.56 -16.73 -31.26
C ILE A 203 36.68 -18.25 -31.39
N CYS A 204 37.07 -18.96 -30.34
CA CYS A 204 37.13 -20.43 -30.34
C CYS A 204 35.77 -21.06 -30.67
N MET A 205 34.68 -20.54 -30.10
CA MET A 205 33.32 -21.00 -30.43
C MET A 205 32.94 -20.67 -31.88
N ALA A 206 33.30 -19.48 -32.39
CA ALA A 206 33.06 -19.10 -33.78
C ALA A 206 33.81 -20.02 -34.77
N ILE A 207 35.11 -20.24 -34.54
CA ILE A 207 35.95 -21.18 -35.32
C ILE A 207 35.33 -22.57 -35.29
N THR A 208 34.98 -23.09 -34.11
CA THR A 208 34.40 -24.45 -34.00
C THR A 208 33.03 -24.55 -34.69
N ALA A 209 32.26 -23.46 -34.77
CA ALA A 209 30.99 -23.42 -35.51
C ALA A 209 31.16 -23.34 -37.04
N PHE A 210 32.21 -22.68 -37.55
CA PHE A 210 32.50 -22.61 -38.98
C PHE A 210 33.21 -23.87 -39.51
N PHE A 211 34.22 -24.37 -38.80
CA PHE A 211 35.02 -25.52 -39.23
C PHE A 211 34.47 -26.87 -38.76
N GLY A 212 33.58 -26.87 -37.75
CA GLY A 212 32.86 -28.06 -37.32
C GLY A 212 31.86 -28.52 -38.38
N LYS A 213 32.21 -29.59 -39.12
CA LYS A 213 31.42 -30.20 -40.22
C LYS A 213 30.02 -30.76 -39.85
N LYS A 214 29.43 -30.35 -38.72
CA LYS A 214 28.14 -30.81 -38.20
C LYS A 214 27.38 -29.64 -37.56
N SER A 215 26.25 -29.25 -38.13
CA SER A 215 25.30 -28.26 -37.58
C SER A 215 24.79 -28.58 -36.17
N LYS A 216 25.03 -29.82 -35.69
CA LYS A 216 24.79 -30.25 -34.31
C LYS A 216 25.44 -29.36 -33.25
N LEU A 217 26.62 -28.75 -33.49
CA LEU A 217 27.25 -27.91 -32.47
C LEU A 217 26.49 -26.59 -32.25
N VAL A 218 26.16 -25.88 -33.34
CA VAL A 218 25.31 -24.68 -33.34
C VAL A 218 24.02 -24.95 -32.55
N PHE A 219 23.38 -26.08 -32.82
CA PHE A 219 22.18 -26.56 -32.13
C PHE A 219 22.40 -26.80 -30.62
N ILE A 220 23.41 -27.58 -30.24
CA ILE A 220 23.73 -27.89 -28.82
C ILE A 220 23.96 -26.61 -28.01
N VAL A 221 24.66 -25.62 -28.57
CA VAL A 221 24.92 -24.36 -27.86
C VAL A 221 23.65 -23.52 -27.70
N VAL A 222 22.72 -23.51 -28.68
CA VAL A 222 21.41 -22.87 -28.49
C VAL A 222 20.62 -23.58 -27.38
N LEU A 223 20.56 -24.92 -27.39
CA LEU A 223 19.87 -25.68 -26.34
C LEU A 223 20.47 -25.40 -24.96
N PHE A 224 21.79 -25.42 -24.81
CA PHE A 224 22.47 -25.11 -23.55
C PHE A 224 22.17 -23.69 -23.07
N VAL A 225 22.29 -22.68 -23.94
CA VAL A 225 21.98 -21.27 -23.66
C VAL A 225 20.52 -21.05 -23.28
N LYS A 226 19.60 -21.89 -23.80
CA LYS A 226 18.17 -21.85 -23.48
C LYS A 226 17.75 -22.75 -22.32
N SER A 227 18.61 -23.66 -21.86
CA SER A 227 18.26 -24.71 -20.89
C SER A 227 17.67 -24.14 -19.59
N LYS A 228 18.23 -23.06 -19.03
CA LYS A 228 17.67 -22.42 -17.82
C LYS A 228 16.25 -21.88 -18.06
N ASP A 229 16.04 -21.08 -19.12
CA ASP A 229 14.70 -20.55 -19.47
C ASP A 229 13.69 -21.69 -19.67
N PHE A 230 14.09 -22.76 -20.36
CA PHE A 230 13.27 -23.93 -20.67
C PHE A 230 12.90 -24.76 -19.43
N LEU A 231 13.88 -25.11 -18.60
CA LEU A 231 13.65 -25.84 -17.34
C LEU A 231 12.82 -25.01 -16.36
N SER A 232 13.01 -23.69 -16.33
CA SER A 232 12.20 -22.80 -15.49
C SER A 232 10.75 -22.71 -15.99
N ALA A 233 10.53 -22.71 -17.31
CA ALA A 233 9.19 -22.79 -17.91
C ALA A 233 8.45 -24.13 -17.71
N ILE A 234 9.16 -25.18 -17.27
CA ILE A 234 8.57 -26.47 -16.84
C ILE A 234 8.36 -26.48 -15.32
N LEU A 235 9.36 -26.06 -14.55
CA LEU A 235 9.30 -26.04 -13.08
C LEU A 235 8.27 -25.04 -12.54
N SER A 236 8.04 -23.92 -13.24
CA SER A 236 7.06 -22.90 -12.84
C SER A 236 5.62 -23.43 -12.81
N PRO A 237 5.05 -24.00 -13.90
CA PRO A 237 3.72 -24.62 -13.84
C PRO A 237 3.67 -25.84 -12.91
N MET A 238 4.69 -26.69 -12.89
CA MET A 238 4.73 -27.84 -11.96
C MET A 238 4.68 -27.41 -10.49
N GLY A 239 5.43 -26.36 -10.13
CA GLY A 239 5.42 -25.78 -8.79
C GLY A 239 4.09 -25.12 -8.44
N MET A 240 3.44 -24.44 -9.39
CA MET A 240 2.10 -23.86 -9.19
C MET A 240 1.05 -24.96 -8.94
N ILE A 241 1.06 -26.03 -9.75
CA ILE A 241 0.16 -27.19 -9.58
C ILE A 241 0.42 -27.88 -8.24
N TYR A 242 1.69 -28.16 -7.91
CA TYR A 242 2.07 -28.76 -6.63
C TYR A 242 1.59 -27.90 -5.45
N ARG A 243 1.83 -26.58 -5.49
CA ARG A 243 1.43 -25.64 -4.43
C ARG A 243 -0.09 -25.56 -4.29
N ALA A 244 -0.84 -25.49 -5.40
CA ALA A 244 -2.30 -25.44 -5.37
C ALA A 244 -2.93 -26.74 -4.82
N ILE A 245 -2.32 -27.90 -5.11
CA ILE A 245 -2.69 -29.20 -4.52
C ILE A 245 -2.33 -29.22 -3.03
N TYR A 246 -1.11 -28.83 -2.66
CA TYR A 246 -0.64 -28.83 -1.28
C TYR A 246 -1.51 -27.94 -0.38
N GLU A 247 -1.78 -26.69 -0.78
CA GLU A 247 -2.66 -25.76 -0.06
C GLU A 247 -4.11 -26.25 0.05
N LYS A 248 -4.57 -27.15 -0.84
CA LYS A 248 -5.92 -27.74 -0.77
C LYS A 248 -6.04 -28.83 0.29
N PHE A 249 -4.95 -29.55 0.58
CA PHE A 249 -4.90 -30.57 1.64
C PHE A 249 -4.37 -30.02 2.97
N TYR A 250 -3.51 -29.01 2.90
CA TYR A 250 -2.84 -28.36 4.03
C TYR A 250 -3.00 -26.83 3.89
N PRO A 251 -4.19 -26.28 4.22
CA PRO A 251 -4.40 -24.84 4.17
C PRO A 251 -3.44 -24.12 5.12
N PRO A 252 -2.90 -22.95 4.73
CA PRO A 252 -1.95 -22.21 5.55
C PRO A 252 -2.63 -21.72 6.83
N GLY A 253 -2.01 -22.00 7.98
CA GLY A 253 -2.53 -21.57 9.29
C GLY A 253 -2.63 -20.04 9.44
N PRO A 254 -3.39 -19.58 10.46
CA PRO A 254 -3.41 -18.18 10.85
C PRO A 254 -2.00 -17.72 11.25
N VAL A 255 -1.67 -16.49 10.91
CA VAL A 255 -0.35 -15.90 11.19
C VAL A 255 -0.49 -14.97 12.39
N THR A 256 0.43 -15.11 13.35
CA THR A 256 0.46 -14.21 14.52
C THR A 256 0.79 -12.78 14.09
N ARG A 257 0.38 -11.79 14.89
CA ARG A 257 0.93 -10.43 14.84
C ARG A 257 2.47 -10.48 14.81
N ARG A 258 3.06 -9.54 14.08
CA ARG A 258 4.51 -9.33 13.92
C ARG A 258 4.81 -7.83 13.86
N TRP A 259 6.01 -7.45 14.25
CA TRP A 259 6.52 -6.09 14.12
C TRP A 259 7.45 -5.95 12.91
N ILE A 260 7.14 -4.99 12.05
CA ILE A 260 7.82 -4.70 10.79
C ILE A 260 8.55 -3.35 10.90
N LEU A 261 9.78 -3.28 10.43
CA LEU A 261 10.48 -2.00 10.23
C LEU A 261 10.47 -1.68 8.73
N SER A 262 9.80 -0.60 8.33
CA SER A 262 9.66 -0.21 6.91
C SER A 262 10.74 0.80 6.52
N LEU A 263 11.80 0.34 5.86
CA LEU A 263 12.96 1.15 5.45
C LEU A 263 12.75 1.83 4.09
N ILE A 264 12.97 3.15 4.06
CA ILE A 264 12.89 4.03 2.88
C ILE A 264 14.24 4.78 2.73
N PRO A 265 15.18 4.30 1.90
CA PRO A 265 16.46 4.95 1.65
C PRO A 265 16.35 5.92 0.46
N ALA A 266 16.68 7.20 0.68
CA ALA A 266 16.63 8.27 -0.33
C ALA A 266 17.95 9.04 -0.47
N TYR A 267 18.15 9.67 -1.63
CA TYR A 267 19.32 10.50 -1.97
C TYR A 267 19.00 11.64 -2.94
N SER A 268 18.27 11.36 -4.01
CA SER A 268 18.03 12.28 -5.13
C SER A 268 16.55 12.66 -5.29
N GLU A 269 15.67 11.85 -4.72
CA GLU A 269 14.23 11.84 -4.87
C GLU A 269 13.59 13.10 -4.26
N SER A 270 12.42 13.52 -4.73
CA SER A 270 11.74 14.71 -4.18
C SER A 270 11.15 14.43 -2.80
N GLU A 271 10.77 15.50 -2.11
CA GLU A 271 10.06 15.42 -0.84
C GLU A 271 8.70 14.72 -1.02
N GLU A 272 7.96 15.11 -2.07
CA GLU A 272 6.68 14.51 -2.47
C GLU A 272 6.82 13.00 -2.73
N GLN A 273 7.92 12.55 -3.34
CA GLN A 273 8.17 11.12 -3.60
C GLN A 273 8.37 10.34 -2.29
N ILE A 274 9.12 10.90 -1.33
CA ILE A 274 9.33 10.31 -0.01
C ILE A 274 8.01 10.27 0.77
N VAL A 275 7.24 11.36 0.77
CA VAL A 275 5.94 11.48 1.46
C VAL A 275 4.89 10.56 0.84
N LYS A 276 4.77 10.49 -0.50
CA LYS A 276 3.95 9.49 -1.23
C LYS A 276 4.32 8.07 -0.81
N THR A 277 5.63 7.78 -0.71
CA THR A 277 6.10 6.44 -0.29
C THR A 277 5.66 6.12 1.15
N ILE A 278 5.83 7.06 2.09
CA ILE A 278 5.41 6.92 3.50
C ILE A 278 3.90 6.62 3.59
N PHE A 279 3.05 7.42 2.94
CA PHE A 279 1.60 7.20 2.98
C PHE A 279 1.17 5.91 2.26
N SER A 280 1.78 5.54 1.13
CA SER A 280 1.52 4.25 0.47
C SER A 280 1.85 3.02 1.35
N LEU A 281 2.70 3.21 2.37
CA LEU A 281 2.99 2.19 3.37
C LEU A 281 2.04 2.26 4.57
N ARG A 282 1.56 3.45 4.98
CA ARG A 282 0.49 3.60 5.99
C ARG A 282 -0.76 2.85 5.53
N ASP A 283 -1.24 3.23 4.35
CA ASP A 283 -2.52 2.81 3.79
C ASP A 283 -2.49 1.39 3.21
N ASN A 284 -1.35 0.69 3.36
CA ASN A 284 -1.13 -0.65 2.84
C ASN A 284 -1.97 -1.73 3.55
N GLY A 285 -2.54 -1.46 4.73
CA GLY A 285 -3.31 -2.45 5.49
C GLY A 285 -2.43 -3.61 5.97
N VAL A 286 -1.60 -3.36 6.98
CA VAL A 286 -0.59 -4.31 7.47
C VAL A 286 -1.13 -5.35 8.46
N GLU A 287 -2.40 -5.25 8.86
CA GLU A 287 -3.07 -6.13 9.82
C GLU A 287 -2.88 -7.62 9.51
N PRO A 288 -2.63 -8.49 10.52
CA PRO A 288 -2.54 -8.21 11.96
C PRO A 288 -1.16 -7.74 12.42
N HIS A 289 -0.26 -7.38 11.50
CA HIS A 289 1.07 -6.87 11.81
C HIS A 289 1.03 -5.38 12.17
N ARG A 290 2.15 -4.86 12.66
CA ARG A 290 2.37 -3.43 12.93
C ARG A 290 3.69 -2.99 12.35
N GLN A 291 3.83 -1.69 12.08
CA GLN A 291 5.03 -1.14 11.48
C GLN A 291 5.55 0.13 12.16
N VAL A 292 6.86 0.34 12.09
CA VAL A 292 7.54 1.61 12.33
C VAL A 292 8.34 1.95 11.08
N MET A 293 8.27 3.18 10.60
CA MET A 293 8.95 3.58 9.37
C MET A 293 10.30 4.23 9.64
N VAL A 294 11.30 3.95 8.80
CA VAL A 294 12.64 4.54 8.88
C VAL A 294 13.03 5.12 7.53
N VAL A 295 13.08 6.44 7.44
CA VAL A 295 13.59 7.18 6.29
C VAL A 295 15.08 7.44 6.49
N ILE A 296 15.93 7.16 5.50
CA ILE A 296 17.37 7.47 5.57
C ILE A 296 17.78 8.35 4.39
N LEU A 297 18.09 9.62 4.67
CA LEU A 297 18.50 10.61 3.66
C LEU A 297 20.03 10.62 3.53
N ASP A 298 20.57 10.29 2.36
CA ASP A 298 22.00 9.97 2.16
C ASP A 298 22.84 11.13 1.60
N GLY A 299 22.93 12.26 2.31
CA GLY A 299 23.77 13.40 1.92
C GLY A 299 23.07 14.50 1.12
N LYS A 300 21.73 14.52 1.11
CA LYS A 300 20.90 15.68 0.78
C LYS A 300 19.72 15.73 1.77
N PRO A 301 19.53 16.80 2.56
CA PRO A 301 18.38 16.92 3.46
C PRO A 301 17.07 17.13 2.69
N ARG A 302 15.95 16.89 3.38
CA ARG A 302 14.56 17.11 2.95
C ARG A 302 13.75 17.54 4.17
N ASP A 303 12.77 18.41 4.02
CA ASP A 303 11.90 18.82 5.11
C ASP A 303 10.78 17.80 5.38
N VAL A 304 11.19 16.58 5.75
CA VAL A 304 10.28 15.58 6.31
C VAL A 304 9.83 16.00 7.72
N ARG A 305 10.44 17.04 8.32
CA ARG A 305 10.13 17.52 9.67
C ARG A 305 8.84 18.32 9.71
N SER A 306 8.58 19.20 8.75
CA SER A 306 7.30 19.93 8.64
C SER A 306 6.08 19.00 8.53
N HIS A 307 6.28 17.79 8.02
CA HIS A 307 5.25 16.77 7.88
C HIS A 307 5.02 15.92 9.15
N MET A 308 5.79 16.12 10.24
CA MET A 308 5.59 15.42 11.52
C MET A 308 4.68 16.21 12.46
N ILE A 309 3.49 15.67 12.73
CA ILE A 309 2.48 16.29 13.62
C ILE A 309 2.91 16.24 15.09
N ARG A 310 3.63 15.19 15.51
CA ARG A 310 4.13 15.04 16.89
C ARG A 310 5.60 14.60 16.90
N MET A 311 6.50 15.53 17.20
CA MET A 311 7.90 15.20 17.51
C MET A 311 8.01 14.48 18.86
N VAL A 312 8.85 13.45 18.92
CA VAL A 312 9.27 12.75 20.15
C VAL A 312 10.69 13.17 20.55
N ARG A 313 11.64 13.19 19.59
CA ARG A 313 13.04 13.54 19.85
C ARG A 313 13.72 14.06 18.58
N GLU A 314 14.64 15.01 18.75
CA GLU A 314 15.56 15.48 17.72
C GLU A 314 16.96 15.62 18.33
N PHE A 315 17.99 15.10 17.65
CA PHE A 315 19.37 15.14 18.14
C PHE A 315 20.39 14.81 17.03
N GLN A 316 21.64 15.19 17.25
CA GLN A 316 22.77 14.82 16.39
C GLN A 316 23.69 13.79 17.05
N ARG A 317 24.23 12.85 16.27
CA ARG A 317 25.26 11.89 16.73
C ARG A 317 26.41 11.73 15.72
N PRO A 318 27.65 11.49 16.20
CA PRO A 318 28.77 11.17 15.33
C PRO A 318 28.58 9.77 14.72
N TYR A 319 29.11 9.56 13.52
CA TYR A 319 28.92 8.32 12.76
C TYR A 319 30.16 7.94 11.96
N VAL A 320 30.39 6.63 11.81
CA VAL A 320 31.43 6.07 10.93
C VAL A 320 30.75 5.29 9.79
N SER A 321 30.86 5.83 8.59
CA SER A 321 30.35 5.21 7.37
C SER A 321 31.15 3.99 6.93
N LEU A 322 30.56 3.11 6.11
CA LEU A 322 31.24 1.99 5.44
C LEU A 322 32.37 2.41 4.48
N LYS A 323 32.49 3.72 4.18
CA LYS A 323 33.62 4.31 3.45
C LYS A 323 34.77 4.72 4.39
N TRP A 324 34.73 4.31 5.66
CA TRP A 324 35.69 4.64 6.72
C TRP A 324 35.94 6.15 6.84
N LYS A 325 34.83 6.90 6.90
CA LYS A 325 34.83 8.36 7.11
C LYS A 325 33.89 8.73 8.24
N LYS A 326 34.40 9.58 9.15
CA LYS A 326 33.60 10.28 10.17
C LYS A 326 32.60 11.23 9.50
N GLY A 327 31.37 11.18 9.98
CA GLY A 327 30.25 12.05 9.60
C GLY A 327 29.33 12.29 10.79
N VAL A 328 28.20 12.95 10.53
CA VAL A 328 27.16 13.26 11.51
C VAL A 328 25.83 12.73 10.99
N LEU A 329 25.01 12.22 11.89
CA LEU A 329 23.61 11.90 11.67
C LEU A 329 22.75 12.95 12.38
N ASN A 330 21.82 13.57 11.66
CA ASN A 330 20.66 14.20 12.28
C ASN A 330 19.60 13.10 12.44
N ILE A 331 19.06 12.94 13.65
CA ILE A 331 18.01 11.94 13.92
C ILE A 331 16.78 12.68 14.42
N LEU A 332 15.67 12.49 13.70
CA LEU A 332 14.35 13.01 14.03
C LEU A 332 13.43 11.80 14.26
N ALA A 333 12.76 11.75 15.39
CA ALA A 333 11.77 10.71 15.70
C ALA A 333 10.46 11.37 16.10
N GLY A 334 9.36 10.90 15.53
CA GLY A 334 8.04 11.47 15.73
C GLY A 334 6.93 10.66 15.08
N PHE A 335 5.79 11.30 14.88
CA PHE A 335 4.62 10.73 14.22
C PHE A 335 4.20 11.61 13.04
N MET A 336 3.97 10.97 11.90
CA MET A 336 3.29 11.55 10.74
C MET A 336 1.86 11.00 10.78
N GLU A 337 0.89 11.87 11.10
CA GLU A 337 -0.44 11.45 11.56
C GLU A 337 -0.37 10.42 12.71
N ASP A 338 -0.90 9.21 12.53
CA ASP A 338 -0.85 8.12 13.51
C ASP A 338 0.40 7.23 13.40
N VAL A 339 1.18 7.37 12.32
CA VAL A 339 2.32 6.50 12.00
C VAL A 339 3.59 6.93 12.74
N PRO A 340 4.26 6.03 13.49
CA PRO A 340 5.59 6.29 14.04
C PRO A 340 6.66 6.28 12.95
N VAL A 341 7.37 7.40 12.79
CA VAL A 341 8.39 7.63 11.75
C VAL A 341 9.71 8.10 12.38
N ILE A 342 10.81 7.51 11.93
CA ILE A 342 12.19 7.90 12.25
C ILE A 342 12.85 8.38 10.97
N VAL A 343 13.37 9.61 10.94
CA VAL A 343 14.20 10.14 9.84
C VAL A 343 15.65 10.21 10.32
N ILE A 344 16.56 9.62 9.55
CA ILE A 344 18.01 9.64 9.81
C ILE A 344 18.70 10.30 8.63
N GLU A 345 19.10 11.56 8.78
CA GLU A 345 19.85 12.29 7.76
C GLU A 345 21.36 12.08 7.92
N LYS A 346 22.02 11.52 6.92
CA LYS A 346 23.48 11.57 6.81
C LYS A 346 23.90 12.90 6.22
N VAL A 347 24.64 13.71 6.98
CA VAL A 347 25.17 15.01 6.53
C VAL A 347 26.17 14.85 5.35
N LYS A 348 26.77 13.68 5.16
CA LYS A 348 27.67 13.36 4.04
C LYS A 348 27.24 12.05 3.36
N ASN A 349 27.21 12.02 2.03
CA ASN A 349 26.81 10.82 1.27
C ASN A 349 27.73 9.61 1.53
N ALA A 350 27.14 8.50 1.95
CA ALA A 350 27.82 7.23 2.16
C ALA A 350 27.32 6.09 1.23
N GLY A 351 26.18 6.26 0.57
CA GLY A 351 25.63 5.36 -0.44
C GLY A 351 24.50 4.46 0.10
N LYS A 352 23.59 4.00 -0.77
CA LYS A 352 22.47 3.10 -0.41
C LYS A 352 22.92 1.87 0.39
N LYS A 353 24.09 1.28 0.07
CA LYS A 353 24.68 0.15 0.80
C LYS A 353 24.88 0.47 2.28
N ASP A 354 25.36 1.67 2.57
CA ASP A 354 25.64 2.16 3.92
C ASP A 354 24.34 2.42 4.68
N SER A 355 23.31 3.01 4.04
CA SER A 355 21.97 3.13 4.62
C SER A 355 21.36 1.76 5.00
N LEU A 356 21.48 0.75 4.12
CA LEU A 356 20.99 -0.60 4.38
C LEU A 356 21.69 -1.26 5.59
N VAL A 357 23.02 -1.10 5.72
CA VAL A 357 23.76 -1.65 6.87
C VAL A 357 23.45 -0.88 8.14
N LEU A 358 23.42 0.46 8.11
CA LEU A 358 23.05 1.29 9.25
C LEU A 358 21.67 0.91 9.81
N CYS A 359 20.67 0.76 8.94
CA CYS A 359 19.33 0.32 9.35
C CYS A 359 19.37 -1.05 10.06
N HIS A 360 20.08 -2.04 9.50
CA HIS A 360 20.14 -3.35 10.14
C HIS A 360 20.99 -3.37 11.41
N ASP A 361 22.03 -2.55 11.51
CA ASP A 361 22.83 -2.41 12.73
C ASP A 361 22.03 -1.79 13.88
N LEU A 362 21.14 -0.84 13.56
CA LEU A 362 20.24 -0.21 14.52
C LEU A 362 19.06 -1.11 14.89
N PHE A 363 18.45 -1.87 13.96
CA PHE A 363 17.15 -2.50 14.20
C PHE A 363 17.07 -4.03 14.00
N ASN A 364 18.04 -4.67 13.35
CA ASN A 364 18.10 -6.15 13.23
C ASN A 364 18.77 -6.77 14.47
N TYR A 365 19.05 -8.07 14.46
CA TYR A 365 19.89 -8.74 15.47
C TYR A 365 21.33 -8.18 15.39
N PRO A 366 22.02 -7.94 16.52
CA PRO A 366 23.36 -7.31 16.51
C PRO A 366 24.45 -8.16 15.85
N ARG A 367 25.51 -7.50 15.34
CA ARG A 367 26.69 -8.14 14.74
C ARG A 367 27.99 -7.65 15.38
N GLU A 368 28.97 -8.55 15.51
CA GLU A 368 30.27 -8.34 16.18
C GLU A 368 31.06 -7.15 15.61
N ASN A 369 31.04 -6.95 14.30
CA ASN A 369 31.85 -5.92 13.60
C ASN A 369 31.06 -4.62 13.33
N SER A 370 30.09 -4.27 14.17
CA SER A 370 29.37 -2.99 14.10
C SER A 370 30.24 -1.84 14.65
N PRO A 371 30.31 -0.65 14.02
CA PRO A 371 31.09 0.48 14.54
C PRO A 371 30.61 0.95 15.92
N LEU A 372 31.53 1.39 16.80
CA LEU A 372 31.22 1.78 18.18
C LEU A 372 30.09 2.82 18.27
N TYR A 373 30.15 3.89 17.46
CA TYR A 373 29.10 4.90 17.42
C TYR A 373 27.74 4.34 16.97
N THR A 374 27.71 3.32 16.11
CA THR A 374 26.47 2.64 15.72
C THR A 374 25.95 1.73 16.83
N GLN A 375 26.83 1.13 17.65
CA GLN A 375 26.42 0.38 18.86
C GLN A 375 25.83 1.31 19.93
N LEU A 376 26.45 2.46 20.16
CA LEU A 376 25.96 3.48 21.11
C LEU A 376 24.63 4.09 20.64
N LEU A 377 24.55 4.50 19.37
CA LEU A 377 23.29 4.98 18.79
C LEU A 377 22.22 3.90 18.84
N ARG A 378 22.53 2.63 18.55
CA ARG A 378 21.56 1.53 18.71
C ARG A 378 20.98 1.53 20.12
N LYS A 379 21.82 1.59 21.16
CA LYS A 379 21.34 1.59 22.55
C LYS A 379 20.36 2.76 22.77
N GLU A 380 20.73 3.97 22.37
CA GLU A 380 19.88 5.15 22.48
C GLU A 380 18.55 5.02 21.71
N MET A 381 18.55 4.43 20.50
CA MET A 381 17.31 4.18 19.74
C MET A 381 16.37 3.20 20.49
N TRP A 382 16.91 2.15 21.12
CA TRP A 382 16.11 1.10 21.78
C TRP A 382 15.69 1.46 23.20
N ASP A 383 16.53 2.17 23.95
CA ASP A 383 16.26 2.55 25.34
C ASP A 383 15.36 3.79 25.44
N GLU A 384 15.47 4.74 24.49
CA GLU A 384 14.87 6.09 24.64
C GLU A 384 13.87 6.50 23.54
N ILE A 385 13.83 5.82 22.37
CA ILE A 385 12.99 6.24 21.23
C ILE A 385 11.91 5.22 20.89
N LEU A 386 12.29 3.96 20.65
CA LEU A 386 11.33 2.91 20.32
C LEU A 386 10.23 2.75 21.40
N PRO A 387 10.51 2.80 22.72
CA PRO A 387 9.46 2.68 23.74
C PRO A 387 8.38 3.77 23.69
N GLU A 388 8.75 4.99 23.28
CA GLU A 388 7.79 6.12 23.15
C GLU A 388 7.06 6.07 21.80
N LEU A 389 7.73 5.60 20.73
CA LEU A 389 7.09 5.38 19.42
C LEU A 389 6.10 4.21 19.39
N THR A 390 6.29 3.18 20.22
CA THR A 390 5.41 1.99 20.28
C THR A 390 4.52 1.97 21.53
N LYS A 391 4.41 3.10 22.22
CA LYS A 391 3.72 3.27 23.51
C LYS A 391 2.23 2.89 23.42
N GLY A 392 1.80 1.99 24.31
CA GLY A 392 0.43 1.47 24.33
C GLY A 392 0.25 0.15 23.58
N GLU A 393 1.29 -0.40 22.94
CA GLU A 393 1.27 -1.73 22.34
C GLU A 393 2.42 -2.63 22.86
N GLU A 394 2.24 -3.95 22.76
CA GLU A 394 3.27 -4.93 23.13
C GLU A 394 4.41 -4.95 22.09
N PHE A 395 5.46 -4.16 22.32
CA PHE A 395 6.69 -4.15 21.53
C PHE A 395 7.86 -4.77 22.29
N ASN A 396 8.40 -5.87 21.75
CA ASN A 396 9.61 -6.54 22.25
C ASN A 396 10.78 -6.47 21.26
N GLY A 397 10.65 -5.67 20.19
CA GLY A 397 11.54 -5.66 19.03
C GLY A 397 10.85 -6.01 17.72
N PHE A 398 11.57 -5.83 16.60
CA PHE A 398 11.09 -6.13 15.26
C PHE A 398 11.29 -7.61 14.90
N ASP A 399 10.30 -8.22 14.25
CA ASP A 399 10.40 -9.55 13.63
C ASP A 399 10.99 -9.48 12.21
N MET A 400 10.76 -8.37 11.51
CA MET A 400 11.02 -8.23 10.08
C MET A 400 11.45 -6.80 9.71
N VAL A 401 12.23 -6.69 8.63
CA VAL A 401 12.54 -5.43 7.97
C VAL A 401 12.00 -5.48 6.55
N PHE A 402 11.06 -4.60 6.24
CA PHE A 402 10.64 -4.31 4.88
C PHE A 402 11.56 -3.25 4.25
N CYS A 403 11.83 -3.36 2.95
CA CYS A 403 12.62 -2.42 2.19
C CYS A 403 11.87 -2.07 0.90
N THR A 404 11.70 -0.76 0.69
CA THR A 404 11.30 -0.15 -0.58
C THR A 404 12.37 0.81 -1.09
N ASP A 405 12.17 1.37 -2.28
CA ASP A 405 12.94 2.49 -2.82
C ASP A 405 12.02 3.72 -2.81
N ALA A 406 12.56 4.92 -2.55
CA ALA A 406 11.76 6.14 -2.36
C ALA A 406 11.09 6.70 -3.65
N ASP A 407 11.18 5.96 -4.76
CA ASP A 407 10.54 6.24 -6.05
C ASP A 407 9.50 5.15 -6.44
N SER A 408 9.10 4.30 -5.48
CA SER A 408 8.37 3.06 -5.76
C SER A 408 7.04 2.99 -4.99
N THR A 409 5.94 2.89 -5.74
CA THR A 409 4.58 2.75 -5.21
C THR A 409 4.30 1.29 -4.84
N ILE A 410 3.72 1.03 -3.66
CA ILE A 410 3.44 -0.31 -3.12
C ILE A 410 1.92 -0.55 -3.09
N TYR A 411 1.44 -1.59 -3.78
CA TYR A 411 0.01 -1.93 -3.81
C TYR A 411 -0.50 -2.35 -2.42
N LYS A 412 -1.79 -2.13 -2.14
CA LYS A 412 -2.42 -2.48 -0.86
C LYS A 412 -2.30 -3.98 -0.56
N GLY A 413 -2.08 -4.32 0.70
CA GLY A 413 -1.83 -5.66 1.21
C GLY A 413 -0.46 -6.27 0.86
N ALA A 414 0.36 -5.65 0.00
CA ALA A 414 1.62 -6.25 -0.44
C ALA A 414 2.64 -6.45 0.71
N VAL A 415 2.72 -5.52 1.67
CA VAL A 415 3.57 -5.64 2.86
C VAL A 415 3.09 -6.81 3.74
N ALA A 416 1.78 -6.90 3.97
CA ALA A 416 1.17 -8.00 4.72
C ALA A 416 1.37 -9.36 4.02
N LEU A 417 1.23 -9.45 2.70
CA LEU A 417 1.46 -10.68 1.93
C LEU A 417 2.91 -11.18 2.06
N LEU A 418 3.89 -10.27 2.06
CA LEU A 418 5.30 -10.62 2.28
C LEU A 418 5.58 -11.06 3.71
N ALA A 419 5.03 -10.35 4.71
CA ALA A 419 5.16 -10.72 6.12
C ALA A 419 4.53 -12.10 6.40
N ASN A 420 3.31 -12.33 5.89
CA ASN A 420 2.62 -13.62 5.99
C ASN A 420 3.39 -14.77 5.31
N ALA A 421 4.03 -14.53 4.16
CA ALA A 421 4.85 -15.54 3.49
C ALA A 421 6.11 -15.89 4.31
N LEU A 422 6.74 -14.89 4.93
CA LEU A 422 7.96 -15.06 5.72
C LEU A 422 7.67 -15.70 7.10
N ALA A 423 6.56 -15.35 7.75
CA ALA A 423 6.15 -15.93 9.03
C ALA A 423 5.73 -17.41 8.93
N ARG A 424 5.27 -17.87 7.76
CA ARG A 424 4.83 -19.26 7.52
C ARG A 424 5.97 -20.22 7.21
N ASP A 425 7.10 -19.74 6.70
CA ASP A 425 8.24 -20.56 6.26
C ASP A 425 9.45 -20.29 7.16
N LYS A 426 9.67 -21.12 8.19
CA LYS A 426 10.75 -20.93 9.18
C LYS A 426 12.14 -20.87 8.54
N ASP A 427 12.35 -21.60 7.44
CA ASP A 427 13.62 -21.57 6.71
C ASP A 427 13.77 -20.28 5.89
N ALA A 428 12.69 -19.58 5.54
CA ALA A 428 12.77 -18.34 4.77
C ALA A 428 13.48 -17.23 5.55
N ILE A 429 14.51 -16.64 4.93
CA ILE A 429 15.24 -15.48 5.47
C ILE A 429 14.77 -14.17 4.83
N ALA A 430 14.19 -14.25 3.62
CA ALA A 430 13.58 -13.12 2.94
C ALA A 430 12.56 -13.56 1.88
N ALA A 431 11.62 -12.67 1.58
CA ALA A 431 10.64 -12.79 0.51
C ALA A 431 10.63 -11.52 -0.34
N CYS A 432 10.38 -11.63 -1.65
CA CYS A 432 10.19 -10.45 -2.50
C CYS A 432 8.95 -10.52 -3.39
N GLY A 433 8.44 -9.34 -3.74
CA GLY A 433 7.28 -9.17 -4.59
C GLY A 433 7.57 -9.11 -6.08
N LEU A 434 6.49 -8.86 -6.82
CA LEU A 434 6.47 -8.55 -8.24
C LEU A 434 6.77 -7.07 -8.48
N VAL A 435 7.78 -6.78 -9.29
CA VAL A 435 8.13 -5.43 -9.75
C VAL A 435 7.56 -5.18 -11.14
N LEU A 436 6.80 -4.09 -11.28
CA LEU A 436 6.29 -3.56 -12.56
C LEU A 436 6.95 -2.22 -12.88
N VAL A 437 6.60 -1.64 -14.03
CA VAL A 437 6.99 -0.27 -14.40
C VAL A 437 5.81 0.63 -14.12
N GLU A 438 6.01 1.70 -13.35
CA GLU A 438 4.97 2.72 -13.14
C GLU A 438 4.64 3.37 -14.49
N LEU A 439 3.37 3.32 -14.89
CA LEU A 439 2.92 3.82 -16.18
C LEU A 439 2.50 5.29 -16.06
N GLU A 440 3.50 6.16 -15.84
CA GLU A 440 3.36 7.62 -15.77
C GLU A 440 2.43 8.15 -16.91
N PRO A 441 1.42 8.99 -16.60
CA PRO A 441 0.53 9.58 -17.61
C PRO A 441 1.31 10.26 -18.75
N GLY A 442 0.85 10.05 -19.99
CA GLY A 442 1.56 10.49 -21.21
C GLY A 442 2.78 9.66 -21.59
N TYR A 443 3.37 8.90 -20.66
CA TYR A 443 4.55 8.04 -20.89
C TYR A 443 4.22 6.53 -20.89
N GLU A 444 2.98 6.12 -20.60
CA GLU A 444 2.55 4.71 -20.60
C GLU A 444 2.99 3.89 -21.83
N TRP A 445 3.03 4.55 -22.99
CA TRP A 445 3.36 3.97 -24.30
C TRP A 445 4.80 4.24 -24.75
N SER A 446 5.65 4.82 -23.87
CA SER A 446 7.05 5.08 -24.20
C SER A 446 7.77 3.78 -24.55
N PHE A 447 8.68 3.86 -25.53
CA PHE A 447 9.52 2.74 -25.94
C PHE A 447 10.24 2.09 -24.75
N TRP A 448 10.68 2.91 -23.79
CA TRP A 448 11.40 2.45 -22.60
C TRP A 448 10.47 1.75 -21.62
N ASN A 449 9.27 2.29 -21.38
CA ASN A 449 8.26 1.67 -20.52
C ASN A 449 7.87 0.28 -21.05
N LEU A 450 7.50 0.18 -22.34
CA LEU A 450 7.15 -1.09 -22.99
C LEU A 450 8.30 -2.11 -22.94
N TYR A 451 9.53 -1.68 -23.23
CA TYR A 451 10.71 -2.55 -23.27
C TYR A 451 11.16 -3.02 -21.87
N GLN A 452 11.15 -2.14 -20.87
CA GLN A 452 11.48 -2.43 -19.48
C GLN A 452 10.41 -3.32 -18.84
N GLN A 453 9.12 -2.99 -19.02
CA GLN A 453 7.97 -3.71 -18.43
C GLN A 453 7.91 -5.17 -18.90
N PHE A 454 8.22 -5.43 -20.18
CA PHE A 454 8.37 -6.81 -20.68
C PHE A 454 9.59 -7.52 -20.04
N GLN A 455 10.74 -6.86 -19.93
CA GLN A 455 11.94 -7.51 -19.39
C GLN A 455 11.83 -7.83 -17.89
N TYR A 456 11.18 -6.97 -17.10
CA TYR A 456 10.83 -7.23 -15.71
C TYR A 456 9.93 -8.47 -15.60
N THR A 457 8.77 -8.45 -16.28
CA THR A 457 7.75 -9.49 -16.15
C THR A 457 8.23 -10.83 -16.70
N PHE A 458 8.85 -10.88 -17.88
CA PHE A 458 9.46 -12.10 -18.42
C PHE A 458 10.56 -12.64 -17.49
N GLY A 459 11.40 -11.75 -16.93
CA GLY A 459 12.42 -12.14 -15.96
C GLY A 459 11.85 -12.78 -14.70
N GLN A 460 10.74 -12.25 -14.19
CA GLN A 460 10.12 -12.71 -12.95
C GLN A 460 9.29 -13.98 -13.15
N TYR A 461 8.37 -14.00 -14.12
CA TYR A 461 7.44 -15.10 -14.33
C TYR A 461 8.06 -16.35 -14.95
N VAL A 462 9.09 -16.19 -15.80
CA VAL A 462 9.82 -17.33 -16.35
C VAL A 462 10.90 -17.82 -15.38
N ARG A 463 11.73 -16.93 -14.81
CA ARG A 463 12.91 -17.33 -14.01
C ARG A 463 12.73 -17.17 -12.50
N ARG A 464 12.36 -15.97 -11.98
CA ARG A 464 12.25 -15.77 -10.52
C ARG A 464 11.22 -16.69 -9.87
N ARG A 465 10.08 -16.95 -10.52
CA ARG A 465 9.05 -17.90 -10.03
C ARG A 465 9.58 -19.33 -9.89
N ALA A 466 10.36 -19.81 -10.86
CA ALA A 466 11.02 -21.11 -10.74
C ALA A 466 12.11 -21.13 -9.65
N GLU A 467 12.92 -20.06 -9.53
CA GLU A 467 13.88 -19.90 -8.42
C GLU A 467 13.17 -19.85 -7.06
N GLY A 468 11.95 -19.29 -6.98
CA GLY A 468 11.09 -19.28 -5.80
C GLY A 468 10.56 -20.66 -5.40
N PHE A 469 10.18 -21.52 -6.35
CA PHE A 469 9.82 -22.92 -6.05
C PHE A 469 11.02 -23.77 -5.60
N VAL A 470 12.24 -23.44 -6.05
CA VAL A 470 13.49 -23.99 -5.48
C VAL A 470 13.81 -23.40 -4.10
N GLY A 471 13.15 -22.30 -3.70
CA GLY A 471 13.42 -21.55 -2.48
C GLY A 471 14.76 -20.81 -2.51
N LYS A 472 15.27 -20.47 -3.70
CA LYS A 472 16.60 -19.86 -3.91
C LYS A 472 16.55 -18.74 -4.95
N VAL A 473 15.64 -17.77 -4.77
CA VAL A 473 15.63 -16.52 -5.54
C VAL A 473 17.00 -15.84 -5.45
N THR A 474 17.67 -15.65 -6.60
CA THR A 474 19.04 -15.12 -6.70
C THR A 474 19.13 -13.59 -6.77
N CYS A 475 17.99 -12.90 -6.68
CA CYS A 475 17.87 -11.45 -6.76
C CYS A 475 16.54 -10.98 -6.16
N LEU A 476 16.55 -10.65 -4.88
CA LEU A 476 15.52 -9.87 -4.21
C LEU A 476 15.72 -8.39 -4.65
N PRO A 477 14.70 -7.65 -5.11
CA PRO A 477 14.81 -6.26 -5.55
C PRO A 477 14.66 -5.27 -4.38
N GLY A 478 15.42 -4.17 -4.37
CA GLY A 478 15.37 -3.16 -3.31
C GLY A 478 13.98 -2.58 -3.03
N CYS A 479 13.13 -2.43 -4.05
CA CYS A 479 11.82 -1.78 -3.95
C CYS A 479 10.69 -2.63 -3.34
N ILE A 480 10.84 -3.95 -3.18
CA ILE A 480 9.76 -4.83 -2.67
C ILE A 480 10.34 -6.11 -2.05
N THR A 481 11.06 -5.95 -0.93
CA THR A 481 11.69 -7.08 -0.21
C THR A 481 11.44 -7.01 1.30
N MET A 482 10.99 -8.12 1.88
CA MET A 482 10.86 -8.35 3.32
C MET A 482 11.96 -9.30 3.78
N MET A 483 12.62 -9.00 4.90
CA MET A 483 13.75 -9.75 5.47
C MET A 483 13.51 -10.06 6.93
N ALA A 484 13.92 -11.24 7.41
CA ALA A 484 13.73 -11.66 8.80
C ALA A 484 14.75 -10.99 9.74
N VAL A 485 14.32 -10.59 10.93
CA VAL A 485 15.20 -10.16 12.03
C VAL A 485 15.64 -11.39 12.81
N ARG A 486 16.87 -11.87 12.56
CA ARG A 486 17.43 -13.08 13.20
C ARG A 486 18.95 -13.20 13.01
N PRO A 487 19.66 -14.07 13.77
CA PRO A 487 21.11 -14.20 13.72
C PRO A 487 21.69 -14.50 12.33
N GLU A 488 21.00 -15.26 11.47
CA GLU A 488 21.47 -15.50 10.10
C GLU A 488 21.43 -14.22 9.25
N MET A 489 20.49 -13.31 9.51
CA MET A 489 20.45 -12.03 8.83
C MET A 489 21.55 -11.09 9.33
N ALA A 490 21.87 -11.11 10.63
CA ALA A 490 23.07 -10.44 11.16
C ALA A 490 24.36 -10.98 10.52
N GLY A 491 24.48 -12.31 10.36
CA GLY A 491 25.58 -12.96 9.65
C GLY A 491 25.64 -12.61 8.16
N ALA A 492 24.49 -12.39 7.52
CA ALA A 492 24.41 -11.88 6.15
C ALA A 492 24.89 -10.43 6.06
N ILE A 493 24.49 -9.56 7.00
CA ILE A 493 24.90 -8.16 7.05
C ILE A 493 26.38 -8.03 7.40
N ARG A 494 26.94 -8.86 8.30
CA ARG A 494 28.38 -8.99 8.55
C ARG A 494 29.17 -9.21 7.25
N LYS A 495 28.75 -10.20 6.45
CA LYS A 495 29.38 -10.54 5.15
C LYS A 495 29.14 -9.50 4.05
N TYR A 496 28.09 -8.71 4.20
CA TYR A 496 27.74 -7.62 3.30
C TYR A 496 28.51 -6.33 3.62
N SER A 497 28.81 -6.06 4.90
CA SER A 497 29.59 -4.90 5.35
C SER A 497 31.11 -5.11 5.22
N GLU A 498 31.60 -6.36 5.23
CA GLU A 498 33.01 -6.74 5.10
C GLU A 498 33.79 -5.93 4.02
N PRO A 499 34.96 -5.35 4.33
CA PRO A 499 35.82 -4.64 3.37
C PRO A 499 36.52 -5.62 2.42
N VAL A 500 36.85 -5.17 1.20
CA VAL A 500 37.53 -6.04 0.21
C VAL A 500 39.04 -5.94 0.33
N THR A 501 39.67 -6.95 0.93
CA THR A 501 41.14 -7.07 1.04
C THR A 501 41.80 -7.83 -0.13
N GLY A 502 41.02 -8.62 -0.89
CA GLY A 502 41.51 -9.49 -1.96
C GLY A 502 41.92 -8.78 -3.25
N GLU A 503 42.79 -9.43 -4.03
CA GLU A 503 43.41 -8.83 -5.24
C GLU A 503 42.52 -8.85 -6.48
N LEU A 504 41.56 -9.78 -6.57
CA LEU A 504 40.75 -9.97 -7.78
C LEU A 504 39.64 -8.91 -7.85
N VAL A 505 39.62 -8.16 -8.96
CA VAL A 505 38.66 -7.09 -9.27
C VAL A 505 37.20 -7.54 -9.19
N ILE A 506 36.92 -8.84 -9.32
CA ILE A 506 35.60 -9.44 -9.18
C ILE A 506 35.02 -9.25 -7.76
N HIS A 507 35.83 -9.33 -6.70
CA HIS A 507 35.35 -9.08 -5.33
C HIS A 507 34.96 -7.61 -5.15
N HIS A 508 35.82 -6.69 -5.61
CA HIS A 508 35.57 -5.24 -5.60
C HIS A 508 34.31 -4.88 -6.38
N GLN A 509 34.19 -5.37 -7.62
CA GLN A 509 33.05 -5.10 -8.50
C GLN A 509 31.72 -5.52 -7.85
N VAL A 510 31.69 -6.64 -7.13
CA VAL A 510 30.49 -7.16 -6.47
C VAL A 510 30.17 -6.46 -5.14
N GLN A 511 31.18 -6.11 -4.34
CA GLN A 511 30.98 -5.58 -2.99
C GLN A 511 30.53 -4.11 -2.94
N TYR A 512 30.81 -3.33 -4.01
CA TYR A 512 30.53 -1.87 -4.05
C TYR A 512 29.41 -1.45 -5.03
N LEU A 513 29.20 -2.16 -6.14
CA LEU A 513 28.09 -1.88 -7.09
C LEU A 513 26.85 -2.73 -6.82
N GLY A 514 26.97 -3.80 -6.04
CA GLY A 514 26.15 -5.01 -6.12
C GLY A 514 24.95 -5.14 -5.20
N THR A 515 24.50 -4.06 -4.54
CA THR A 515 23.62 -4.04 -3.35
C THR A 515 22.71 -5.26 -3.20
N ASP A 516 21.70 -5.37 -4.05
CA ASP A 516 20.57 -6.28 -3.95
C ASP A 516 20.99 -7.76 -4.12
N ARG A 517 21.74 -8.05 -5.19
CA ARG A 517 22.22 -9.40 -5.52
C ARG A 517 23.29 -9.87 -4.54
N ARG A 518 24.14 -8.95 -4.07
CA ARG A 518 25.19 -9.26 -3.10
C ARG A 518 24.60 -9.52 -1.71
N LEU A 519 23.60 -8.76 -1.28
CA LEU A 519 22.86 -9.04 -0.05
C LEU A 519 22.09 -10.37 -0.14
N THR A 520 21.45 -10.65 -1.29
CA THR A 520 20.80 -11.95 -1.56
C THR A 520 21.79 -13.12 -1.47
N TYR A 521 23.00 -12.98 -2.04
CA TYR A 521 24.06 -13.98 -1.89
C TYR A 521 24.53 -14.11 -0.43
N SER A 522 24.74 -13.00 0.27
CA SER A 522 25.18 -13.01 1.67
C SER A 522 24.20 -13.79 2.55
N MET A 523 22.89 -13.59 2.39
CA MET A 523 21.83 -14.36 3.05
C MET A 523 21.88 -15.84 2.71
N LEU A 524 21.83 -16.21 1.43
CA LEU A 524 21.85 -17.62 1.01
C LEU A 524 23.15 -18.34 1.41
N SER A 525 24.27 -17.63 1.55
CA SER A 525 25.55 -18.20 1.96
C SER A 525 25.66 -18.54 3.45
N GLN A 526 24.65 -18.23 4.27
CA GLN A 526 24.65 -18.58 5.69
C GLN A 526 24.20 -20.04 5.95
N GLY A 527 23.36 -20.62 5.10
CA GLY A 527 22.75 -21.94 5.33
C GLY A 527 22.21 -22.61 4.08
N LYS A 528 22.44 -23.94 3.96
CA LYS A 528 21.87 -24.75 2.85
C LYS A 528 20.34 -24.82 2.90
N HIS A 529 19.76 -24.84 4.10
CA HIS A 529 18.31 -24.84 4.31
C HIS A 529 17.69 -23.50 3.86
N LEU A 530 18.22 -22.36 4.34
CA LEU A 530 17.67 -21.01 4.21
C LEU A 530 17.03 -20.68 2.86
N ARG A 531 15.77 -20.23 2.88
CA ARG A 531 14.98 -20.00 1.67
C ARG A 531 14.87 -18.52 1.33
N THR A 532 14.89 -18.19 0.05
CA THR A 532 14.51 -16.86 -0.46
C THR A 532 13.32 -17.02 -1.39
N LEU A 533 12.20 -16.38 -1.03
CA LEU A 533 10.88 -16.59 -1.62
C LEU A 533 10.52 -15.52 -2.67
N PHE A 534 9.57 -15.86 -3.54
CA PHE A 534 8.91 -14.92 -4.45
C PHE A 534 7.40 -15.00 -4.25
N VAL A 535 6.78 -13.87 -3.93
CA VAL A 535 5.35 -13.69 -3.69
C VAL A 535 4.82 -12.83 -4.85
N PRO A 536 4.33 -13.43 -5.94
CA PRO A 536 3.92 -12.69 -7.14
C PRO A 536 2.72 -11.76 -6.88
N ASP A 537 1.96 -12.05 -5.83
CA ASP A 537 0.73 -11.37 -5.42
C ASP A 537 1.02 -10.06 -4.65
N ALA A 538 2.23 -9.89 -4.11
CA ALA A 538 2.69 -8.65 -3.51
C ALA A 538 3.33 -7.77 -4.59
N VAL A 539 2.68 -6.67 -4.98
CA VAL A 539 3.04 -5.86 -6.16
C VAL A 539 3.66 -4.52 -5.76
N SER A 540 4.64 -4.08 -6.54
CA SER A 540 5.27 -2.77 -6.48
C SER A 540 5.55 -2.26 -7.89
N GLU A 541 5.44 -0.95 -8.08
CA GLU A 541 5.79 -0.26 -9.33
C GLU A 541 6.92 0.74 -9.09
N THR A 542 7.76 0.93 -10.10
CA THR A 542 8.93 1.81 -10.06
C THR A 542 9.16 2.43 -11.44
N VAL A 543 9.66 3.66 -11.49
CA VAL A 543 9.82 4.42 -12.73
C VAL A 543 10.88 3.80 -13.65
N ALA A 544 10.62 3.75 -14.96
CA ALA A 544 11.59 3.25 -15.94
C ALA A 544 12.42 4.37 -16.59
N PRO A 545 13.68 4.10 -17.00
CA PRO A 545 14.56 5.15 -17.51
C PRO A 545 14.17 5.59 -18.93
N GLN A 546 13.65 6.83 -19.07
CA GLN A 546 13.12 7.37 -20.33
C GLN A 546 14.18 7.73 -21.41
N SER A 547 15.45 7.34 -21.26
CA SER A 547 16.49 7.61 -22.27
C SER A 547 17.52 6.48 -22.42
N LEU A 548 18.13 6.38 -23.61
CA LEU A 548 19.17 5.40 -23.91
C LEU A 548 20.38 5.52 -22.97
N PHE A 549 20.77 6.73 -22.59
CA PHE A 549 21.89 6.96 -21.68
C PHE A 549 21.56 6.43 -20.27
N HIS A 550 20.35 6.71 -19.78
CA HIS A 550 19.89 6.30 -18.44
C HIS A 550 19.70 4.78 -18.38
N TYR A 551 19.06 4.21 -19.41
CA TYR A 551 18.93 2.76 -19.58
C TYR A 551 20.30 2.06 -19.62
N LEU A 552 21.28 2.57 -20.39
CA LEU A 552 22.62 1.98 -20.43
C LEU A 552 23.40 2.17 -19.11
N SER A 553 23.19 3.26 -18.37
CA SER A 553 23.76 3.47 -17.03
C SER A 553 23.25 2.42 -16.03
N GLN A 554 21.92 2.32 -15.90
CA GLN A 554 21.23 1.33 -15.06
C GLN A 554 21.63 -0.10 -15.44
N ARG A 555 21.61 -0.44 -16.74
CA ARG A 555 21.92 -1.79 -17.22
C ARG A 555 23.41 -2.14 -17.18
N ARG A 556 24.34 -1.18 -17.18
CA ARG A 556 25.75 -1.45 -16.84
C ARG A 556 25.88 -1.93 -15.40
N ARG A 557 25.27 -1.22 -14.44
CA ARG A 557 25.27 -1.63 -13.02
C ARG A 557 24.65 -3.02 -12.85
N TRP A 558 23.41 -3.20 -13.30
CA TRP A 558 22.71 -4.48 -13.17
C TRP A 558 23.36 -5.64 -13.94
N GLY A 559 23.89 -5.40 -15.14
CA GLY A 559 24.58 -6.40 -15.95
C GLY A 559 25.87 -6.88 -15.29
N SER A 560 26.68 -5.94 -14.77
CA SER A 560 27.86 -6.23 -13.95
C SER A 560 27.47 -7.08 -12.73
N ASN A 561 26.47 -6.64 -11.98
CA ASN A 561 26.02 -7.31 -10.75
C ASN A 561 25.48 -8.71 -11.03
N ALA A 562 24.70 -8.89 -12.10
CA ALA A 562 24.17 -10.19 -12.50
C ALA A 562 25.27 -11.14 -12.99
N TYR A 563 26.25 -10.65 -13.75
CA TYR A 563 27.36 -11.47 -14.23
C TYR A 563 28.26 -11.92 -13.07
N PHE A 564 28.78 -10.99 -12.28
CA PHE A 564 29.79 -11.31 -11.28
C PHE A 564 29.22 -12.00 -10.03
N ASN A 565 27.98 -11.72 -9.59
CA ASN A 565 27.38 -12.50 -8.48
C ASN A 565 27.10 -13.97 -8.86
N ASN A 566 26.93 -14.31 -10.15
CA ASN A 566 26.77 -15.71 -10.53
C ASN A 566 28.06 -16.55 -10.34
N TYR A 567 29.25 -15.94 -10.30
CA TYR A 567 30.46 -16.66 -9.85
C TYR A 567 30.37 -17.04 -8.37
N PHE A 568 29.80 -16.18 -7.53
CA PHE A 568 29.56 -16.48 -6.11
C PHE A 568 28.43 -17.51 -5.92
N TYR A 569 27.36 -17.47 -6.72
CA TYR A 569 26.34 -18.54 -6.71
C TYR A 569 26.86 -19.90 -7.25
N LEU A 570 27.86 -19.89 -8.14
CA LEU A 570 28.53 -21.08 -8.68
C LEU A 570 29.54 -21.69 -7.71
N ALA A 571 30.47 -20.89 -7.20
CA ALA A 571 31.61 -21.36 -6.41
C ALA A 571 31.42 -21.22 -4.89
N GLY A 572 30.61 -20.26 -4.43
CA GLY A 572 30.51 -19.84 -3.03
C GLY A 572 30.02 -20.89 -2.04
N GLU A 573 30.19 -20.56 -0.76
CA GLU A 573 29.85 -21.42 0.38
C GLU A 573 28.35 -21.75 0.44
N LYS A 574 28.04 -22.95 0.96
CA LYS A 574 26.68 -23.42 1.29
C LYS A 574 25.64 -23.39 0.15
N MET A 575 26.00 -23.00 -1.08
CA MET A 575 25.12 -23.09 -2.27
C MET A 575 24.79 -24.54 -2.65
N ILE A 576 23.52 -24.79 -2.99
CA ILE A 576 23.01 -26.10 -3.44
C ILE A 576 23.35 -26.39 -4.91
N PRO A 577 23.44 -27.67 -5.35
CA PRO A 577 23.88 -28.01 -6.71
C PRO A 577 23.04 -27.38 -7.84
N ILE A 578 21.72 -27.33 -7.68
CA ILE A 578 20.80 -26.76 -8.69
C ILE A 578 21.11 -25.28 -8.93
N THR A 579 21.32 -24.49 -7.86
CA THR A 579 21.71 -23.08 -7.95
C THR A 579 23.07 -22.91 -8.63
N ARG A 580 24.05 -23.77 -8.34
CA ARG A 580 25.37 -23.74 -8.99
C ARG A 580 25.27 -24.01 -10.49
N ILE A 581 24.51 -25.02 -10.89
CA ILE A 581 24.27 -25.35 -12.31
C ILE A 581 23.57 -24.18 -13.01
N ALA A 582 22.49 -23.65 -12.44
CA ALA A 582 21.78 -22.49 -12.98
C ALA A 582 22.68 -21.24 -13.10
N ALA A 583 23.60 -21.03 -12.16
CA ALA A 583 24.57 -19.94 -12.19
C ALA A 583 25.64 -20.15 -13.27
N SER A 584 26.16 -21.37 -13.45
CA SER A 584 27.13 -21.68 -14.52
C SER A 584 26.56 -21.43 -15.92
N ILE A 585 25.29 -21.80 -16.14
CA ILE A 585 24.57 -21.55 -17.40
C ILE A 585 24.45 -20.03 -17.63
N GLU A 586 24.11 -19.25 -16.59
CA GLU A 586 24.01 -17.79 -16.70
C GLU A 586 25.37 -17.11 -16.97
N VAL A 587 26.47 -17.54 -16.32
CA VAL A 587 27.83 -17.05 -16.62
C VAL A 587 28.17 -17.33 -18.09
N ILE A 588 28.13 -18.59 -18.51
CA ILE A 588 28.51 -19.00 -19.88
C ILE A 588 27.61 -18.31 -20.93
N ARG A 589 26.31 -18.19 -20.67
CA ARG A 589 25.34 -17.48 -21.53
C ARG A 589 25.70 -16.01 -21.74
N LEU A 590 26.26 -15.36 -20.73
CA LEU A 590 26.70 -13.97 -20.78
C LEU A 590 28.11 -13.83 -21.36
N SER A 591 29.05 -14.71 -21.02
CA SER A 591 30.40 -14.73 -21.64
C SER A 591 30.32 -14.92 -23.15
N LEU A 592 29.42 -15.78 -23.64
CA LEU A 592 29.21 -16.07 -25.06
C LEU A 592 28.31 -15.06 -25.80
N VAL A 593 28.16 -13.82 -25.32
CA VAL A 593 27.22 -12.84 -25.89
C VAL A 593 27.49 -12.50 -27.36
N TYR A 594 28.76 -12.38 -27.77
CA TYR A 594 29.14 -12.06 -29.14
C TYR A 594 28.90 -13.25 -30.07
N TYR A 595 29.37 -14.44 -29.68
CA TYR A 595 29.14 -15.69 -30.38
C TYR A 595 27.64 -15.99 -30.52
N ARG A 596 26.80 -15.66 -29.53
CA ARG A 596 25.35 -15.88 -29.59
C ARG A 596 24.66 -15.17 -30.76
N ILE A 597 25.13 -13.99 -31.19
CA ILE A 597 24.60 -13.33 -32.40
C ILE A 597 24.98 -14.14 -33.64
N LEU A 598 26.27 -14.46 -33.81
CA LEU A 598 26.76 -15.28 -34.91
C LEU A 598 26.05 -16.65 -34.97
N ASN A 599 25.92 -17.33 -33.84
CA ASN A 599 25.24 -18.62 -33.71
C ASN A 599 23.77 -18.54 -34.12
N THR A 600 23.10 -17.41 -33.86
CA THR A 600 21.72 -17.16 -34.31
C THR A 600 21.65 -16.95 -35.82
N ALA A 601 22.57 -16.19 -36.41
CA ALA A 601 22.65 -15.99 -37.85
C ALA A 601 22.99 -17.30 -38.61
N LEU A 602 23.97 -18.07 -38.11
CA LEU A 602 24.32 -19.39 -38.63
C LEU A 602 23.16 -20.38 -38.50
N PHE A 603 22.41 -20.34 -37.40
CA PHE A 603 21.21 -21.16 -37.24
C PHE A 603 20.13 -20.81 -38.26
N ILE A 604 19.81 -19.53 -38.46
CA ILE A 604 18.83 -19.08 -39.46
C ILE A 604 19.27 -19.50 -40.88
N ALA A 605 20.54 -19.29 -41.23
CA ALA A 605 21.10 -19.74 -42.51
C ALA A 605 21.05 -21.27 -42.69
N SER A 606 21.25 -22.04 -41.61
CA SER A 606 21.12 -23.50 -41.62
C SER A 606 19.66 -23.95 -41.81
N CYS A 607 18.70 -23.25 -41.21
CA CYS A 607 17.27 -23.50 -41.41
C CYS A 607 16.86 -23.34 -42.88
N VAL A 608 17.24 -22.21 -43.48
CA VAL A 608 16.90 -21.88 -44.88
C VAL A 608 17.53 -22.85 -45.88
N ARG A 609 18.73 -23.38 -45.60
CA ARG A 609 19.52 -24.17 -46.57
C ARG A 609 19.45 -25.69 -46.39
N HIS A 610 19.24 -26.20 -45.16
CA HIS A 610 19.59 -27.59 -44.84
C HIS A 610 18.62 -28.35 -43.90
N ILE A 611 17.54 -27.74 -43.40
CA ILE A 611 16.69 -28.35 -42.36
C ILE A 611 15.25 -28.53 -42.86
N THR A 612 14.85 -29.79 -43.08
CA THR A 612 13.44 -30.18 -43.32
C THR A 612 12.57 -29.81 -42.12
N ALA A 613 11.37 -29.27 -42.34
CA ALA A 613 10.50 -28.70 -41.28
C ALA A 613 10.31 -29.60 -40.03
N LEU A 614 10.14 -30.92 -40.20
CA LEU A 614 10.04 -31.88 -39.09
C LEU A 614 11.25 -31.87 -38.13
N LYS A 615 12.46 -31.62 -38.64
CA LYS A 615 13.69 -31.52 -37.83
C LYS A 615 13.80 -30.19 -37.08
N LEU A 616 12.98 -29.19 -37.43
CA LEU A 616 12.92 -27.88 -36.77
C LEU A 616 11.99 -27.89 -35.54
N VAL A 617 10.99 -28.78 -35.50
CA VAL A 617 9.94 -28.80 -34.47
C VAL A 617 10.50 -28.89 -33.04
N PRO A 618 11.43 -29.81 -32.68
CA PRO A 618 11.97 -29.89 -31.32
C PRO A 618 12.70 -28.60 -30.88
N MET A 619 13.30 -27.89 -31.85
CA MET A 619 14.00 -26.63 -31.58
C MET A 619 13.04 -25.46 -31.38
N LEU A 620 11.93 -25.43 -32.12
CA LEU A 620 10.85 -24.46 -31.89
C LEU A 620 10.21 -24.69 -30.51
N VAL A 621 9.99 -25.95 -30.11
CA VAL A 621 9.52 -26.29 -28.76
C VAL A 621 10.47 -25.75 -27.69
N VAL A 622 11.76 -26.12 -27.71
CA VAL A 622 12.70 -25.63 -26.67
C VAL A 622 12.91 -24.12 -26.72
N GLY A 623 12.97 -23.53 -27.93
CA GLY A 623 13.20 -22.11 -28.12
C GLY A 623 12.03 -21.20 -27.73
N GLN A 624 10.79 -21.66 -27.95
CA GLN A 624 9.58 -20.86 -27.73
C GLN A 624 8.78 -21.26 -26.48
N LEU A 625 8.96 -22.45 -25.88
CA LEU A 625 8.27 -22.82 -24.62
C LEU A 625 8.37 -21.74 -23.52
N PRO A 626 9.52 -21.06 -23.30
CA PRO A 626 9.61 -19.98 -22.33
C PRO A 626 8.79 -18.72 -22.71
N SER A 627 8.60 -18.46 -24.01
CA SER A 627 7.71 -17.39 -24.49
C SER A 627 6.23 -17.82 -24.40
N LEU A 628 5.90 -19.07 -24.74
CA LEU A 628 4.56 -19.63 -24.58
C LEU A 628 4.13 -19.63 -23.12
N TRP A 629 4.98 -20.12 -22.20
CA TRP A 629 4.73 -20.08 -20.76
C TRP A 629 4.54 -18.65 -20.24
N PHE A 630 5.29 -17.67 -20.77
CA PHE A 630 5.08 -16.27 -20.42
C PHE A 630 3.72 -15.73 -20.92
N PHE A 631 3.28 -16.08 -22.13
CA PHE A 631 1.92 -15.73 -22.59
C PHE A 631 0.82 -16.46 -21.78
N CYS A 632 1.03 -17.72 -21.38
CA CYS A 632 0.16 -18.39 -20.42
C CYS A 632 0.13 -17.66 -19.07
N SER A 633 1.28 -17.16 -18.59
CA SER A 633 1.35 -16.35 -17.37
C SER A 633 0.55 -15.04 -17.53
N ILE A 634 0.62 -14.37 -18.69
CA ILE A 634 -0.21 -13.17 -18.96
C ILE A 634 -1.70 -13.49 -18.85
N LEU A 635 -2.15 -14.69 -19.27
CA LEU A 635 -3.56 -15.09 -19.18
C LEU A 635 -3.98 -15.53 -17.77
N LEU A 636 -3.08 -16.16 -17.01
CA LEU A 636 -3.37 -16.68 -15.67
C LEU A 636 -3.41 -15.59 -14.59
N GLU A 637 -2.66 -14.50 -14.77
CA GLU A 637 -2.32 -13.55 -13.69
C GLU A 637 -3.10 -12.23 -13.88
N PRO A 638 -4.03 -11.83 -12.97
CA PRO A 638 -4.86 -10.64 -13.14
C PRO A 638 -4.07 -9.36 -13.42
N VAL A 639 -2.97 -9.17 -12.70
CA VAL A 639 -2.09 -7.99 -12.80
C VAL A 639 -1.39 -7.92 -14.17
N LEU A 640 -1.05 -9.06 -14.77
CA LEU A 640 -0.51 -9.09 -16.14
C LEU A 640 -1.62 -8.91 -17.19
N ARG A 641 -2.84 -9.39 -16.93
CA ARG A 641 -4.00 -9.17 -17.82
C ARG A 641 -4.31 -7.68 -17.99
N LYS A 642 -4.34 -6.88 -16.90
CA LYS A 642 -4.49 -5.40 -16.95
C LYS A 642 -3.50 -4.75 -17.97
N ARG A 643 -2.31 -5.35 -18.18
CA ARG A 643 -1.22 -4.80 -19.04
C ARG A 643 -0.89 -5.65 -20.29
N GLY A 644 -1.72 -6.62 -20.65
CA GLY A 644 -1.40 -7.64 -21.67
C GLY A 644 -1.05 -7.09 -23.07
N HIS A 645 -1.72 -6.02 -23.50
CA HIS A 645 -1.47 -5.36 -24.79
C HIS A 645 -0.10 -4.66 -24.83
N LYS A 646 0.25 -3.89 -23.78
CA LYS A 646 1.57 -3.26 -23.60
C LYS A 646 2.68 -4.33 -23.53
N LEU A 647 2.44 -5.45 -22.84
CA LEU A 647 3.38 -6.59 -22.77
C LEU A 647 3.61 -7.30 -24.11
N LEU A 648 2.59 -7.43 -24.96
CA LEU A 648 2.73 -8.01 -26.31
C LEU A 648 3.61 -7.13 -27.22
N ILE A 649 3.43 -5.81 -27.16
CA ILE A 649 4.26 -4.86 -27.93
C ILE A 649 5.69 -4.83 -27.36
N GLY A 650 5.85 -4.81 -26.04
CA GLY A 650 7.15 -4.92 -25.36
C GLY A 650 7.90 -6.22 -25.72
N TYR A 651 7.19 -7.34 -25.90
CA TYR A 651 7.76 -8.60 -26.40
C TYR A 651 8.31 -8.45 -27.84
N LEU A 652 7.57 -7.81 -28.74
CA LEU A 652 8.00 -7.59 -30.13
C LEU A 652 9.22 -6.66 -30.18
N ILE A 653 9.16 -5.51 -29.48
CA ILE A 653 10.30 -4.59 -29.31
C ILE A 653 11.52 -5.36 -28.80
N ASN A 654 11.35 -6.15 -27.72
CA ASN A 654 12.45 -6.91 -27.14
C ASN A 654 13.02 -7.98 -28.09
N LYS A 655 12.20 -8.67 -28.88
CA LYS A 655 12.69 -9.67 -29.86
C LYS A 655 13.60 -9.03 -30.92
N CYS A 656 13.32 -7.79 -31.34
CA CYS A 656 14.16 -7.04 -32.29
C CYS A 656 15.39 -6.38 -31.63
N VAL A 657 15.22 -5.73 -30.47
CA VAL A 657 16.23 -4.83 -29.87
C VAL A 657 17.21 -5.55 -28.93
N SER A 658 16.76 -6.59 -28.23
CA SER A 658 17.55 -7.27 -27.18
C SER A 658 18.88 -7.89 -27.66
N PRO A 659 19.01 -8.46 -28.88
CA PRO A 659 20.29 -9.00 -29.35
C PRO A 659 21.41 -7.94 -29.38
N PHE A 660 21.14 -6.79 -29.99
CA PHE A 660 22.10 -5.68 -30.10
C PHE A 660 22.38 -5.05 -28.74
N MET A 661 21.32 -4.76 -27.96
CA MET A 661 21.45 -4.22 -26.60
C MET A 661 22.27 -5.14 -25.68
N SER A 662 22.14 -6.47 -25.81
CA SER A 662 22.93 -7.43 -25.00
C SER A 662 24.43 -7.25 -25.22
N VAL A 663 24.87 -7.07 -26.46
CA VAL A 663 26.28 -6.83 -26.80
C VAL A 663 26.74 -5.46 -26.31
N ILE A 664 25.95 -4.40 -26.50
CA ILE A 664 26.29 -3.04 -26.03
C ILE A 664 26.45 -3.02 -24.50
N ILE A 665 25.49 -3.59 -23.77
CA ILE A 665 25.50 -3.65 -22.30
C ILE A 665 26.70 -4.47 -21.81
N PHE A 666 26.92 -5.67 -22.34
CA PHE A 666 28.05 -6.51 -21.89
C PHE A 666 29.40 -5.86 -22.21
N THR A 667 29.53 -5.21 -23.38
CA THR A 667 30.76 -4.47 -23.72
C THR A 667 30.99 -3.35 -22.71
N LYS A 668 29.97 -2.55 -22.36
CA LYS A 668 30.07 -1.54 -21.29
C LYS A 668 30.35 -2.11 -19.89
N VAL A 669 29.98 -3.36 -19.60
CA VAL A 669 30.37 -4.05 -18.36
C VAL A 669 31.85 -4.42 -18.38
N ALA A 670 32.35 -4.95 -19.51
CA ALA A 670 33.74 -5.35 -19.66
C ALA A 670 34.72 -4.16 -19.70
N THR A 671 34.40 -3.10 -20.46
CA THR A 671 35.25 -1.89 -20.55
C THR A 671 35.33 -1.11 -19.24
N ASN A 672 34.32 -1.23 -18.38
CA ASN A 672 34.24 -0.52 -17.11
C ASN A 672 34.43 -1.47 -15.90
N LEU A 673 35.08 -2.63 -16.10
CA LEU A 673 35.47 -3.51 -15.00
C LEU A 673 36.41 -2.77 -14.03
N GLY A 674 36.09 -2.80 -12.73
CA GLY A 674 36.74 -2.04 -11.67
C GLY A 674 36.21 -0.61 -11.47
N SER A 675 35.29 -0.11 -12.31
CA SER A 675 34.72 1.23 -12.17
C SER A 675 33.50 1.24 -11.24
N GLN A 676 33.72 1.71 -10.01
CA GLN A 676 32.70 1.79 -8.94
C GLN A 676 31.72 2.96 -9.09
N VAL A 677 31.93 3.88 -10.05
CA VAL A 677 31.06 5.04 -10.33
C VAL A 677 29.61 4.56 -10.55
N TRP A 678 28.64 5.20 -9.90
CA TRP A 678 27.23 4.82 -10.00
C TRP A 678 26.57 5.37 -11.27
N GLY A 679 26.95 6.59 -11.68
CA GLY A 679 26.42 7.29 -12.85
C GLY A 679 25.03 7.88 -12.60
N VAL A 680 24.54 8.68 -13.56
CA VAL A 680 23.32 9.49 -13.44
C VAL A 680 22.12 8.67 -12.91
N SER A 681 21.47 9.26 -11.89
CA SER A 681 20.22 8.86 -11.25
C SER A 681 19.25 10.06 -11.28
N GLY A 682 17.94 9.83 -11.09
CA GLY A 682 16.99 10.91 -10.88
C GLY A 682 16.74 11.85 -12.07
N VAL A 683 16.42 11.32 -13.25
CA VAL A 683 15.60 12.07 -14.23
C VAL A 683 14.42 11.18 -14.64
N THR A 684 13.26 11.54 -14.08
CA THR A 684 11.91 11.03 -14.34
C THR A 684 11.27 11.80 -15.52
N ALA A 685 10.03 11.46 -15.90
CA ALA A 685 9.25 12.33 -16.78
C ALA A 685 9.03 13.72 -16.14
N SER A 686 8.69 13.74 -14.84
CA SER A 686 8.41 14.95 -14.06
C SER A 686 9.58 15.91 -13.83
N SER A 687 10.82 15.52 -14.17
CA SER A 687 12.01 16.39 -14.11
C SER A 687 12.48 16.91 -15.48
N ALA A 688 11.69 16.70 -16.53
CA ALA A 688 11.84 17.40 -17.81
C ALA A 688 10.99 18.68 -17.83
N ALA A 689 11.63 19.84 -17.89
CA ALA A 689 10.93 21.13 -17.93
C ALA A 689 10.04 21.28 -19.19
N PRO A 690 8.89 21.97 -19.12
CA PRO A 690 8.05 22.25 -20.29
C PRO A 690 8.83 23.04 -21.36
N PRO A 691 8.51 22.86 -22.66
CA PRO A 691 9.14 23.61 -23.74
C PRO A 691 8.63 25.06 -23.77
N THR A 692 9.25 25.93 -22.97
CA THR A 692 9.01 27.38 -23.02
C THR A 692 9.50 27.97 -24.35
N ALA A 693 8.72 28.91 -24.89
CA ALA A 693 9.10 29.62 -26.10
C ALA A 693 10.35 30.47 -25.87
N ALA A 694 11.24 30.54 -26.88
CA ALA A 694 12.45 31.34 -26.81
C ALA A 694 12.15 32.84 -26.64
N PRO A 695 12.98 33.56 -25.87
CA PRO A 695 13.90 34.46 -26.58
C PRO A 695 15.34 34.52 -26.01
N GLY A 696 16.30 34.70 -26.92
CA GLY A 696 17.40 35.68 -26.76
C GLY A 696 18.55 35.41 -25.76
N GLY A 697 19.58 34.68 -26.23
CA GLY A 697 21.00 34.99 -25.94
C GLY A 697 21.59 34.56 -24.58
N GLY A 698 22.77 33.91 -24.61
CA GLY A 698 23.54 33.57 -23.39
C GLY A 698 24.42 32.32 -23.50
N GLU A 699 25.28 32.22 -24.51
CA GLU A 699 26.10 31.01 -24.77
C GLU A 699 27.56 31.18 -24.31
N VAL A 700 27.80 31.16 -22.99
CA VAL A 700 29.16 31.07 -22.41
C VAL A 700 29.25 30.08 -21.24
N ASP A 701 28.39 30.21 -20.21
CA ASP A 701 28.64 29.57 -18.90
C ASP A 701 28.47 28.04 -18.83
N LYS A 702 27.83 27.42 -19.83
CA LYS A 702 27.51 25.97 -19.81
C LYS A 702 28.72 25.03 -19.85
N LYS A 703 29.95 25.55 -20.02
CA LYS A 703 31.17 24.74 -20.13
C LYS A 703 31.99 24.62 -18.83
N ILE A 704 31.70 25.42 -17.81
CA ILE A 704 32.42 25.37 -16.52
C ILE A 704 31.74 24.40 -15.54
N ALA A 705 30.40 24.32 -15.59
CA ALA A 705 29.63 23.45 -14.70
C ALA A 705 29.88 21.95 -14.92
N THR A 706 30.15 21.51 -16.15
CA THR A 706 30.39 20.09 -16.47
C THR A 706 31.68 19.57 -15.85
N ASP A 707 32.75 20.35 -15.95
CA ASP A 707 34.09 19.90 -15.54
C ASP A 707 34.23 19.95 -14.00
N ALA A 708 33.51 20.85 -13.33
CA ALA A 708 33.41 20.90 -11.87
C ALA A 708 32.66 19.68 -11.28
N LEU A 709 31.55 19.26 -11.90
CA LEU A 709 30.81 18.05 -11.50
C LEU A 709 31.67 16.78 -11.67
N ASP A 710 32.40 16.70 -12.78
CA ASP A 710 33.28 15.56 -13.09
C ASP A 710 34.49 15.50 -12.13
N ALA A 711 34.89 16.60 -11.49
CA ALA A 711 35.89 16.62 -10.42
C ALA A 711 35.31 16.13 -9.08
N ALA A 712 34.11 16.57 -8.72
CA ALA A 712 33.44 16.22 -7.46
C ALA A 712 33.19 14.70 -7.31
N GLU A 713 32.82 13.98 -8.38
CA GLU A 713 32.67 12.51 -8.35
C GLU A 713 34.00 11.76 -8.14
N ARG A 714 35.16 12.38 -8.40
CA ARG A 714 36.49 11.72 -8.29
C ARG A 714 37.12 11.81 -6.91
N GLY A 715 36.73 12.79 -6.08
CA GLY A 715 37.21 12.92 -4.71
C GLY A 715 38.70 13.25 -4.58
N GLU A 716 39.30 13.87 -5.60
CA GLU A 716 40.68 14.37 -5.55
C GLU A 716 40.72 15.71 -4.78
N VAL A 717 41.67 15.86 -3.84
CA VAL A 717 41.81 17.07 -3.02
C VAL A 717 42.56 18.13 -3.82
N VAL A 718 41.88 19.23 -4.16
CA VAL A 718 42.50 20.42 -4.76
C VAL A 718 43.11 21.27 -3.63
N PRO A 719 44.42 21.57 -3.64
CA PRO A 719 45.02 22.46 -2.66
C PRO A 719 44.56 23.91 -2.87
N SER A 720 44.22 24.60 -1.78
CA SER A 720 44.05 26.05 -1.77
C SER A 720 45.40 26.75 -1.94
N MET A 721 45.50 27.72 -2.85
CA MET A 721 46.63 28.65 -2.87
C MET A 721 46.17 30.05 -3.30
N ASN A 722 46.82 31.08 -2.74
CA ASN A 722 46.37 32.46 -2.80
C ASN A 722 46.76 33.20 -4.09
N GLN A 723 46.30 34.44 -4.18
CA GLN A 723 46.88 35.54 -4.96
C GLN A 723 48.43 35.59 -4.76
N ASP A 724 49.26 36.17 -5.64
CA ASP A 724 49.02 37.40 -6.39
C ASP A 724 50.05 37.65 -7.54
N THR A 725 49.82 38.68 -8.35
CA THR A 725 50.78 39.44 -9.21
C THR A 725 51.55 38.78 -10.39
N GLY A 726 51.46 39.43 -11.57
CA GLY A 726 52.67 39.88 -12.32
C GLY A 726 53.19 39.12 -13.57
N GLY A 727 53.30 39.85 -14.70
CA GLY A 727 54.58 39.88 -15.45
C GLY A 727 54.79 39.07 -16.76
N LEU A 728 54.39 39.64 -17.90
CA LEU A 728 55.11 39.72 -19.20
C LEU A 728 56.00 38.56 -19.77
N THR A 729 55.50 37.95 -20.86
CA THR A 729 56.11 37.81 -22.22
C THR A 729 57.37 36.96 -22.57
N LYS A 730 57.17 36.02 -23.53
CA LYS A 730 57.96 35.76 -24.79
C LYS A 730 59.38 35.10 -24.70
N PRO A 731 60.05 34.71 -25.83
CA PRO A 731 59.63 34.61 -27.26
C PRO A 731 60.02 33.32 -28.07
N GLU A 732 59.50 33.27 -29.32
CA GLU A 732 60.15 32.84 -30.59
C GLU A 732 60.17 31.39 -31.15
N ARG A 733 59.83 31.34 -32.47
CA ARG A 733 60.22 30.39 -33.56
C ARG A 733 59.66 28.96 -33.61
N ALA A 734 59.37 28.37 -34.80
CA ALA A 734 59.20 28.92 -36.17
C ALA A 734 58.69 27.89 -37.21
N ARG A 735 57.87 28.33 -38.18
CA ARG A 735 57.67 27.79 -39.58
C ARG A 735 57.12 26.34 -39.70
N LEU A 736 56.43 25.87 -40.75
CA LEU A 736 55.67 26.35 -41.94
C LEU A 736 54.80 25.13 -42.42
N ARG A 737 53.93 25.10 -43.45
CA ARG A 737 53.54 25.99 -44.57
C ARG A 737 52.05 25.68 -44.95
N ASP A 738 51.36 26.63 -45.58
CA ASP A 738 50.52 26.57 -46.82
C ASP A 738 49.88 25.24 -47.31
N GLU A 739 48.73 25.21 -48.02
CA GLU A 739 48.04 26.30 -48.76
C GLU A 739 46.53 26.00 -49.08
N ARG A 740 45.65 27.03 -49.06
CA ARG A 740 44.53 27.36 -50.01
C ARG A 740 43.52 26.25 -50.47
N VAL A 741 42.42 26.41 -51.22
CA VAL A 741 41.61 27.49 -51.86
C VAL A 741 40.18 26.90 -52.02
N GLU A 742 39.05 27.60 -52.19
CA GLU A 742 38.43 28.72 -51.47
C GLU A 742 36.96 28.90 -51.99
N VAL A 743 36.01 29.28 -51.10
CA VAL A 743 34.82 30.18 -51.31
C VAL A 743 33.89 30.00 -52.55
N GLU A 744 32.56 29.89 -52.34
CA GLU A 744 31.55 30.85 -52.88
C GLU A 744 30.10 30.59 -52.40
N SER A 745 29.22 31.58 -52.66
CA SER A 745 27.78 31.56 -52.38
C SER A 745 26.98 32.15 -53.55
N ARG A 746 25.92 31.49 -54.06
CA ARG A 746 24.82 32.12 -54.85
C ARG A 746 23.66 31.15 -55.16
N LEU A 747 22.44 31.57 -54.80
CA LEU A 747 21.31 31.95 -55.67
C LEU A 747 20.89 31.12 -56.93
N TYR A 748 19.57 31.16 -57.17
CA TYR A 748 18.77 30.83 -58.38
C TYR A 748 18.45 29.35 -58.72
N ASP A 749 17.19 28.99 -58.42
CA ASP A 749 16.13 28.53 -59.35
C ASP A 749 16.47 27.60 -60.54
N SER A 750 15.79 26.44 -60.61
CA SER A 750 15.21 25.92 -61.86
C SER A 750 14.03 24.96 -61.58
N ARG A 751 13.08 24.86 -62.52
CA ARG A 751 12.00 23.86 -62.56
C ARG A 751 12.40 22.63 -63.43
N THR A 752 11.43 21.74 -63.68
CA THR A 752 11.36 20.71 -64.75
C THR A 752 12.17 19.42 -64.53
N ASP A 753 11.74 18.23 -64.97
CA ASP A 753 10.38 17.76 -65.33
C ASP A 753 10.28 16.22 -65.39
N ILE A 754 9.04 15.72 -65.27
CA ILE A 754 8.42 14.57 -65.99
C ILE A 754 9.03 13.12 -65.90
N PHE A 755 8.09 12.16 -65.83
CA PHE A 755 8.10 10.69 -66.01
C PHE A 755 8.73 10.17 -67.34
N PRO A 756 8.69 8.85 -67.70
CA PRO A 756 8.47 7.59 -66.95
C PRO A 756 9.60 6.56 -67.21
N PHE A 757 9.43 5.29 -66.81
CA PHE A 757 9.87 4.14 -67.61
C PHE A 757 8.92 2.92 -67.45
N THR A 758 8.91 2.00 -68.42
CA THR A 758 7.81 1.05 -68.69
C THR A 758 8.19 -0.44 -68.58
N ASP A 759 7.17 -1.31 -68.61
CA ASP A 759 7.27 -2.77 -68.69
C ASP A 759 8.11 -3.31 -69.86
N SER A 760 8.66 -4.54 -69.75
CA SER A 760 8.06 -5.74 -70.41
C SER A 760 8.91 -7.04 -70.39
N PHE A 761 8.27 -8.16 -69.98
CA PHE A 761 8.43 -9.55 -70.50
C PHE A 761 9.76 -10.34 -70.26
N PHE A 762 9.85 -11.68 -70.09
CA PHE A 762 8.97 -12.86 -69.82
C PHE A 762 9.90 -14.09 -69.40
N PRO A 763 9.47 -15.36 -69.22
CA PRO A 763 8.77 -15.97 -68.07
C PRO A 763 9.45 -17.19 -67.36
N MET A 764 8.78 -17.73 -66.31
CA MET A 764 8.83 -19.11 -65.77
C MET A 764 10.08 -19.64 -64.98
N PRO A 765 9.92 -20.67 -64.09
CA PRO A 765 8.71 -21.12 -63.37
C PRO A 765 8.89 -21.23 -61.83
N LEU A 766 7.82 -20.95 -61.07
CA LEU A 766 7.74 -21.18 -59.62
C LEU A 766 7.13 -22.56 -59.29
N PRO A 767 7.83 -23.46 -58.56
CA PRO A 767 7.25 -24.74 -58.15
C PRO A 767 6.27 -24.56 -56.98
N ARG A 768 4.97 -24.50 -57.30
CA ARG A 768 3.89 -24.69 -56.31
C ARG A 768 3.94 -26.12 -55.74
N GLN A 769 4.47 -26.30 -54.52
CA GLN A 769 4.22 -27.53 -53.74
C GLN A 769 3.92 -27.25 -52.28
N CYS A 770 2.66 -27.53 -51.91
CA CYS A 770 2.22 -28.04 -50.60
C CYS A 770 2.92 -27.49 -49.34
N PHE A 771 2.76 -26.20 -49.04
CA PHE A 771 2.93 -25.73 -47.66
C PHE A 771 1.94 -26.49 -46.75
N SER A 772 2.48 -27.37 -45.91
CA SER A 772 1.67 -28.36 -45.20
C SER A 772 0.79 -27.71 -44.13
N ARG A 773 -0.53 -27.69 -44.39
CA ARG A 773 -1.57 -27.35 -43.42
C ARG A 773 -1.34 -28.06 -42.07
N CYS A 774 -0.83 -29.30 -42.09
CA CYS A 774 -0.56 -30.08 -40.88
C CYS A 774 0.43 -29.39 -39.92
N ALA A 775 1.39 -28.59 -40.39
CA ALA A 775 2.30 -27.88 -39.49
C ALA A 775 1.58 -26.79 -38.68
N ILE A 776 0.66 -26.06 -39.32
CA ILE A 776 -0.21 -25.09 -38.64
C ILE A 776 -1.22 -25.83 -37.76
N PHE A 777 -1.85 -26.90 -38.25
CA PHE A 777 -2.77 -27.73 -37.46
C PHE A 777 -2.11 -28.46 -36.27
N ILE A 778 -0.79 -28.69 -36.26
CA ILE A 778 -0.08 -29.23 -35.10
C ILE A 778 0.27 -28.12 -34.10
N VAL A 779 0.68 -26.93 -34.56
CA VAL A 779 0.92 -25.79 -33.65
C VAL A 779 -0.38 -25.29 -33.03
N VAL A 780 -1.42 -25.08 -33.85
CA VAL A 780 -2.78 -24.75 -33.40
C VAL A 780 -3.40 -25.94 -32.67
N GLY A 781 -3.12 -27.18 -33.06
CA GLY A 781 -3.61 -28.38 -32.38
C GLY A 781 -3.04 -28.52 -30.96
N CYS A 782 -1.75 -28.29 -30.76
CA CYS A 782 -1.15 -28.23 -29.42
C CYS A 782 -1.64 -27.01 -28.64
N PHE A 783 -1.86 -25.86 -29.28
CA PHE A 783 -2.44 -24.67 -28.65
C PHE A 783 -3.88 -24.94 -28.18
N VAL A 784 -4.72 -25.55 -29.02
CA VAL A 784 -6.09 -25.97 -28.71
C VAL A 784 -6.10 -27.08 -27.68
N ILE A 785 -5.20 -28.08 -27.73
CA ILE A 785 -5.12 -29.12 -26.70
C ILE A 785 -4.73 -28.50 -25.35
N VAL A 786 -3.79 -27.55 -25.29
CA VAL A 786 -3.46 -26.85 -24.03
C VAL A 786 -4.63 -25.97 -23.58
N VAL A 787 -5.26 -25.19 -24.46
CA VAL A 787 -6.42 -24.35 -24.14
C VAL A 787 -7.64 -25.17 -23.71
N VAL A 788 -7.89 -26.34 -24.31
CA VAL A 788 -8.98 -27.26 -23.95
C VAL A 788 -8.65 -28.05 -22.70
N THR A 789 -7.41 -28.49 -22.48
CA THR A 789 -7.01 -29.16 -21.23
C THR A 789 -7.09 -28.18 -20.05
N CYS A 790 -6.62 -26.94 -20.23
CA CYS A 790 -6.86 -25.86 -19.29
C CYS A 790 -8.36 -25.55 -19.17
N GLY A 791 -9.13 -25.55 -20.25
CA GLY A 791 -10.59 -25.35 -20.24
C GLY A 791 -11.35 -26.41 -19.44
N THR A 792 -10.98 -27.67 -19.56
CA THR A 792 -11.50 -28.76 -18.71
C THR A 792 -11.03 -28.62 -17.26
N TYR A 793 -9.84 -28.08 -17.03
CA TYR A 793 -9.39 -27.72 -15.69
C TYR A 793 -10.22 -26.56 -15.11
N PHE A 794 -10.56 -25.53 -15.90
CA PHE A 794 -11.45 -24.43 -15.51
C PHE A 794 -12.88 -24.90 -15.17
N GLY A 795 -13.33 -26.04 -15.69
CA GLY A 795 -14.58 -26.68 -15.28
C GLY A 795 -14.58 -27.23 -13.85
N LEU A 796 -13.41 -27.46 -13.23
CA LEU A 796 -13.26 -28.03 -11.89
C LEU A 796 -12.33 -27.23 -10.95
N ALA A 797 -11.68 -26.19 -11.45
CA ALA A 797 -10.68 -25.38 -10.74
C ALA A 797 -11.06 -23.89 -10.65
N LYS A 798 -12.36 -23.56 -10.68
CA LYS A 798 -12.83 -22.38 -9.95
C LYS A 798 -12.51 -22.58 -8.45
N ARG A 799 -11.35 -22.10 -7.99
CA ARG A 799 -11.25 -21.57 -6.61
C ARG A 799 -12.22 -20.40 -6.60
N GLN A 800 -13.44 -20.61 -6.11
CA GLN A 800 -14.38 -19.53 -5.85
C GLN A 800 -13.83 -18.68 -4.71
N HIS A 801 -13.08 -17.64 -5.06
CA HIS A 801 -13.48 -16.35 -4.54
C HIS A 801 -14.85 -16.08 -5.16
N HIS A 802 -15.90 -16.17 -4.34
CA HIS A 802 -17.16 -15.50 -4.68
C HIS A 802 -16.87 -14.01 -4.59
N SER A 803 -16.52 -13.38 -5.72
CA SER A 803 -16.95 -12.01 -5.95
C SER A 803 -18.47 -12.04 -5.85
N PHE A 804 -19.03 -11.46 -4.79
CA PHE A 804 -20.46 -11.46 -4.58
C PHE A 804 -21.03 -10.42 -5.54
N ASP A 805 -21.65 -10.91 -6.62
CA ASP A 805 -22.12 -10.07 -7.72
C ASP A 805 -23.42 -9.37 -7.31
N TRP A 806 -23.24 -8.26 -6.60
CA TRP A 806 -24.31 -7.47 -6.00
C TRP A 806 -25.30 -6.93 -7.05
N THR A 807 -24.87 -6.76 -8.30
CA THR A 807 -25.71 -6.35 -9.43
C THR A 807 -26.77 -7.39 -9.80
N THR A 808 -26.56 -8.66 -9.40
CA THR A 808 -27.52 -9.75 -9.64
C THR A 808 -28.60 -9.88 -8.56
N ILE A 809 -28.58 -9.05 -7.51
CA ILE A 809 -29.57 -9.08 -6.43
C ILE A 809 -30.78 -8.24 -6.81
N VAL A 810 -31.85 -8.94 -7.19
CA VAL A 810 -33.14 -8.37 -7.61
C VAL A 810 -34.27 -9.08 -6.86
N SER A 811 -35.29 -8.35 -6.39
CA SER A 811 -36.50 -8.95 -5.79
C SER A 811 -37.41 -9.59 -6.84
N ASP A 812 -38.35 -10.44 -6.42
CA ASP A 812 -39.40 -11.01 -7.28
C ASP A 812 -40.28 -9.95 -7.98
N ARG A 813 -40.23 -8.68 -7.55
CA ARG A 813 -40.92 -7.53 -8.17
C ARG A 813 -39.99 -6.59 -8.94
N GLY A 814 -38.71 -6.92 -9.05
CA GLY A 814 -37.70 -6.08 -9.73
C GLY A 814 -36.95 -5.09 -8.83
N ASP A 815 -37.17 -5.09 -7.51
CA ASP A 815 -36.51 -4.16 -6.58
C ASP A 815 -35.01 -4.51 -6.43
N VAL A 816 -34.12 -3.56 -6.74
CA VAL A 816 -32.66 -3.69 -6.50
C VAL A 816 -32.23 -2.80 -5.33
N PHE A 817 -30.96 -2.91 -4.90
CA PHE A 817 -30.40 -1.97 -3.93
C PHE A 817 -30.51 -0.52 -4.46
N PRO A 818 -30.88 0.46 -3.62
CA PRO A 818 -30.73 1.87 -3.96
C PRO A 818 -29.29 2.21 -4.36
N ASP A 819 -29.11 3.16 -5.26
CA ASP A 819 -27.79 3.74 -5.53
C ASP A 819 -27.45 4.75 -4.42
N PHE A 820 -26.63 4.33 -3.47
CA PHE A 820 -26.26 5.13 -2.31
C PHE A 820 -25.17 6.16 -2.61
N SER A 821 -24.42 5.97 -3.69
CA SER A 821 -23.29 6.82 -4.07
C SER A 821 -23.68 8.29 -4.35
N PHE A 822 -24.96 8.56 -4.57
CA PHE A 822 -25.50 9.93 -4.72
C PHE A 822 -25.54 10.71 -3.39
N SER A 823 -25.14 10.10 -2.27
CA SER A 823 -25.04 10.75 -0.97
C SER A 823 -23.72 11.54 -0.83
N GLY A 824 -23.73 12.63 -0.07
CA GLY A 824 -22.54 13.46 0.19
C GLY A 824 -22.40 14.66 -0.74
N TYR A 825 -21.46 15.55 -0.38
CA TYR A 825 -21.04 16.75 -1.12
C TYR A 825 -20.87 16.47 -2.62
N HIS A 826 -21.55 17.24 -3.47
CA HIS A 826 -21.59 17.06 -4.93
C HIS A 826 -21.92 15.64 -5.41
N ASN A 827 -22.75 14.88 -4.67
CA ASN A 827 -23.07 13.47 -4.96
C ASN A 827 -21.83 12.55 -4.93
N SER A 828 -20.88 12.86 -4.04
CA SER A 828 -19.53 12.28 -3.96
C SER A 828 -18.70 12.38 -5.24
N ALA A 829 -19.02 13.29 -6.17
CA ALA A 829 -18.24 13.51 -7.40
C ALA A 829 -16.96 14.37 -7.20
N ILE A 830 -16.80 15.01 -6.03
CA ILE A 830 -15.68 15.91 -5.71
C ILE A 830 -15.23 15.63 -4.26
N ILE A 831 -13.93 15.73 -3.98
CA ILE A 831 -13.41 15.80 -2.60
C ILE A 831 -13.91 17.07 -1.89
N LEU A 832 -13.92 17.07 -0.55
CA LEU A 832 -14.12 18.31 0.21
C LEU A 832 -12.93 19.27 -0.05
N PRO A 833 -13.16 20.59 -0.15
CA PRO A 833 -12.09 21.54 -0.46
C PRO A 833 -11.22 21.82 0.77
N ASN A 834 -9.91 21.56 0.66
CA ASN A 834 -8.97 21.72 1.77
C ASN A 834 -8.68 23.19 2.14
N GLU A 835 -8.52 24.07 1.15
CA GLU A 835 -8.31 25.52 1.36
C GLU A 835 -9.06 26.35 0.30
N PRO A 836 -10.03 27.20 0.70
CA PRO A 836 -10.64 28.21 -0.18
C PRO A 836 -9.66 29.31 -0.59
N SER A 837 -9.80 29.82 -1.83
CA SER A 837 -8.87 30.75 -2.47
C SER A 837 -8.80 32.18 -1.88
N ALA A 838 -9.65 32.49 -0.90
CA ALA A 838 -9.63 33.72 -0.13
C ALA A 838 -9.84 33.35 1.34
N ASN A 839 -9.05 33.93 2.24
CA ASN A 839 -9.11 33.63 3.67
C ASN A 839 -9.01 34.89 4.56
N ILE A 840 -9.73 34.84 5.68
CA ILE A 840 -9.57 35.76 6.81
C ILE A 840 -9.01 34.94 7.98
N THR A 841 -7.71 35.06 8.21
CA THR A 841 -7.07 34.45 9.39
C THR A 841 -7.31 35.33 10.62
N MET A 842 -8.05 34.78 11.57
CA MET A 842 -8.42 35.48 12.79
C MET A 842 -7.31 35.44 13.83
N THR A 843 -7.26 36.46 14.69
CA THR A 843 -6.41 36.48 15.88
C THR A 843 -7.26 36.90 17.08
N PHE A 844 -7.15 36.16 18.17
CA PHE A 844 -7.90 36.42 19.41
C PHE A 844 -6.92 36.73 20.54
N ASN A 845 -7.30 37.69 21.38
CA ASN A 845 -6.56 38.03 22.60
C ASN A 845 -6.94 37.04 23.71
N SER A 846 -5.99 36.62 24.55
CA SER A 846 -6.25 35.72 25.69
C SER A 846 -7.12 36.33 26.79
N SER A 847 -7.43 37.63 26.71
CA SER A 847 -8.37 38.35 27.59
C SER A 847 -9.72 38.64 26.93
N ILE A 848 -10.19 37.81 26.00
CA ILE A 848 -11.51 37.95 25.36
C ILE A 848 -12.55 37.03 26.01
N ASP A 849 -13.68 37.59 26.43
CA ASP A 849 -14.75 36.86 27.11
C ASP A 849 -15.74 36.18 26.13
N ASP A 850 -15.80 36.64 24.87
CA ASP A 850 -16.61 36.03 23.81
C ASP A 850 -16.00 36.31 22.42
N VAL A 851 -15.68 35.27 21.65
CA VAL A 851 -15.20 35.40 20.25
C VAL A 851 -16.32 35.43 19.21
N LYS A 852 -17.58 35.12 19.58
CA LYS A 852 -18.72 35.03 18.65
C LYS A 852 -18.93 36.30 17.80
N PRO A 853 -18.81 37.54 18.34
CA PRO A 853 -18.99 38.75 17.53
C PRO A 853 -17.96 38.84 16.39
N LEU A 854 -16.69 38.56 16.69
CA LEU A 854 -15.60 38.61 15.73
C LEU A 854 -15.74 37.55 14.64
N ILE A 855 -16.12 36.31 15.01
CA ILE A 855 -16.31 35.23 14.03
C ILE A 855 -17.45 35.58 13.07
N GLN A 856 -18.55 36.15 13.58
CA GLN A 856 -19.65 36.59 12.72
C GLN A 856 -19.23 37.73 11.79
N GLU A 857 -18.50 38.74 12.30
CA GLU A 857 -18.00 39.85 11.47
C GLU A 857 -17.08 39.36 10.34
N ALA A 858 -16.22 38.36 10.61
CA ALA A 858 -15.39 37.73 9.58
C ALA A 858 -16.21 36.95 8.53
N ILE A 859 -17.22 36.18 8.96
CA ILE A 859 -18.15 35.47 8.06
C ILE A 859 -18.92 36.46 7.18
N ASP A 860 -19.51 37.48 7.78
CA ASP A 860 -20.34 38.46 7.08
C ASP A 860 -19.48 39.28 6.07
N SER A 861 -18.24 39.60 6.43
CA SER A 861 -17.26 40.31 5.58
C SER A 861 -16.78 39.46 4.39
N ILE A 862 -16.43 38.18 4.61
CA ILE A 862 -15.96 37.32 3.52
C ILE A 862 -17.10 36.90 2.59
N ALA A 863 -18.32 36.70 3.13
CA ALA A 863 -19.52 36.49 2.32
C ALA A 863 -19.82 37.70 1.42
N ALA A 864 -19.75 38.92 1.95
CA ALA A 864 -19.90 40.15 1.17
C ALA A 864 -18.78 40.33 0.11
N SER A 865 -17.65 39.66 0.28
CA SER A 865 -16.52 39.63 -0.66
C SER A 865 -16.62 38.53 -1.74
N GLY A 866 -17.65 37.67 -1.68
CA GLY A 866 -17.89 36.58 -2.65
C GLY A 866 -17.62 35.16 -2.12
N GLY A 867 -17.34 34.99 -0.83
CA GLY A 867 -17.07 33.70 -0.20
C GLY A 867 -15.58 33.44 0.09
N GLY A 868 -15.29 32.36 0.83
CA GLY A 868 -13.94 31.98 1.27
C GLY A 868 -13.90 31.32 2.64
N ALA A 869 -12.71 31.27 3.26
CA ALA A 869 -12.51 30.70 4.59
C ALA A 869 -12.34 31.74 5.71
N VAL A 870 -12.93 31.47 6.87
CA VAL A 870 -12.57 32.10 8.14
C VAL A 870 -11.72 31.10 8.93
N ILE A 871 -10.44 31.43 9.15
CA ILE A 871 -9.49 30.55 9.86
C ILE A 871 -9.40 30.97 11.33
N LEU A 872 -9.78 30.07 12.23
CA LEU A 872 -9.76 30.25 13.67
C LEU A 872 -8.38 29.86 14.25
N PRO A 873 -7.76 30.69 15.10
CA PRO A 873 -6.43 30.42 15.65
C PRO A 873 -6.42 29.25 16.65
N GLU A 874 -5.24 28.65 16.85
CA GLU A 874 -4.99 27.70 17.94
C GLU A 874 -5.32 28.34 19.31
N GLY A 875 -6.08 27.64 20.14
CA GLY A 875 -6.51 28.10 21.45
C GLY A 875 -7.87 27.56 21.89
N ARG A 876 -8.22 27.82 23.15
CA ARG A 876 -9.53 27.50 23.73
C ARG A 876 -10.31 28.80 23.92
N TRP A 877 -11.32 29.02 23.10
CA TRP A 877 -11.95 30.33 22.93
C TRP A 877 -13.40 30.31 23.44
N PRO A 878 -13.79 31.23 24.34
CA PRO A 878 -15.14 31.27 24.88
C PRO A 878 -16.13 31.79 23.84
N ILE A 879 -17.32 31.17 23.76
CA ILE A 879 -18.46 31.68 23.00
C ILE A 879 -19.72 31.72 23.86
N THR A 880 -20.54 32.76 23.71
CA THR A 880 -21.83 32.89 24.45
C THR A 880 -23.07 32.51 23.63
N ALA A 881 -22.95 32.50 22.30
CA ALA A 881 -24.07 32.31 21.39
C ALA A 881 -23.67 31.50 20.14
N GLY A 882 -24.67 31.04 19.38
CA GLY A 882 -24.48 30.35 18.11
C GLY A 882 -23.95 31.26 16.99
N ILE A 883 -23.30 30.64 16.02
CA ILE A 883 -22.70 31.25 14.82
C ILE A 883 -23.52 30.82 13.59
N ASN A 884 -23.89 31.78 12.76
CA ASN A 884 -24.58 31.52 11.50
C ASN A 884 -23.58 31.67 10.35
N ILE A 885 -23.44 30.64 9.52
CA ILE A 885 -22.57 30.65 8.33
C ILE A 885 -23.44 30.80 7.08
N THR A 886 -23.01 31.66 6.16
CA THR A 886 -23.69 31.98 4.89
C THR A 886 -23.15 31.12 3.73
N SER A 887 -23.88 31.11 2.60
CA SER A 887 -23.47 30.38 1.38
C SER A 887 -22.07 30.79 0.90
N GLY A 888 -21.25 29.82 0.50
CA GLY A 888 -19.89 30.05 0.03
C GLY A 888 -18.86 30.36 1.12
N VAL A 889 -19.16 30.10 2.40
CA VAL A 889 -18.24 30.34 3.52
C VAL A 889 -17.90 29.05 4.25
N VAL A 890 -16.60 28.87 4.51
CA VAL A 890 -16.04 27.78 5.32
C VAL A 890 -15.48 28.38 6.62
N VAL A 891 -15.71 27.72 7.76
CA VAL A 891 -15.01 28.03 9.02
C VAL A 891 -14.07 26.87 9.35
N ALA A 892 -12.77 27.13 9.38
CA ALA A 892 -11.74 26.12 9.64
C ALA A 892 -10.94 26.46 10.90
N GLY A 893 -10.50 25.45 11.65
CA GLY A 893 -9.56 25.60 12.76
C GLY A 893 -8.17 25.05 12.43
N ALA A 894 -7.32 24.93 13.46
CA ALA A 894 -5.96 24.39 13.34
C ALA A 894 -5.83 22.92 13.78
N GLY A 895 -6.96 22.23 13.95
CA GLY A 895 -7.10 20.82 14.35
C GLY A 895 -8.05 20.63 15.54
N GLU A 896 -8.77 19.49 15.54
CA GLU A 896 -9.79 19.08 16.52
C GLU A 896 -9.51 19.40 18.00
N THR A 897 -8.26 19.25 18.44
CA THR A 897 -7.84 19.46 19.83
C THR A 897 -7.05 20.76 20.04
N LYS A 898 -6.72 21.49 18.97
CA LYS A 898 -5.92 22.72 19.04
C LYS A 898 -6.78 23.97 19.10
N THR A 899 -7.77 24.05 18.22
CA THR A 899 -8.81 25.09 18.23
C THR A 899 -10.05 24.48 18.87
N VAL A 900 -10.49 25.00 20.01
CA VAL A 900 -11.71 24.53 20.67
C VAL A 900 -12.59 25.71 21.06
N LEU A 901 -13.83 25.71 20.58
CA LEU A 901 -14.84 26.68 21.00
C LEU A 901 -15.55 26.16 22.26
N VAL A 902 -15.52 26.97 23.31
CA VAL A 902 -16.01 26.61 24.66
C VAL A 902 -17.26 27.42 24.95
N LEU A 903 -18.42 26.78 24.83
CA LEU A 903 -19.71 27.43 25.07
C LEU A 903 -19.90 27.69 26.57
N GLN A 904 -20.07 28.95 26.96
CA GLN A 904 -20.12 29.33 28.38
C GLN A 904 -21.43 28.90 29.07
N ASP A 905 -22.54 28.92 28.31
CA ASP A 905 -23.89 28.57 28.76
C ASP A 905 -24.42 27.31 28.04
N ARG A 906 -25.52 26.73 28.55
CA ARG A 906 -26.19 25.59 27.90
C ARG A 906 -26.86 26.02 26.57
N PRO A 907 -26.68 25.27 25.45
CA PRO A 907 -27.14 25.66 24.12
C PRO A 907 -28.66 25.66 23.94
N SER A 908 -29.30 26.80 24.23
CA SER A 908 -30.71 27.06 23.92
C SER A 908 -31.02 27.30 22.43
N GLN A 909 -29.98 27.40 21.59
CA GLN A 909 -30.00 27.44 20.12
C GLN A 909 -28.81 26.60 19.57
N PRO A 910 -28.77 26.26 18.27
CA PRO A 910 -27.62 25.56 17.70
C PRO A 910 -26.31 26.35 17.79
N VAL A 911 -25.16 25.67 17.94
CA VAL A 911 -23.86 26.35 18.04
C VAL A 911 -23.34 26.78 16.67
N PHE A 912 -23.50 25.94 15.65
CA PHE A 912 -23.32 26.31 14.25
C PHE A 912 -24.59 26.05 13.44
N THR A 913 -24.98 27.04 12.65
CA THR A 913 -26.08 26.95 11.69
C THR A 913 -25.53 27.20 10.29
N LEU A 914 -25.58 26.18 9.43
CA LEU A 914 -24.98 26.21 8.09
C LEU A 914 -26.02 26.62 7.04
N GLY A 915 -26.16 27.93 6.86
CA GLY A 915 -27.15 28.58 6.01
C GLY A 915 -28.22 29.33 6.80
N THR A 916 -29.16 29.97 6.11
CA THR A 916 -30.30 30.66 6.76
C THR A 916 -31.43 29.66 7.07
N PRO A 917 -31.90 29.52 8.31
CA PRO A 917 -33.10 28.75 8.62
C PRO A 917 -34.38 29.54 8.31
N ALA A 918 -35.24 29.03 7.43
CA ALA A 918 -36.53 29.65 7.15
C ALA A 918 -37.70 28.82 7.70
N ASN A 919 -38.03 29.06 8.96
CA ASN A 919 -39.11 28.37 9.67
C ASN A 919 -40.46 28.53 8.94
N ASN A 920 -40.99 27.42 8.42
CA ASN A 920 -42.27 27.28 7.70
C ASN A 920 -42.32 27.78 6.24
N THR A 921 -41.20 28.19 5.64
CA THR A 921 -41.20 28.64 4.24
C THR A 921 -41.28 27.44 3.29
N ARG A 922 -42.43 27.29 2.60
CA ARG A 922 -42.69 26.17 1.67
C ARG A 922 -42.09 26.45 0.28
N PRO A 923 -41.68 25.40 -0.46
CA PRO A 923 -41.24 25.56 -1.83
C PRO A 923 -42.43 25.96 -2.73
N ARG A 924 -42.15 26.64 -3.84
CA ARG A 924 -43.17 26.94 -4.84
C ARG A 924 -43.39 25.71 -5.71
N TYR A 925 -44.59 25.14 -5.65
CA TYR A 925 -44.99 24.05 -6.54
C TYR A 925 -45.35 24.57 -7.94
N GLY A 926 -44.97 23.80 -8.96
CA GLY A 926 -45.13 24.12 -10.38
C GLY A 926 -46.06 23.15 -11.12
N PHE A 927 -45.64 22.75 -12.33
CA PHE A 927 -46.34 21.72 -13.10
C PHE A 927 -46.29 20.37 -12.39
N ARG A 928 -47.31 19.53 -12.64
CA ARG A 928 -47.38 18.16 -12.12
C ARG A 928 -48.11 17.24 -13.08
N SER A 929 -47.77 15.97 -13.00
CA SER A 929 -48.30 14.95 -13.90
C SER A 929 -48.32 13.59 -13.19
N ASN A 930 -49.44 12.88 -13.26
CA ASN A 930 -49.53 11.53 -12.69
C ASN A 930 -48.56 10.59 -13.41
N ILE A 931 -47.89 9.75 -12.63
CA ILE A 931 -47.08 8.64 -13.15
C ILE A 931 -48.02 7.47 -13.47
N THR A 932 -47.78 6.81 -14.59
CA THR A 932 -48.69 5.84 -15.24
C THR A 932 -48.22 4.39 -15.16
N ASN A 933 -46.98 4.15 -14.76
CA ASN A 933 -46.43 2.82 -14.50
C ASN A 933 -47.23 2.13 -13.38
N GLN A 934 -47.61 0.86 -13.58
CA GLN A 934 -48.41 0.14 -12.58
C GLN A 934 -47.61 -0.09 -11.29
N TYR A 935 -46.34 -0.49 -11.44
CA TYR A 935 -45.35 -0.65 -10.38
C TYR A 935 -44.02 -0.05 -10.84
N LEU A 936 -43.29 0.60 -9.94
CA LEU A 936 -41.92 1.05 -10.15
C LEU A 936 -41.05 0.50 -9.01
N PRO A 937 -40.11 -0.42 -9.30
CA PRO A 937 -39.21 -0.97 -8.30
C PRO A 937 -38.20 0.06 -7.77
N ILE A 938 -37.65 -0.23 -6.59
CA ILE A 938 -36.43 0.42 -6.09
C ILE A 938 -35.32 0.24 -7.14
N GLY A 939 -34.60 1.31 -7.45
CA GLY A 939 -33.60 1.38 -8.53
C GLY A 939 -34.13 1.90 -9.88
N SER A 940 -35.43 2.16 -10.02
CA SER A 940 -35.98 2.76 -11.26
C SER A 940 -35.45 4.18 -11.48
N SER A 941 -34.85 4.48 -12.63
CA SER A 941 -34.42 5.83 -13.01
C SER A 941 -35.35 6.52 -14.04
N SER A 942 -36.40 5.83 -14.50
CA SER A 942 -37.30 6.29 -15.56
C SER A 942 -38.76 6.13 -15.14
N VAL A 943 -39.60 7.13 -15.45
CA VAL A 943 -41.03 7.16 -15.14
C VAL A 943 -41.86 7.69 -16.32
N ASP A 944 -43.01 7.08 -16.59
CA ASP A 944 -43.92 7.47 -17.67
C ASP A 944 -45.06 8.33 -17.11
N VAL A 945 -45.21 9.55 -17.59
CA VAL A 945 -46.22 10.52 -17.11
C VAL A 945 -47.35 10.75 -18.12
N ILE A 946 -48.55 11.13 -17.64
CA ILE A 946 -49.69 11.45 -18.53
C ILE A 946 -49.36 12.57 -19.53
N SER A 947 -48.57 13.56 -19.09
CA SER A 947 -48.10 14.66 -19.94
C SER A 947 -46.77 15.20 -19.45
N SER A 948 -45.84 15.44 -20.38
CA SER A 948 -44.51 16.01 -20.12
C SER A 948 -44.42 17.51 -20.45
N ALA A 949 -45.51 18.14 -20.89
CA ALA A 949 -45.49 19.48 -21.49
C ALA A 949 -45.03 20.64 -20.57
N GLY A 950 -44.92 20.41 -19.25
CA GLY A 950 -44.37 21.36 -18.28
C GLY A 950 -43.09 20.89 -17.58
N PHE A 951 -42.44 19.82 -18.07
CA PHE A 951 -41.15 19.32 -17.60
C PHE A 951 -40.02 19.70 -18.55
N ALA A 952 -38.84 19.95 -17.99
CA ALA A 952 -37.60 20.18 -18.73
C ALA A 952 -36.39 19.57 -18.00
N VAL A 953 -35.28 19.40 -18.72
CA VAL A 953 -34.00 18.92 -18.16
C VAL A 953 -33.52 19.86 -17.05
N ASP A 954 -32.86 19.28 -16.05
CA ASP A 954 -32.32 19.92 -14.84
C ASP A 954 -33.36 20.58 -13.91
N GLN A 955 -34.66 20.47 -14.18
CA GLN A 955 -35.70 20.88 -13.25
C GLN A 955 -35.72 20.00 -11.99
N LEU A 956 -35.87 20.64 -10.83
CA LEU A 956 -36.11 19.98 -9.55
C LEU A 956 -37.55 19.48 -9.46
N VAL A 957 -37.71 18.22 -9.08
CA VAL A 957 -38.99 17.52 -9.00
C VAL A 957 -39.07 16.67 -7.74
N TYR A 958 -40.24 16.66 -7.09
CA TYR A 958 -40.57 15.60 -6.15
C TYR A 958 -41.23 14.45 -6.90
N VAL A 959 -40.70 13.25 -6.70
CA VAL A 959 -41.49 12.03 -6.86
C VAL A 959 -42.41 11.96 -5.63
N SER A 960 -43.72 11.88 -5.84
CA SER A 960 -44.68 12.10 -4.75
C SER A 960 -45.86 11.14 -4.79
N ARG A 961 -46.28 10.70 -3.61
CA ARG A 961 -47.49 9.89 -3.39
C ARG A 961 -48.18 10.27 -2.09
N ASN A 962 -49.49 10.02 -1.98
CA ASN A 962 -50.21 10.10 -0.72
C ASN A 962 -50.17 8.76 0.01
N ALA A 963 -50.09 8.80 1.35
CA ALA A 963 -50.39 7.64 2.19
C ALA A 963 -51.91 7.40 2.22
N THR A 964 -52.42 6.63 1.27
CA THR A 964 -53.85 6.26 1.21
C THR A 964 -54.21 5.27 2.32
N GLU A 965 -55.51 5.17 2.66
CA GLU A 965 -56.01 4.15 3.59
C GLU A 965 -55.66 2.73 3.11
N ALA A 966 -55.77 2.47 1.80
CA ALA A 966 -55.43 1.19 1.19
C ALA A 966 -53.95 0.83 1.37
N TRP A 967 -53.04 1.79 1.19
CA TRP A 967 -51.60 1.58 1.38
C TRP A 967 -51.21 1.42 2.86
N ILE A 968 -51.86 2.15 3.77
CA ILE A 968 -51.64 2.01 5.22
C ILE A 968 -52.11 0.63 5.70
N ARG A 969 -53.31 0.19 5.28
CA ARG A 969 -53.86 -1.15 5.57
C ARG A 969 -53.01 -2.28 4.98
N ALA A 970 -52.54 -2.14 3.75
CA ALA A 970 -51.71 -3.14 3.10
C ALA A 970 -50.36 -3.36 3.81
N ASN A 971 -49.82 -2.34 4.51
CA ASN A 971 -48.65 -2.49 5.38
C ASN A 971 -48.99 -2.97 6.82
N GLY A 972 -50.27 -3.25 7.12
CA GLY A 972 -50.74 -3.71 8.44
C GLY A 972 -50.86 -2.61 9.50
N MET A 973 -50.83 -1.34 9.09
CA MET A 973 -50.60 -0.20 9.99
C MET A 973 -51.86 0.58 10.40
N ASP A 974 -53.06 0.13 10.00
CA ASP A 974 -54.35 0.67 10.45
C ASP A 974 -54.84 0.06 11.79
N GLY A 975 -54.23 -1.04 12.26
CA GLY A 975 -54.62 -1.75 13.49
C GLY A 975 -53.88 -1.37 14.78
N LEU A 976 -53.10 -0.29 14.82
CA LEU A 976 -52.25 0.06 15.97
C LEU A 976 -53.07 0.59 17.17
N VAL A 977 -53.07 -0.10 18.31
CA VAL A 977 -53.79 0.30 19.54
C VAL A 977 -52.87 0.26 20.76
N ARG A 978 -52.96 1.27 21.64
CA ARG A 978 -52.23 1.33 22.91
C ARG A 978 -53.08 1.98 24.01
N ASN A 979 -53.17 1.33 25.17
CA ASN A 979 -53.98 1.78 26.31
C ASN A 979 -55.42 2.10 25.86
N ASP A 980 -56.02 1.18 25.11
CA ASP A 980 -57.34 1.27 24.47
C ASP A 980 -57.57 2.45 23.51
N ALA A 981 -56.54 3.27 23.26
CA ALA A 981 -56.56 4.36 22.29
C ALA A 981 -55.91 3.94 20.97
N GLN A 982 -56.62 4.16 19.86
CA GLN A 982 -56.09 4.03 18.50
C GLN A 982 -54.85 4.92 18.34
N GLN A 983 -53.79 4.37 17.75
CA GLN A 983 -52.58 5.08 17.33
C GLN A 983 -52.57 5.16 15.79
N THR A 984 -52.03 6.25 15.24
CA THR A 984 -52.05 6.50 13.79
C THR A 984 -50.62 6.46 13.25
N TRP A 985 -50.29 5.46 12.44
CA TRP A 985 -48.95 5.31 11.84
C TRP A 985 -48.58 6.41 10.85
N LEU A 986 -49.48 6.72 9.93
CA LEU A 986 -49.43 7.91 9.07
C LEU A 986 -50.87 8.39 8.91
N PRO A 987 -51.15 9.70 8.93
CA PRO A 987 -52.47 10.20 8.57
C PRO A 987 -52.82 9.79 7.14
N VAL A 988 -54.09 9.44 6.90
CA VAL A 988 -54.58 9.27 5.53
C VAL A 988 -54.38 10.58 4.76
N ASP A 989 -53.97 10.47 3.49
CA ASP A 989 -53.56 11.58 2.63
C ASP A 989 -52.35 12.39 3.13
N LYS A 990 -51.56 11.86 4.09
CA LYS A 990 -50.23 12.39 4.36
C LYS A 990 -49.37 12.21 3.11
N ARG A 991 -49.06 13.33 2.46
CA ARG A 991 -48.16 13.40 1.31
C ARG A 991 -46.74 13.00 1.70
N ILE A 992 -46.16 12.11 0.88
CA ILE A 992 -44.76 11.69 0.88
C ILE A 992 -44.08 12.35 -0.33
N LEU A 993 -42.84 12.81 -0.13
CA LEU A 993 -42.06 13.61 -1.05
C LEU A 993 -40.63 13.09 -1.08
N SER A 994 -40.18 12.63 -2.25
CA SER A 994 -38.80 12.20 -2.48
C SER A 994 -38.17 13.15 -3.52
N PRO A 995 -37.24 14.03 -3.14
CA PRO A 995 -36.65 15.02 -4.05
C PRO A 995 -35.77 14.35 -5.09
N ASN A 996 -35.74 14.92 -6.29
CA ASN A 996 -34.97 14.45 -7.43
C ASN A 996 -34.80 15.59 -8.47
N GLN A 997 -34.07 15.32 -9.55
CA GLN A 997 -33.88 16.24 -10.67
C GLN A 997 -34.13 15.50 -11.98
N ILE A 998 -34.68 16.16 -13.00
CA ILE A 998 -34.87 15.57 -14.32
C ILE A 998 -33.53 15.52 -15.07
N SER A 999 -33.11 14.33 -15.51
CA SER A 999 -31.92 14.12 -16.35
C SER A 999 -32.26 14.10 -17.85
N SER A 1000 -33.46 13.63 -18.23
CA SER A 1000 -33.92 13.68 -19.62
C SER A 1000 -35.45 13.69 -19.75
N VAL A 1001 -35.95 14.20 -20.88
CA VAL A 1001 -37.38 14.20 -21.26
C VAL A 1001 -37.50 13.62 -22.67
N SER A 1002 -38.23 12.52 -22.83
CA SER A 1002 -38.38 11.80 -24.11
C SER A 1002 -39.84 11.38 -24.32
N GLY A 1003 -40.60 12.21 -25.05
CA GLY A 1003 -42.04 12.01 -25.17
C GLY A 1003 -42.71 12.13 -23.80
N THR A 1004 -43.49 11.12 -23.40
CA THR A 1004 -44.08 10.98 -22.06
C THR A 1004 -43.17 10.34 -21.03
N ASN A 1005 -41.98 9.85 -21.42
CA ASN A 1005 -41.01 9.26 -20.51
C ASN A 1005 -40.09 10.35 -19.93
N ILE A 1006 -39.90 10.34 -18.61
CA ILE A 1006 -39.00 11.24 -17.87
C ILE A 1006 -37.91 10.40 -17.23
N THR A 1007 -36.66 10.73 -17.47
CA THR A 1007 -35.53 10.15 -16.73
C THR A 1007 -35.19 11.07 -15.55
N LEU A 1008 -35.03 10.46 -14.38
CA LEU A 1008 -34.57 11.09 -13.15
C LEU A 1008 -33.04 11.04 -13.08
N ARG A 1009 -32.43 11.93 -12.31
CA ARG A 1009 -30.98 11.96 -12.08
C ARG A 1009 -30.55 10.91 -11.06
N ILE A 1010 -31.39 10.67 -10.05
CA ILE A 1010 -31.14 9.70 -8.97
C ILE A 1010 -32.16 8.54 -9.11
N PRO A 1011 -31.74 7.27 -9.06
CA PRO A 1011 -32.66 6.12 -9.01
C PRO A 1011 -33.62 6.18 -7.82
N LEU A 1012 -34.85 5.67 -7.97
CA LEU A 1012 -35.85 5.63 -6.90
C LEU A 1012 -35.37 4.79 -5.72
N THR A 1013 -35.50 5.34 -4.50
CA THR A 1013 -35.09 4.69 -3.25
C THR A 1013 -36.27 4.21 -2.39
N ASP A 1014 -37.50 4.36 -2.91
CA ASP A 1014 -38.78 3.82 -2.42
C ASP A 1014 -39.53 3.25 -3.63
N ASN A 1015 -40.24 2.14 -3.47
CA ASN A 1015 -41.04 1.55 -4.54
C ASN A 1015 -42.43 2.22 -4.64
N LEU A 1016 -42.98 2.30 -5.84
CA LEU A 1016 -44.28 2.91 -6.11
C LEU A 1016 -45.24 1.88 -6.70
N ASP A 1017 -46.48 1.81 -6.19
CA ASP A 1017 -47.49 0.85 -6.62
C ASP A 1017 -48.86 1.53 -6.75
N SER A 1018 -49.30 1.67 -8.01
CA SER A 1018 -50.56 2.32 -8.39
C SER A 1018 -51.82 1.61 -7.88
N ASN A 1019 -51.72 0.31 -7.52
CA ASN A 1019 -52.85 -0.44 -6.96
C ASN A 1019 -53.20 0.05 -5.53
N TYR A 1020 -52.27 0.72 -4.84
CA TYR A 1020 -52.47 1.23 -3.48
C TYR A 1020 -52.50 2.76 -3.40
N ALA A 1021 -51.67 3.47 -4.16
CA ALA A 1021 -51.63 4.94 -4.17
C ALA A 1021 -51.23 5.46 -5.56
N GLN A 1022 -51.85 6.57 -6.00
CA GLN A 1022 -51.47 7.22 -7.26
C GLN A 1022 -50.21 8.09 -7.06
N PRO A 1023 -49.06 7.76 -7.69
CA PRO A 1023 -47.91 8.67 -7.73
C PRO A 1023 -48.10 9.82 -8.74
N GLU A 1024 -47.54 10.99 -8.44
CA GLU A 1024 -47.36 12.11 -9.37
C GLU A 1024 -45.92 12.65 -9.30
N LEU A 1025 -45.39 13.10 -10.45
CA LEU A 1025 -44.16 13.88 -10.53
C LEU A 1025 -44.53 15.37 -10.44
N LEU A 1026 -43.85 16.10 -9.55
CA LEU A 1026 -44.21 17.46 -9.16
C LEU A 1026 -43.01 18.40 -9.24
N VAL A 1027 -43.01 19.36 -10.17
CA VAL A 1027 -42.00 20.44 -10.20
C VAL A 1027 -42.09 21.26 -8.91
N TYR A 1028 -40.94 21.59 -8.34
CA TYR A 1028 -40.83 22.58 -7.27
C TYR A 1028 -39.69 23.57 -7.51
N THR A 1029 -39.75 24.70 -6.82
CA THR A 1029 -38.64 25.66 -6.73
C THR A 1029 -38.35 25.89 -5.24
N PRO A 1030 -37.09 25.71 -4.79
CA PRO A 1030 -36.66 26.10 -3.45
C PRO A 1030 -37.03 27.56 -3.14
N PRO A 1031 -37.32 27.90 -1.87
CA PRO A 1031 -37.57 29.28 -1.46
C PRO A 1031 -36.29 30.12 -1.35
N TYR A 1032 -35.12 29.46 -1.23
CA TYR A 1032 -33.77 30.02 -1.20
C TYR A 1032 -32.77 28.87 -1.40
N GLU A 1033 -31.49 29.20 -1.60
CA GLU A 1033 -30.40 28.23 -1.79
C GLU A 1033 -29.28 28.54 -0.78
N ASN A 1034 -29.14 27.68 0.23
CA ASN A 1034 -27.96 27.66 1.10
C ASN A 1034 -26.97 26.65 0.47
N SER A 1035 -25.75 27.03 0.11
CA SER A 1035 -24.81 26.11 -0.58
C SER A 1035 -23.35 26.44 -0.37
N GLU A 1036 -22.46 25.46 -0.55
CA GLU A 1036 -21.01 25.59 -0.35
C GLU A 1036 -20.66 26.09 1.06
N ILE A 1037 -21.19 25.42 2.08
CA ILE A 1037 -21.02 25.79 3.49
C ILE A 1037 -20.25 24.70 4.23
N GLY A 1038 -19.12 25.06 4.82
CA GLY A 1038 -18.22 24.11 5.48
C GLY A 1038 -17.88 24.47 6.93
N ILE A 1039 -17.74 23.46 7.78
CA ILE A 1039 -17.01 23.59 9.05
C ILE A 1039 -16.00 22.45 9.23
N GLN A 1040 -14.79 22.77 9.71
CA GLN A 1040 -13.75 21.76 9.86
C GLN A 1040 -12.63 22.09 10.86
N ASP A 1041 -11.94 21.04 11.31
CA ASP A 1041 -10.65 21.12 12.00
C ASP A 1041 -10.68 21.87 13.35
N PHE A 1042 -11.77 21.73 14.12
CA PHE A 1042 -11.88 22.27 15.49
C PHE A 1042 -12.79 21.45 16.41
N GLY A 1043 -12.64 21.66 17.72
CA GLY A 1043 -13.51 21.10 18.74
C GLY A 1043 -14.62 22.06 19.20
N ILE A 1044 -15.73 21.50 19.71
CA ILE A 1044 -16.78 22.26 20.40
C ILE A 1044 -17.10 21.57 21.73
N GLU A 1045 -17.05 22.31 22.83
CA GLU A 1045 -17.25 21.80 24.18
C GLU A 1045 -18.29 22.61 24.96
N VAL A 1046 -19.25 21.93 25.59
CA VAL A 1046 -20.13 22.49 26.64
C VAL A 1046 -19.62 22.02 28.01
N PRO A 1047 -19.01 22.88 28.85
CA PRO A 1047 -18.44 22.47 30.14
C PRO A 1047 -19.50 22.04 31.16
N ASP A 1048 -20.61 22.78 31.26
CA ASP A 1048 -21.81 22.36 31.98
C ASP A 1048 -22.65 21.44 31.08
N THR A 1049 -22.17 20.20 30.94
CA THR A 1049 -22.62 19.25 29.92
C THR A 1049 -24.14 19.05 29.89
N CYS A 1050 -24.68 19.07 28.67
CA CYS A 1050 -26.06 18.70 28.39
C CYS A 1050 -26.25 17.20 28.20
N SER A 1051 -25.18 16.38 28.17
CA SER A 1051 -25.33 14.93 28.27
C SER A 1051 -26.08 14.60 29.56
N GLY A 1052 -27.08 13.74 29.48
CA GLY A 1052 -27.87 13.33 30.63
C GLY A 1052 -29.06 14.23 30.96
N ALA A 1053 -29.05 15.51 30.55
CA ALA A 1053 -30.19 16.39 30.72
C ALA A 1053 -31.44 15.85 29.97
N PRO A 1054 -32.63 15.80 30.59
CA PRO A 1054 -33.85 15.30 29.95
C PRO A 1054 -34.17 15.99 28.60
N LEU A 1055 -34.71 15.25 27.62
CA LEU A 1055 -34.99 15.81 26.28
C LEU A 1055 -36.10 16.89 26.24
N ASN A 1056 -36.79 17.15 27.34
CA ASN A 1056 -37.71 18.29 27.48
C ASN A 1056 -37.05 19.54 28.10
N ASP A 1057 -35.77 19.47 28.47
CA ASP A 1057 -34.95 20.64 28.84
C ASP A 1057 -34.70 21.51 27.59
N LYS A 1058 -35.20 22.74 27.65
CA LYS A 1058 -35.09 23.72 26.56
C LYS A 1058 -33.69 24.33 26.44
N THR A 1059 -32.84 24.17 27.45
CA THR A 1059 -31.44 24.63 27.43
C THR A 1059 -30.49 23.60 26.82
N CYS A 1060 -30.94 22.33 26.70
CA CYS A 1060 -30.08 21.18 26.40
C CYS A 1060 -30.63 20.26 25.30
N ASN A 1061 -31.39 20.78 24.31
CA ASN A 1061 -31.92 19.97 23.20
C ASN A 1061 -31.70 20.60 21.79
N SER A 1062 -30.75 21.53 21.70
CA SER A 1062 -30.23 22.04 20.42
C SER A 1062 -29.10 21.16 19.89
N ALA A 1063 -28.82 21.23 18.59
CA ALA A 1063 -27.68 20.56 17.97
C ALA A 1063 -26.38 21.38 18.10
N ALA A 1064 -25.21 20.73 18.19
CA ALA A 1064 -23.95 21.42 18.03
C ALA A 1064 -23.83 22.00 16.60
N VAL A 1065 -24.18 21.19 15.60
CA VAL A 1065 -24.14 21.55 14.17
C VAL A 1065 -25.52 21.31 13.54
N TYR A 1066 -26.06 22.32 12.88
CA TYR A 1066 -27.38 22.31 12.27
C TYR A 1066 -27.32 22.70 10.78
N PHE A 1067 -27.77 21.79 9.92
CA PHE A 1067 -28.00 22.03 8.50
C PHE A 1067 -29.51 22.25 8.29
N PRO A 1068 -30.01 23.49 8.16
CA PRO A 1068 -31.42 23.78 7.92
C PRO A 1068 -31.91 23.28 6.56
N SER A 1069 -33.23 23.24 6.38
CA SER A 1069 -33.86 22.99 5.08
C SER A 1069 -33.28 23.86 3.97
N TRP A 1070 -33.13 23.26 2.79
CA TRP A 1070 -32.55 23.87 1.58
C TRP A 1070 -31.05 24.19 1.67
N THR A 1071 -30.33 23.63 2.65
CA THR A 1071 -28.87 23.53 2.61
C THR A 1071 -28.43 22.38 1.70
N LEU A 1072 -27.60 22.75 0.73
CA LEU A 1072 -27.09 21.93 -0.37
C LEU A 1072 -25.55 21.90 -0.30
N ASP A 1073 -24.91 20.86 -0.82
CA ASP A 1073 -23.45 20.80 -1.08
C ASP A 1073 -22.63 21.44 0.05
N SER A 1074 -22.72 20.85 1.24
CA SER A 1074 -22.20 21.43 2.48
C SER A 1074 -21.65 20.32 3.40
N TRP A 1075 -20.71 20.64 4.30
CA TRP A 1075 -20.01 19.61 5.07
C TRP A 1075 -19.64 19.99 6.51
N ALA A 1076 -19.40 18.94 7.29
CA ALA A 1076 -18.67 18.97 8.55
C ALA A 1076 -17.56 17.90 8.51
N SER A 1077 -16.31 18.28 8.75
CA SER A 1077 -15.15 17.37 8.68
C SER A 1077 -14.23 17.54 9.89
N ALA A 1078 -13.70 16.45 10.45
CA ALA A 1078 -12.70 16.50 11.54
C ALA A 1078 -13.11 17.42 12.70
N LEU A 1079 -14.22 17.07 13.38
CA LEU A 1079 -14.74 17.82 14.53
C LEU A 1079 -14.79 16.98 15.81
N SER A 1080 -14.30 17.55 16.91
CA SER A 1080 -14.35 16.93 18.24
C SER A 1080 -15.43 17.57 19.10
N LEU A 1081 -16.58 16.91 19.23
CA LEU A 1081 -17.78 17.49 19.86
C LEU A 1081 -18.04 16.83 21.23
N LYS A 1082 -18.19 17.63 22.30
CA LYS A 1082 -18.38 17.14 23.66
C LYS A 1082 -19.55 17.81 24.38
N GLY A 1083 -20.34 16.98 25.07
CA GLY A 1083 -21.31 17.43 26.07
C GLY A 1083 -22.69 17.84 25.54
N PHE A 1084 -23.07 17.36 24.35
CA PHE A 1084 -24.35 17.67 23.72
C PHE A 1084 -25.35 16.52 23.80
N ASN A 1085 -26.65 16.86 23.82
CA ASN A 1085 -27.71 15.89 23.57
C ASN A 1085 -27.94 15.61 22.09
N LYS A 1086 -27.66 16.56 21.19
CA LYS A 1086 -27.62 16.36 19.75
C LYS A 1086 -26.30 16.92 19.22
N PHE A 1087 -25.55 16.14 18.46
CA PHE A 1087 -24.32 16.64 17.84
C PHE A 1087 -24.64 17.22 16.46
N PHE A 1088 -25.34 16.46 15.61
CA PHE A 1088 -25.71 16.89 14.25
C PHE A 1088 -27.22 16.75 14.00
N GLN A 1089 -27.81 17.76 13.36
CA GLN A 1089 -29.18 17.72 12.83
C GLN A 1089 -29.18 18.21 11.38
N VAL A 1090 -29.64 17.37 10.45
CA VAL A 1090 -29.82 17.71 9.03
C VAL A 1090 -31.32 17.73 8.74
N ASP A 1091 -31.90 18.89 8.47
CA ASP A 1091 -33.35 19.07 8.34
C ASP A 1091 -33.93 18.63 6.97
N GLN A 1092 -35.26 18.58 6.88
CA GLN A 1092 -35.95 18.13 5.65
C GLN A 1092 -35.57 19.03 4.47
N ASP A 1093 -35.45 18.47 3.26
CA ASP A 1093 -35.08 19.17 2.02
C ASP A 1093 -33.66 19.80 2.01
N ALA A 1094 -32.82 19.53 3.02
CA ALA A 1094 -31.37 19.61 2.87
C ALA A 1094 -30.85 18.41 2.05
N SER A 1095 -29.81 18.60 1.24
CA SER A 1095 -29.22 17.49 0.49
C SER A 1095 -27.74 17.63 0.12
N ARG A 1096 -27.08 16.53 -0.26
CA ARG A 1096 -25.66 16.46 -0.61
C ARG A 1096 -24.76 16.95 0.53
N ILE A 1097 -25.01 16.39 1.71
CA ILE A 1097 -24.33 16.76 2.96
C ILE A 1097 -23.32 15.68 3.33
N THR A 1098 -22.08 16.05 3.62
CA THR A 1098 -21.06 15.13 4.15
C THR A 1098 -20.76 15.45 5.62
N ILE A 1099 -20.84 14.45 6.49
CA ILE A 1099 -20.34 14.50 7.87
C ILE A 1099 -19.25 13.43 7.99
N GLN A 1100 -17.99 13.83 8.18
CA GLN A 1100 -16.86 12.88 8.16
C GLN A 1100 -15.83 13.10 9.26
N ASN A 1101 -15.17 12.03 9.69
CA ASN A 1101 -14.11 12.05 10.72
C ASN A 1101 -14.53 12.75 12.03
N CYS A 1102 -15.83 12.78 12.35
CA CYS A 1102 -16.34 13.53 13.50
C CYS A 1102 -16.44 12.63 14.75
N THR A 1103 -15.90 13.13 15.86
CA THR A 1103 -15.83 12.45 17.16
C THR A 1103 -16.89 13.03 18.10
N MET A 1104 -17.76 12.17 18.66
CA MET A 1104 -18.89 12.58 19.49
C MET A 1104 -18.77 12.00 20.91
N ASN A 1105 -18.58 12.88 21.90
CA ASN A 1105 -18.35 12.52 23.29
C ASN A 1105 -19.57 12.85 24.16
N ARG A 1106 -20.39 11.81 24.40
CA ARG A 1106 -21.52 11.80 25.34
C ARG A 1106 -21.06 11.25 26.70
N ASP A 1107 -20.86 12.16 27.65
CA ASP A 1107 -20.24 11.89 28.95
C ASP A 1107 -21.22 11.47 30.06
N GLN A 1108 -22.53 11.48 29.82
CA GLN A 1108 -23.57 10.97 30.74
C GLN A 1108 -24.72 10.25 29.99
N ASP A 1109 -25.39 9.33 30.67
CA ASP A 1109 -26.60 8.64 30.17
C ASP A 1109 -27.87 9.48 30.37
N ILE A 1110 -28.82 9.39 29.43
CA ILE A 1110 -30.02 10.24 29.37
C ILE A 1110 -30.98 9.99 30.53
N GLN A 1111 -31.36 11.06 31.25
CA GLN A 1111 -32.42 10.98 32.25
C GLN A 1111 -33.79 10.84 31.59
N GLY A 1112 -34.21 9.58 31.36
CA GLY A 1112 -35.54 9.24 30.86
C GLY A 1112 -35.58 8.00 29.95
N ALA A 1113 -36.78 7.75 29.42
CA ALA A 1113 -37.05 6.64 28.49
C ALA A 1113 -36.96 7.04 27.00
N ALA A 1114 -36.97 8.34 26.70
CA ALA A 1114 -36.73 8.84 25.34
C ALA A 1114 -35.22 9.04 25.14
N LEU A 1115 -34.68 8.54 24.03
CA LEU A 1115 -33.24 8.57 23.76
C LEU A 1115 -32.86 9.75 22.83
N PRO A 1116 -31.70 10.38 23.05
CA PRO A 1116 -31.15 11.39 22.15
C PRO A 1116 -30.69 10.78 20.82
N PHE A 1117 -30.52 11.65 19.81
CA PHE A 1117 -29.81 11.34 18.57
C PHE A 1117 -28.42 11.97 18.64
N ASP A 1118 -27.35 11.22 18.32
CA ASP A 1118 -26.07 11.88 18.09
C ASP A 1118 -26.08 12.58 16.72
N ILE A 1119 -26.44 11.83 15.66
CA ILE A 1119 -26.75 12.37 14.32
C ILE A 1119 -28.21 12.07 13.95
N LEU A 1120 -28.97 13.13 13.60
CA LEU A 1120 -30.34 13.05 13.09
C LEU A 1120 -30.42 13.47 11.61
N ILE A 1121 -30.83 12.53 10.75
CA ILE A 1121 -31.03 12.75 9.31
C ILE A 1121 -32.51 12.97 9.01
N GLN A 1122 -32.89 14.12 8.45
CA GLN A 1122 -34.23 14.38 7.92
C GLN A 1122 -34.24 14.76 6.43
N GLY A 1123 -33.11 15.25 5.92
CA GLY A 1123 -32.86 15.47 4.49
C GLY A 1123 -32.56 14.18 3.70
N SER A 1124 -32.02 14.34 2.50
CA SER A 1124 -31.62 13.25 1.60
C SER A 1124 -30.18 13.41 1.12
N GLN A 1125 -29.62 12.40 0.48
CA GLN A 1125 -28.24 12.43 -0.04
C GLN A 1125 -27.22 12.80 1.05
N VAL A 1126 -27.40 12.30 2.28
CA VAL A 1126 -26.51 12.54 3.41
C VAL A 1126 -25.52 11.38 3.55
N LEU A 1127 -24.23 11.70 3.50
CA LEU A 1127 -23.13 10.77 3.75
C LEU A 1127 -22.55 11.01 5.15
N ILE A 1128 -22.50 9.97 5.97
CA ILE A 1128 -21.78 9.93 7.24
C ILE A 1128 -20.65 8.92 7.07
N GLN A 1129 -19.39 9.30 7.28
CA GLN A 1129 -18.26 8.37 7.17
C GLN A 1129 -17.18 8.55 8.25
N ASP A 1130 -16.66 7.43 8.76
CA ASP A 1130 -15.57 7.35 9.76
C ASP A 1130 -15.81 8.13 11.07
N CYS A 1131 -17.07 8.49 11.34
CA CYS A 1131 -17.49 9.08 12.60
C CYS A 1131 -17.45 8.07 13.76
N SER A 1132 -17.35 8.56 14.99
CA SER A 1132 -17.33 7.68 16.17
C SER A 1132 -17.97 8.29 17.42
N GLN A 1133 -18.61 7.42 18.21
CA GLN A 1133 -19.08 7.71 19.57
C GLN A 1133 -18.00 7.26 20.55
N VAL A 1134 -17.44 8.20 21.33
CA VAL A 1134 -16.30 7.95 22.22
C VAL A 1134 -16.59 8.19 23.70
N GLY A 1135 -17.84 8.44 24.05
CA GLY A 1135 -18.28 8.75 25.41
C GLY A 1135 -18.34 7.54 26.35
N ILE A 1136 -19.20 7.61 27.37
CA ILE A 1136 -19.34 6.50 28.33
C ILE A 1136 -20.12 5.32 27.69
N PRO A 1137 -19.63 4.06 27.79
CA PRO A 1137 -20.28 2.90 27.17
C PRO A 1137 -21.71 2.60 27.66
N SER A 1138 -22.15 3.18 28.77
CA SER A 1138 -23.51 3.03 29.31
C SER A 1138 -24.50 4.08 28.81
N ALA A 1139 -24.05 5.13 28.11
CA ALA A 1139 -24.95 6.19 27.63
C ALA A 1139 -25.75 5.71 26.41
N ARG A 1140 -27.09 5.67 26.58
CA ARG A 1140 -28.06 5.21 25.59
C ARG A 1140 -28.36 6.32 24.58
N CYS A 1141 -28.16 6.05 23.29
CA CYS A 1141 -28.50 6.97 22.21
C CYS A 1141 -28.89 6.22 20.92
N PHE A 1142 -29.57 6.92 20.02
CA PHE A 1142 -29.54 6.61 18.59
C PHE A 1142 -28.32 7.34 18.01
N THR A 1143 -27.20 6.64 17.77
CA THR A 1143 -25.98 7.32 17.32
C THR A 1143 -26.10 7.83 15.88
N VAL A 1144 -26.88 7.11 15.05
CA VAL A 1144 -27.47 7.67 13.82
C VAL A 1144 -28.94 7.27 13.76
N GLY A 1145 -29.82 8.19 13.41
CA GLY A 1145 -31.24 7.91 13.18
C GLY A 1145 -31.87 8.84 12.15
N THR A 1146 -32.94 8.36 11.50
CA THR A 1146 -33.72 9.15 10.54
C THR A 1146 -34.92 9.83 11.22
N GLY A 1147 -35.44 10.88 10.60
CA GLY A 1147 -36.77 11.41 10.89
C GLY A 1147 -37.91 10.57 10.27
N SER A 1148 -39.13 11.08 10.40
CA SER A 1148 -40.29 10.54 9.68
C SER A 1148 -40.27 11.03 8.24
N LEU A 1149 -40.58 10.13 7.29
CA LEU A 1149 -40.63 10.43 5.85
C LEU A 1149 -39.30 10.95 5.26
N THR A 1150 -38.17 10.62 5.90
CA THR A 1150 -36.82 10.95 5.44
C THR A 1150 -36.51 10.23 4.13
N PRO A 1151 -36.27 10.94 3.02
CA PRO A 1151 -36.01 10.32 1.73
C PRO A 1151 -34.53 9.99 1.53
N GLY A 1152 -34.27 8.86 0.86
CA GLY A 1152 -32.93 8.42 0.46
C GLY A 1152 -32.57 8.81 -0.98
N PRO A 1153 -31.33 8.55 -1.42
CA PRO A 1153 -30.33 7.72 -0.72
C PRO A 1153 -29.68 8.46 0.46
N ASN A 1154 -29.28 7.73 1.49
CA ASN A 1154 -28.41 8.20 2.57
C ASN A 1154 -27.46 7.06 2.94
N ALA A 1155 -26.25 7.36 3.43
CA ALA A 1155 -25.21 6.36 3.70
C ALA A 1155 -24.49 6.60 5.03
N VAL A 1156 -24.22 5.52 5.77
CA VAL A 1156 -23.45 5.50 7.02
C VAL A 1156 -22.33 4.48 6.89
N LEU A 1157 -21.09 4.95 6.73
CA LEU A 1157 -19.92 4.11 6.44
C LEU A 1157 -18.97 4.10 7.64
N ARG A 1158 -18.54 2.91 8.09
CA ARG A 1158 -17.47 2.71 9.09
C ARG A 1158 -17.70 3.39 10.44
N HIS A 1159 -18.94 3.80 10.74
CA HIS A 1159 -19.35 4.41 12.01
C HIS A 1159 -19.16 3.44 13.18
N LYS A 1160 -18.67 3.93 14.33
CA LYS A 1160 -18.22 3.11 15.46
C LYS A 1160 -18.79 3.61 16.80
N THR A 1161 -19.06 2.69 17.72
CA THR A 1161 -19.46 2.94 19.12
C THR A 1161 -18.60 2.11 20.08
N LYS A 1162 -18.63 2.46 21.37
CA LYS A 1162 -17.98 1.68 22.45
C LYS A 1162 -18.91 0.64 23.10
N SER A 1163 -20.14 0.46 22.60
CA SER A 1163 -21.19 -0.32 23.26
C SER A 1163 -22.36 -0.64 22.34
N ASP A 1164 -23.03 -1.78 22.58
CA ASP A 1164 -24.28 -2.18 21.93
C ASP A 1164 -25.49 -1.33 22.38
N VAL A 1165 -25.44 -0.61 23.51
CA VAL A 1165 -26.58 0.25 23.96
C VAL A 1165 -26.76 1.52 23.12
N GLN A 1166 -25.84 1.75 22.18
CA GLN A 1166 -25.81 2.84 21.22
C GLN A 1166 -26.12 2.25 19.85
N THR A 1167 -27.17 2.75 19.19
CA THR A 1167 -27.77 2.05 18.04
C THR A 1167 -27.89 2.92 16.80
N ILE A 1168 -27.77 2.31 15.61
CA ILE A 1168 -28.21 2.92 14.35
C ILE A 1168 -29.66 2.47 14.11
N TYR A 1169 -30.61 3.40 14.18
CA TYR A 1169 -32.04 3.08 14.18
C TYR A 1169 -32.83 4.17 13.44
N PRO A 1170 -33.29 3.92 12.20
CA PRO A 1170 -34.31 4.74 11.55
C PRO A 1170 -35.49 4.94 12.50
N HIS A 1171 -35.89 6.20 12.70
CA HIS A 1171 -36.81 6.59 13.75
C HIS A 1171 -38.10 7.20 13.18
N GLN A 1172 -39.16 7.20 13.97
CA GLN A 1172 -40.51 7.54 13.55
C GLN A 1172 -41.01 6.61 12.41
N ARG A 1173 -41.54 7.16 11.32
CA ARG A 1173 -42.42 6.47 10.35
C ARG A 1173 -41.90 6.63 8.91
N TRP A 1174 -41.70 5.51 8.21
CA TRP A 1174 -41.34 5.38 6.78
C TRP A 1174 -40.27 6.36 6.28
N ALA A 1175 -39.04 6.26 6.76
CA ALA A 1175 -37.88 6.67 5.97
C ALA A 1175 -37.69 5.70 4.79
N HIS A 1176 -36.88 6.07 3.79
CA HIS A 1176 -36.50 5.14 2.73
C HIS A 1176 -35.05 5.30 2.27
N GLY A 1177 -34.42 4.22 1.82
CA GLY A 1177 -33.07 4.23 1.24
C GLY A 1177 -31.95 4.68 2.18
N LEU A 1178 -31.62 3.87 3.19
CA LEU A 1178 -30.44 4.06 4.06
C LEU A 1178 -29.48 2.87 3.92
N LEU A 1179 -28.21 3.14 3.61
CA LEU A 1179 -27.10 2.19 3.72
C LEU A 1179 -26.43 2.33 5.09
N VAL A 1180 -26.13 1.21 5.73
CA VAL A 1180 -25.17 1.12 6.83
C VAL A 1180 -24.12 0.08 6.45
N GLU A 1181 -22.84 0.45 6.52
CA GLU A 1181 -21.75 -0.31 5.91
C GLU A 1181 -20.50 -0.37 6.82
N ASP A 1182 -19.91 -1.56 6.96
CA ASP A 1182 -18.60 -1.78 7.65
C ASP A 1182 -18.57 -1.22 9.10
N SER A 1183 -19.75 -1.14 9.73
CA SER A 1183 -20.00 -0.56 11.05
C SER A 1183 -20.09 -1.64 12.14
N SER A 1184 -19.55 -1.33 13.32
CA SER A 1184 -19.57 -2.18 14.51
C SER A 1184 -20.80 -1.96 15.41
N VAL A 1185 -21.73 -1.09 15.01
CA VAL A 1185 -22.83 -0.61 15.84
C VAL A 1185 -24.07 -1.48 15.66
N GLN A 1186 -24.79 -1.74 16.76
CA GLN A 1186 -26.08 -2.44 16.67
C GLN A 1186 -27.06 -1.67 15.76
N THR A 1187 -27.54 -2.32 14.71
CA THR A 1187 -28.34 -1.69 13.64
C THR A 1187 -29.74 -2.32 13.57
N LEU A 1188 -30.78 -1.47 13.52
CA LEU A 1188 -32.17 -1.85 13.81
C LEU A 1188 -33.15 -1.31 12.75
N PHE A 1189 -33.48 -2.12 11.74
CA PHE A 1189 -34.43 -1.77 10.67
C PHE A 1189 -35.73 -2.56 10.84
N VAL A 1190 -36.57 -2.18 11.82
CA VAL A 1190 -37.71 -3.00 12.31
C VAL A 1190 -39.02 -2.21 12.45
N ASP A 1191 -40.15 -2.92 12.56
CA ASP A 1191 -41.42 -2.32 12.98
C ASP A 1191 -41.29 -1.77 14.42
N ARG A 1192 -41.52 -0.46 14.57
CA ARG A 1192 -41.55 0.21 15.87
C ARG A 1192 -42.95 0.12 16.51
N GLY A 1193 -43.96 -0.32 15.77
CA GLY A 1193 -45.33 -0.56 16.21
C GLY A 1193 -45.90 0.60 17.03
N ILE A 1194 -46.41 0.28 18.21
CA ILE A 1194 -47.05 1.26 19.13
C ILE A 1194 -46.06 2.10 19.98
N LYS A 1195 -44.74 2.06 19.69
CA LYS A 1195 -43.78 3.00 20.29
C LYS A 1195 -44.14 4.44 19.90
N GLY A 1196 -43.80 5.41 20.75
CA GLY A 1196 -44.04 6.84 20.49
C GLY A 1196 -45.53 7.20 20.41
N SER A 1197 -46.01 7.48 19.20
CA SER A 1197 -47.40 7.83 18.87
C SER A 1197 -48.02 6.87 17.83
N GLY A 1198 -47.52 5.63 17.77
CA GLY A 1198 -47.67 4.75 16.60
C GLY A 1198 -46.57 5.07 15.60
N HIS A 1199 -45.36 4.56 15.85
CA HIS A 1199 -44.22 4.74 14.96
C HIS A 1199 -44.24 3.76 13.77
N GLY A 1200 -44.78 2.54 13.95
CA GLY A 1200 -44.90 1.54 12.89
C GLY A 1200 -43.60 1.24 12.15
N TRP A 1201 -43.69 0.84 10.87
CA TRP A 1201 -42.52 0.64 10.00
C TRP A 1201 -41.64 1.88 9.95
N SER A 1202 -40.36 1.73 10.30
CA SER A 1202 -39.41 2.84 10.30
C SER A 1202 -38.73 3.06 8.96
N ILE A 1203 -38.48 2.02 8.17
CA ILE A 1203 -37.73 2.11 6.90
C ILE A 1203 -38.15 1.10 5.83
N ASN A 1204 -38.07 1.54 4.56
CA ASN A 1204 -38.08 0.73 3.34
C ASN A 1204 -36.78 0.93 2.54
N GLY A 1205 -36.36 -0.03 1.73
CA GLY A 1205 -35.14 0.09 0.90
C GLY A 1205 -33.84 0.20 1.70
N GLY A 1206 -33.84 -0.15 2.99
CA GLY A 1206 -32.67 -0.12 3.85
C GLY A 1206 -31.72 -1.29 3.56
N VAL A 1207 -30.42 -1.02 3.47
CA VAL A 1207 -29.37 -2.02 3.25
C VAL A 1207 -28.36 -2.00 4.39
N GLY A 1208 -28.15 -3.14 5.05
CA GLY A 1208 -26.98 -3.41 5.88
C GLY A 1208 -25.93 -4.15 5.06
N TRP A 1209 -24.68 -3.71 5.08
CA TRP A 1209 -23.58 -4.30 4.31
C TRP A 1209 -22.35 -4.55 5.18
N ASN A 1210 -21.89 -5.81 5.25
CA ASN A 1210 -20.70 -6.19 6.01
C ASN A 1210 -20.70 -5.71 7.48
N LEU A 1211 -21.87 -5.76 8.13
CA LEU A 1211 -22.06 -5.30 9.51
C LEU A 1211 -21.45 -6.27 10.52
N ASP A 1212 -20.52 -5.77 11.34
CA ASP A 1212 -19.95 -6.51 12.47
C ASP A 1212 -20.84 -6.44 13.72
N GLY A 1213 -21.72 -5.42 13.83
CA GLY A 1213 -22.64 -5.26 14.96
C GLY A 1213 -23.88 -6.17 14.91
N ASN A 1214 -24.56 -6.30 16.05
CA ASN A 1214 -25.86 -7.00 16.13
C ASN A 1214 -26.88 -6.36 15.18
N SER A 1215 -27.62 -7.17 14.42
CA SER A 1215 -28.48 -6.68 13.33
C SER A 1215 -29.91 -7.23 13.41
N ASP A 1216 -30.89 -6.37 13.68
CA ASP A 1216 -32.33 -6.73 13.67
C ASP A 1216 -33.00 -6.04 12.48
N PHE A 1217 -33.36 -6.81 11.45
CA PHE A 1217 -33.81 -6.32 10.15
C PHE A 1217 -35.10 -7.04 9.72
N GLU A 1218 -36.16 -6.26 9.53
CA GLU A 1218 -37.47 -6.69 9.03
C GLU A 1218 -37.83 -5.95 7.73
N SER A 1219 -38.78 -6.47 6.97
CA SER A 1219 -39.30 -5.83 5.74
C SER A 1219 -40.78 -5.50 5.86
N PRO A 1220 -41.22 -4.29 5.46
CA PRO A 1220 -42.64 -3.95 5.40
C PRO A 1220 -43.39 -4.81 4.37
N PRO A 1221 -44.71 -5.09 4.54
CA PRO A 1221 -45.45 -5.97 3.63
C PRO A 1221 -45.49 -5.54 2.16
N LEU A 1222 -45.39 -4.23 1.87
CA LEU A 1222 -45.25 -3.71 0.50
C LEU A 1222 -43.81 -3.32 0.14
N GLY A 1223 -42.87 -3.39 1.08
CA GLY A 1223 -41.49 -2.95 0.94
C GLY A 1223 -40.48 -4.11 0.91
N ILE A 1224 -39.20 -3.76 1.02
CA ILE A 1224 -38.08 -4.68 1.16
C ILE A 1224 -36.90 -3.98 1.84
N ASN A 1225 -36.27 -4.66 2.79
CA ASN A 1225 -34.98 -4.29 3.37
C ASN A 1225 -34.02 -5.49 3.22
N TRP A 1226 -32.71 -5.24 3.24
CA TRP A 1226 -31.67 -6.25 3.03
C TRP A 1226 -30.60 -6.19 4.13
N CYS A 1227 -30.02 -7.35 4.46
CA CYS A 1227 -28.77 -7.41 5.23
C CYS A 1227 -27.81 -8.41 4.55
N VAL A 1228 -26.76 -7.87 3.93
CA VAL A 1228 -25.80 -8.60 3.11
C VAL A 1228 -24.48 -8.71 3.85
N GLY A 1229 -24.00 -9.94 4.04
CA GLY A 1229 -22.79 -10.24 4.79
C GLY A 1229 -22.83 -9.81 6.27
N CYS A 1230 -24.04 -9.63 6.81
CA CYS A 1230 -24.26 -9.20 8.20
C CYS A 1230 -24.04 -10.33 9.21
N GLY A 1231 -23.49 -9.99 10.36
CA GLY A 1231 -23.31 -10.90 11.49
C GLY A 1231 -22.10 -11.83 11.32
N GLY A 1232 -21.56 -12.26 12.46
CA GLY A 1232 -20.28 -12.95 12.55
C GLY A 1232 -19.66 -12.73 13.93
N ASN A 1233 -18.56 -13.41 14.24
CA ASN A 1233 -17.76 -13.23 15.46
C ASN A 1233 -18.50 -13.31 16.82
N GLY A 1234 -19.77 -13.73 16.85
CA GLY A 1234 -20.63 -13.80 18.04
C GLY A 1234 -21.86 -12.88 18.00
N HIS A 1235 -21.94 -11.97 17.03
CA HIS A 1235 -23.08 -11.05 16.86
C HIS A 1235 -24.23 -11.70 16.10
N GLU A 1236 -25.47 -11.44 16.54
CA GLU A 1236 -26.68 -12.10 16.04
C GLU A 1236 -27.38 -11.31 14.92
N THR A 1237 -27.99 -12.03 13.98
CA THR A 1237 -28.90 -11.49 12.94
C THR A 1237 -30.33 -11.97 13.21
N LYS A 1238 -31.32 -11.07 13.17
CA LYS A 1238 -32.74 -11.33 13.51
C LYS A 1238 -33.71 -10.53 12.64
N GLY A 1239 -34.98 -10.92 12.65
CA GLY A 1239 -36.06 -10.31 11.87
C GLY A 1239 -36.45 -11.13 10.63
N ASN A 1240 -37.17 -10.51 9.68
CA ASN A 1240 -37.72 -11.16 8.48
C ASN A 1240 -37.28 -10.51 7.15
N ALA A 1241 -36.24 -9.67 7.15
CA ALA A 1241 -35.70 -9.05 5.94
C ALA A 1241 -34.95 -10.02 5.01
N THR A 1242 -34.49 -9.51 3.87
CA THR A 1242 -33.72 -10.27 2.89
C THR A 1242 -32.27 -10.45 3.36
N PHE A 1243 -32.02 -11.54 4.08
CA PHE A 1243 -30.69 -11.92 4.56
C PHE A 1243 -29.88 -12.67 3.49
N ILE A 1244 -28.67 -12.20 3.21
CA ILE A 1244 -27.79 -12.74 2.17
C ILE A 1244 -26.37 -12.94 2.74
N GLU A 1245 -25.79 -14.13 2.54
CA GLU A 1245 -24.44 -14.52 3.02
C GLU A 1245 -24.16 -14.26 4.53
N SER A 1246 -25.21 -14.21 5.36
CA SER A 1246 -25.10 -13.91 6.79
C SER A 1246 -24.13 -14.82 7.54
N GLY A 1247 -23.40 -14.26 8.50
CA GLY A 1247 -22.31 -14.94 9.20
C GLY A 1247 -20.94 -14.82 8.50
N LYS A 1248 -20.84 -14.11 7.36
CA LYS A 1248 -19.62 -13.93 6.58
C LYS A 1248 -19.61 -12.56 5.91
N ARG A 1249 -18.47 -11.86 5.88
CA ARG A 1249 -18.31 -10.66 5.06
C ARG A 1249 -18.22 -11.03 3.56
N VAL A 1250 -18.75 -10.16 2.70
CA VAL A 1250 -18.82 -10.29 1.23
C VAL A 1250 -17.90 -9.28 0.52
N GLU A 1251 -17.55 -9.57 -0.73
CA GLU A 1251 -16.83 -8.66 -1.64
C GLU A 1251 -17.74 -8.15 -2.76
N PRO A 1252 -17.81 -6.84 -3.06
CA PRO A 1252 -16.89 -5.80 -2.62
C PRO A 1252 -17.07 -5.42 -1.14
N ARG A 1253 -15.96 -5.16 -0.43
CA ARG A 1253 -15.99 -4.72 0.97
C ARG A 1253 -16.95 -3.54 1.20
N SER A 1254 -17.00 -2.59 0.27
CA SER A 1254 -17.88 -1.44 0.25
C SER A 1254 -18.84 -1.51 -0.95
N LEU A 1255 -20.15 -1.47 -0.69
CA LEU A 1255 -21.17 -1.26 -1.72
C LEU A 1255 -21.16 0.20 -2.18
N PHE A 1256 -20.99 1.15 -1.26
CA PHE A 1256 -20.95 2.58 -1.59
C PHE A 1256 -19.84 2.91 -2.59
N LYS A 1257 -18.61 2.41 -2.37
CA LYS A 1257 -17.49 2.63 -3.30
C LYS A 1257 -17.76 1.98 -4.66
N ALA A 1258 -18.27 0.75 -4.68
CA ALA A 1258 -18.58 0.04 -5.93
C ALA A 1258 -19.66 0.75 -6.78
N GLN A 1259 -20.68 1.33 -6.14
CA GLN A 1259 -21.70 2.14 -6.81
C GLN A 1259 -21.15 3.48 -7.32
N LEU A 1260 -20.23 4.11 -6.57
CA LEU A 1260 -19.57 5.34 -6.99
C LEU A 1260 -18.62 5.10 -8.18
N GLU A 1261 -17.94 3.95 -8.20
CA GLU A 1261 -17.10 3.48 -9.32
C GLU A 1261 -17.93 3.19 -10.58
N GLU A 1262 -19.11 2.55 -10.47
CA GLU A 1262 -19.97 2.24 -11.63
C GLU A 1262 -20.52 3.48 -12.36
N ARG A 1263 -20.65 4.61 -11.66
CA ARG A 1263 -21.15 5.86 -12.25
C ARG A 1263 -20.19 6.59 -13.19
N ASP A 1264 -18.90 6.19 -13.27
CA ASP A 1264 -17.81 6.92 -13.94
C ASP A 1264 -17.62 8.40 -13.49
N THR A 1265 -18.40 8.90 -12.52
CA THR A 1265 -18.33 10.30 -12.04
C THR A 1265 -17.10 10.62 -11.17
N TYR A 1266 -16.19 9.66 -11.01
CA TYR A 1266 -14.98 9.81 -10.20
C TYR A 1266 -13.76 9.27 -10.95
N THR A 1267 -13.09 10.14 -11.71
CA THR A 1267 -11.74 9.85 -12.24
C THR A 1267 -10.75 9.84 -11.08
N TYR A 1268 -10.61 8.67 -10.44
CA TYR A 1268 -9.73 8.48 -9.30
C TYR A 1268 -8.26 8.63 -9.73
N ASP A 1269 -7.64 9.77 -9.43
CA ASP A 1269 -6.18 9.89 -9.41
C ASP A 1269 -5.65 8.85 -8.41
N GLN A 1270 -4.94 7.83 -8.92
CA GLN A 1270 -4.86 6.54 -8.23
C GLN A 1270 -4.05 6.55 -6.93
N VAL A 1271 -4.74 6.83 -5.82
CA VAL A 1271 -4.21 6.77 -4.45
C VAL A 1271 -5.18 6.01 -3.51
N ASP A 1272 -5.79 4.90 -3.96
CA ASP A 1272 -6.40 3.89 -3.06
C ASP A 1272 -6.81 2.55 -3.76
N GLU A 1273 -5.82 1.76 -4.26
CA GLU A 1273 -5.95 0.31 -4.60
C GLU A 1273 -4.64 -0.46 -4.27
#